data_AF-A0AAE1PMG9-F1
#
_entry.id   AF-A0AAE1PMG9-F1
#
_cell.length_a   1.000
_cell.length_b   1.000
_cell.length_c   1.000
_cell.angle_alpha   90.00
_cell.angle_beta   90.00
_cell.angle_gamma   90.00
#
_symmetry.space_group_name_H-M   'P 1'
#
loop_
_entity.id
_entity.type
_entity.pdbx_description
1 polymer ?
#
loop_
_entity_poly.entity_id
_entity_poly.type
_entity_poly.pdbx_seq_one_letter_code
_entity_poly.pdbx_strand_id
1 'polypeptide(L)'
;MTDKQGLLKGKCFFYGKVRKKKKGKEESLFAIATKDGCDTLVQRAHLSKNNHFKSLILGGVDLIAKEGEYHGSCRVQFMHETERHDHKVATPHDLHKIAFSSLSTFVQTEIIQNGKVLFMSSLLELYKAEYSGSGGDPKEVVTYNSQNLSRKFQYRFGDEIRIAHADMRRGNYICKASFTDEQAIAKLHDDFKEYEENAKIRYAALHLRSQIMKMPTTKTPDPTTVQNLKETAPEIPQQLNLFFRTLLGGLTPTHQDTLERKVTSMASDAIFNVSHGTVKQWKHTAMGLGLASLTGSKLSLQILNRAGHSISYNETRGLETEFAYSVSFEGLDAPGGIRLLPNRATASVWDNNDANIDTVDGKGTLHSTVEHTYQNVLPEDNRCAASTAKEYIKERNRKSFVGNQREIVPFRKPLKSAKFTGMTTSTVSRSTNRRTKEETNLQLKQLDLYWFWELRKGKTPLYAGFMSQYASDPLPIQRICYMDPIPKSPTDNAVVRETMICTMNVAKETGQDWAVVTYDLAVVTYDLAVALKAYSIQAIEQPRFDKLLIMLGNFHTELAFYGAIGTMINESGMEYILKEAEVLAEGSMMGFLKGKFYNRCIRIHELLANVLEIKLHNRFLQDLSQEEYESFRDLMDAIPREQSKVEDHLTDPIITQHLQKYEEFFHSVMDGSHGQTAQFWAIYIFLINRVHREVQRCVKMNDVDGYINVFPAMLNVFFALNRPNYARWGTLFLQQLRSADPQLHKILADGAFSIRRTTKQYSRSAVDISLEQTVNRDALSSLRGIVAFRNSESAVRRWSLTQSQRAMAMTELRTFAGLEVGESAIAQCLPSRIKKDNSQMRGLGQKIEEFCNPFGNNAPTTLVNLATGRAATKTTEEYLVQTMMRGQTDRDKFLDEWNKDSTRFLKPLKRLRVNNFASKTKNKKEKKARGVQDVISNAASLKDTFIRIIVVVSENSIFDLRHFLTYPITQYPLSLAHADGAHLKTAKSALLKKLEGLQTDVPTDTPMNCARVYDGGRLIHSILSLVNFGTTFGSIARTVLSTVCNGSGSEVYVCLDKYIENSIKDSERQLRGTVNTVYTISGPDQSVRQKGQTLLSSSSFKNELGKFLLREWQKDHYWSLLNGKTLYASHGGVCYKYTPNENQQIHVSSPAHLQANHEEADTLIAFHLENITYNAVIIRSSDTDVLVILIGFLGKKNLKERTRSTIIMDCGSGNSRRYINVTNIVNVLEERQPGLSRALLGYHAFTGCDFTSSFYR
;
A
#
# COMPACT_ATOMS: atom_id res chain seq x y z
N MET A 1 11.19 72.37 6.58
CA MET A 1 9.72 72.27 6.66
C MET A 1 9.38 70.94 7.30
N THR A 2 8.72 70.99 8.45
CA THR A 2 8.17 69.85 9.19
C THR A 2 6.96 69.30 8.45
N ASP A 3 7.09 68.12 7.83
CA ASP A 3 5.95 67.48 7.16
C ASP A 3 5.12 66.69 8.19
N LYS A 4 4.12 67.38 8.74
CA LYS A 4 3.21 66.92 9.81
C LYS A 4 2.23 65.82 9.37
N GLN A 5 2.42 65.16 8.22
CA GLN A 5 1.55 64.06 7.75
C GLN A 5 2.25 62.70 7.55
N GLY A 6 3.53 62.57 7.90
CA GLY A 6 4.09 61.28 8.33
C GLY A 6 4.16 60.11 7.33
N LEU A 7 3.83 60.27 6.05
CA LEU A 7 3.92 59.26 4.99
C LEU A 7 4.58 59.84 3.71
N LEU A 8 5.44 59.07 3.04
CA LEU A 8 6.07 59.37 1.74
C LEU A 8 5.23 58.86 0.54
N LYS A 9 3.98 58.46 0.81
CA LYS A 9 3.02 57.93 -0.16
C LYS A 9 2.53 59.03 -1.12
N GLY A 10 2.34 58.71 -2.40
CA GLY A 10 1.75 59.59 -3.41
C GLY A 10 2.72 60.60 -4.04
N LYS A 11 4.00 60.64 -3.63
CA LYS A 11 5.04 61.46 -4.25
C LYS A 11 6.31 60.62 -4.41
N CYS A 12 7.04 60.85 -5.49
CA CYS A 12 8.31 60.17 -5.70
C CYS A 12 9.39 60.69 -4.74
N PHE A 13 9.86 59.88 -3.78
CA PHE A 13 10.82 60.33 -2.77
C PHE A 13 12.18 60.78 -3.33
N PHE A 14 12.53 60.39 -4.57
CA PHE A 14 13.74 60.93 -5.21
C PHE A 14 13.65 62.42 -5.50
N TYR A 15 12.48 62.99 -5.80
CA TYR A 15 12.40 64.40 -6.24
C TYR A 15 11.13 65.15 -5.82
N GLY A 16 10.31 64.54 -4.97
CA GLY A 16 9.22 65.18 -4.22
C GLY A 16 7.95 65.50 -5.00
N LYS A 17 7.76 65.02 -6.24
CA LYS A 17 6.55 65.28 -7.05
C LYS A 17 5.72 64.02 -7.33
N VAL A 18 4.42 64.23 -7.53
CA VAL A 18 3.40 63.19 -7.77
C VAL A 18 3.46 62.67 -9.22
N ARG A 19 3.84 63.51 -10.19
CA ARG A 19 3.71 63.19 -11.62
C ARG A 19 5.03 63.39 -12.37
N LYS A 20 5.44 62.38 -13.13
CA LYS A 20 6.50 62.45 -14.14
C LYS A 20 5.93 62.08 -15.51
N LYS A 21 6.24 62.84 -16.56
CA LYS A 21 5.93 62.44 -17.95
C LYS A 21 7.21 61.96 -18.64
N LYS A 22 7.15 60.79 -19.27
CA LYS A 22 8.23 60.25 -20.11
C LYS A 22 7.65 59.89 -21.47
N LYS A 23 8.15 60.52 -22.55
CA LYS A 23 7.61 60.39 -23.92
C LYS A 23 6.09 60.69 -24.00
N GLY A 24 5.62 61.74 -23.32
CA GLY A 24 4.23 62.19 -23.37
C GLY A 24 3.22 61.44 -22.49
N LYS A 25 3.57 60.27 -21.93
CA LYS A 25 2.71 59.50 -21.00
C LYS A 25 3.12 59.72 -19.54
N GLU A 26 2.15 59.78 -18.62
CA GLU A 26 2.41 59.80 -17.17
C GLU A 26 3.00 58.44 -16.72
N GLU A 27 4.08 58.50 -15.95
CA GLU A 27 4.78 57.34 -15.42
C GLU A 27 4.18 56.93 -14.05
N SER A 28 3.97 55.64 -13.85
CA SER A 28 3.42 55.12 -12.58
C SER A 28 4.42 55.21 -11.43
N LEU A 29 3.90 55.40 -10.22
CA LEU A 29 4.64 55.28 -8.96
C LEU A 29 4.70 53.81 -8.52
N PHE A 30 5.86 53.39 -8.00
CA PHE A 30 6.13 52.06 -7.46
C PHE A 30 6.49 52.17 -5.99
N ALA A 31 5.89 51.35 -5.13
CA ALA A 31 6.23 51.30 -3.71
C ALA A 31 7.53 50.51 -3.45
N ILE A 32 8.27 50.87 -2.42
CA ILE A 32 9.37 50.05 -1.88
C ILE A 32 8.76 48.94 -1.02
N ALA A 33 8.73 47.71 -1.55
CA ALA A 33 8.11 46.56 -0.89
C ALA A 33 9.11 45.55 -0.29
N THR A 34 10.42 45.69 -0.56
CA THR A 34 11.44 44.71 -0.14
C THR A 34 12.56 45.34 0.68
N LYS A 35 13.00 44.63 1.72
CA LYS A 35 14.12 45.04 2.57
C LYS A 35 15.42 45.19 1.78
N ASP A 36 15.75 44.21 0.92
CA ASP A 36 16.91 44.29 -0.01
C ASP A 36 16.87 45.54 -0.90
N GLY A 37 15.68 45.92 -1.38
CA GLY A 37 15.49 47.12 -2.20
C GLY A 37 15.78 48.41 -1.43
N CYS A 38 15.38 48.45 -0.16
CA CYS A 38 15.67 49.57 0.75
C CYS A 38 17.16 49.59 1.13
N ASP A 39 17.74 48.45 1.50
CA ASP A 39 19.16 48.33 1.88
C ASP A 39 20.08 48.75 0.74
N THR A 40 19.77 48.38 -0.51
CA THR A 40 20.52 48.81 -1.71
C THR A 40 20.50 50.33 -1.87
N LEU A 41 19.35 50.98 -1.63
CA LEU A 41 19.20 52.43 -1.72
C LEU A 41 19.93 53.15 -0.58
N VAL A 42 19.88 52.60 0.65
CA VAL A 42 20.57 53.13 1.83
C VAL A 42 22.09 53.03 1.67
N GLN A 43 22.59 51.86 1.26
CA GLN A 43 24.02 51.63 1.02
C GLN A 43 24.58 52.62 0.00
N ARG A 44 23.83 52.94 -1.06
CA ARG A 44 24.27 53.83 -2.13
C ARG A 44 23.94 55.31 -1.92
N ALA A 45 23.23 55.66 -0.84
CA ALA A 45 22.71 57.01 -0.66
C ALA A 45 23.80 58.09 -0.57
N HIS A 46 24.94 57.77 0.04
CA HIS A 46 26.08 58.67 0.14
C HIS A 46 26.68 59.05 -1.23
N LEU A 47 26.48 58.22 -2.27
CA LEU A 47 27.00 58.43 -3.63
C LEU A 47 26.11 59.29 -4.52
N SER A 48 24.83 59.52 -4.18
CA SER A 48 23.93 60.29 -5.05
C SER A 48 24.14 61.80 -4.95
N LYS A 49 24.00 62.55 -6.05
CA LYS A 49 24.04 64.03 -6.02
C LYS A 49 22.72 64.65 -5.61
N ASN A 50 21.72 63.83 -5.30
CA ASN A 50 20.39 64.27 -4.91
C ASN A 50 20.32 64.59 -3.40
N ASN A 51 20.48 65.87 -3.06
CA ASN A 51 20.47 66.35 -1.67
C ASN A 51 19.17 66.06 -0.92
N HIS A 52 18.03 66.04 -1.63
CA HIS A 52 16.73 65.71 -1.03
C HIS A 52 16.68 64.25 -0.59
N PHE A 53 17.01 63.32 -1.50
CA PHE A 53 17.11 61.90 -1.19
C PHE A 53 18.17 61.61 -0.11
N LYS A 54 19.36 62.24 -0.20
CA LYS A 54 20.42 62.12 0.80
C LYS A 54 19.95 62.54 2.20
N SER A 55 19.28 63.67 2.32
CA SER A 55 18.77 64.14 3.61
C SER A 55 17.68 63.23 4.19
N LEU A 56 16.83 62.62 3.34
CA LEU A 56 15.84 61.62 3.76
C LEU A 56 16.52 60.37 4.33
N ILE A 57 17.50 59.80 3.63
CA ILE A 57 18.19 58.58 4.09
C ILE A 57 19.10 58.85 5.30
N LEU A 58 19.92 59.91 5.26
CA LEU A 58 20.84 60.25 6.36
C LEU A 58 20.10 60.74 7.62
N GLY A 59 18.87 61.22 7.47
CA GLY A 59 17.96 61.52 8.59
C GLY A 59 17.36 60.29 9.26
N GLY A 60 17.75 59.07 8.86
CA GLY A 60 17.26 57.82 9.46
C GLY A 60 15.82 57.47 9.10
N VAL A 61 15.30 57.99 7.98
CA VAL A 61 13.92 57.72 7.56
C VAL A 61 13.80 56.32 7.00
N ASP A 62 13.04 55.46 7.68
CA ASP A 62 12.67 54.14 7.18
C ASP A 62 11.67 54.28 6.02
N LEU A 63 12.17 54.04 4.80
CA LEU A 63 11.40 54.19 3.57
C LEU A 63 10.26 53.16 3.42
N ILE A 64 10.37 52.00 4.07
CA ILE A 64 9.32 50.98 4.05
C ILE A 64 8.22 51.39 5.03
N ALA A 65 8.59 51.75 6.25
CA ALA A 65 7.63 52.20 7.27
C ALA A 65 6.89 53.50 6.89
N LYS A 66 7.51 54.32 6.02
CA LYS A 66 6.91 55.55 5.49
C LYS A 66 6.20 55.37 4.15
N GLU A 67 6.03 54.15 3.65
CA GLU A 67 5.39 53.87 2.35
C GLU A 67 6.00 54.67 1.18
N GLY A 68 7.33 54.70 1.10
CA GLY A 68 8.05 55.44 0.07
C GLY A 68 7.75 54.92 -1.35
N GLU A 69 7.32 55.82 -2.23
CA GLU A 69 7.06 55.53 -3.64
C GLU A 69 8.07 56.22 -4.57
N TYR A 70 8.32 55.63 -5.75
CA TYR A 70 9.24 56.18 -6.75
C TYR A 70 8.78 55.92 -8.19
N HIS A 71 9.19 56.78 -9.12
CA HIS A 71 9.05 56.50 -10.55
C HIS A 71 10.18 55.59 -11.02
N GLY A 72 9.88 54.60 -11.87
CA GLY A 72 10.87 53.65 -12.39
C GLY A 72 12.10 54.34 -13.01
N SER A 73 11.89 55.40 -13.79
CA SER A 73 12.96 56.19 -14.40
C SER A 73 13.84 56.92 -13.39
N CYS A 74 13.31 57.34 -12.23
CA CYS A 74 14.10 57.97 -11.17
C CYS A 74 15.00 56.96 -10.47
N ARG A 75 14.50 55.74 -10.23
CA ARG A 75 15.34 54.66 -9.69
C ARG A 75 16.43 54.26 -10.68
N VAL A 76 16.11 54.12 -11.96
CA VAL A 76 17.13 53.81 -12.99
C VAL A 76 18.18 54.91 -13.08
N GLN A 77 17.77 56.19 -13.01
CA GLN A 77 18.71 57.31 -13.01
C GLN A 77 19.59 57.32 -11.75
N PHE A 78 19.03 57.04 -10.57
CA PHE A 78 19.79 56.87 -9.33
C PHE A 78 20.78 55.70 -9.41
N MET A 79 20.34 54.55 -9.95
CA MET A 79 21.20 53.38 -10.11
C MET A 79 22.33 53.68 -11.10
N HIS A 80 22.07 54.32 -12.24
CA HIS A 80 23.12 54.75 -13.16
C HIS A 80 24.06 55.81 -12.59
N GLU A 81 23.54 56.74 -11.79
CA GLU A 81 24.35 57.74 -11.10
C GLU A 81 25.31 57.07 -10.09
N THR A 82 24.81 56.10 -9.32
CA THR A 82 25.58 55.42 -8.27
C THR A 82 26.45 54.27 -8.79
N GLU A 83 26.09 53.64 -9.92
CA GLU A 83 26.90 52.66 -10.65
C GLU A 83 28.15 53.27 -11.30
N ARG A 84 28.11 54.56 -11.68
CA ARG A 84 29.27 55.27 -12.27
C ARG A 84 30.43 55.48 -11.27
N HIS A 85 30.25 55.15 -9.98
CA HIS A 85 31.32 55.22 -8.98
C HIS A 85 31.95 53.87 -8.61
N ASP A 86 31.36 52.73 -9.01
CA ASP A 86 31.90 51.40 -8.68
C ASP A 86 32.83 50.79 -9.74
N HIS A 87 33.06 51.48 -10.87
CA HIS A 87 34.00 51.00 -11.89
C HIS A 87 34.92 52.12 -12.39
N LYS A 88 35.96 52.44 -11.62
CA LYS A 88 37.24 52.77 -12.26
C LYS A 88 37.80 51.45 -12.79
N VAL A 89 37.69 51.25 -14.10
CA VAL A 89 38.53 50.26 -14.80
C VAL A 89 39.96 50.57 -14.39
N ALA A 90 40.61 49.64 -13.70
CA ALA A 90 42.02 49.80 -13.32
C ALA A 90 42.80 50.10 -14.61
N THR A 91 43.52 51.22 -14.63
CA THR A 91 44.34 51.54 -15.79
C THR A 91 45.41 50.44 -15.95
N PRO A 92 45.99 50.22 -17.15
CA PRO A 92 47.11 49.28 -17.31
C PRO A 92 48.20 49.49 -16.26
N HIS A 93 48.44 50.74 -15.86
CA HIS A 93 49.37 51.09 -14.79
C HIS A 93 48.93 50.60 -13.40
N ASP A 94 47.64 50.68 -13.06
CA ASP A 94 47.10 50.18 -11.80
C ASP A 94 47.14 48.64 -11.74
N LEU A 95 46.86 47.98 -12.87
CA LEU A 95 46.98 46.53 -13.03
C LEU A 95 48.43 46.06 -12.88
N HIS A 96 49.39 46.79 -13.46
CA HIS A 96 50.82 46.54 -13.27
C HIS A 96 51.27 46.72 -11.81
N LYS A 97 50.66 47.66 -11.07
CA LYS A 97 50.91 47.86 -9.63
C LYS A 97 50.33 46.72 -8.79
N ILE A 98 49.11 46.27 -9.08
CA ILE A 98 48.47 45.14 -8.39
C ILE A 98 49.29 43.87 -8.60
N ALA A 99 49.62 43.55 -9.86
CA ALA A 99 50.43 42.39 -10.20
C ALA A 99 51.82 42.45 -9.53
N PHE A 100 52.46 43.63 -9.51
CA PHE A 100 53.77 43.77 -8.84
C PHE A 100 53.67 43.68 -7.32
N SER A 101 52.61 44.19 -6.71
CA SER A 101 52.39 44.10 -5.26
C SER A 101 52.18 42.65 -4.83
N SER A 102 51.33 41.90 -5.54
CA SER A 102 51.10 40.47 -5.29
C SER A 102 52.40 39.68 -5.42
N LEU A 103 53.13 39.90 -6.51
CA LEU A 103 54.41 39.23 -6.75
C LEU A 103 55.49 39.64 -5.73
N SER A 104 55.46 40.89 -5.23
CA SER A 104 56.37 41.34 -4.17
C SER A 104 56.09 40.61 -2.86
N THR A 105 54.83 40.41 -2.50
CA THR A 105 54.46 39.58 -1.33
C THR A 105 54.95 38.15 -1.51
N PHE A 106 54.78 37.57 -2.69
CA PHE A 106 55.28 36.23 -3.02
C PHE A 106 56.81 36.14 -2.88
N VAL A 107 57.56 37.11 -3.39
CA VAL A 107 59.04 37.15 -3.27
C VAL A 107 59.46 37.28 -1.80
N GLN A 108 58.76 38.09 -1.00
CA GLN A 108 59.03 38.22 0.44
C GLN A 108 58.87 36.88 1.16
N THR A 109 57.78 36.16 0.89
CA THR A 109 57.49 34.89 1.57
C THR A 109 58.34 33.74 1.04
N GLU A 110 58.36 33.52 -0.27
CA GLU A 110 58.95 32.30 -0.81
C GLU A 110 60.48 32.39 -0.96
N ILE A 111 61.02 33.54 -1.35
CA ILE A 111 62.47 33.70 -1.59
C ILE A 111 63.18 34.17 -0.32
N ILE A 112 62.66 35.20 0.37
CA ILE A 112 63.37 35.80 1.52
C ILE A 112 63.10 35.02 2.82
N GLN A 113 61.84 34.68 3.12
CA GLN A 113 61.50 33.93 4.34
C GLN A 113 61.78 32.43 4.17
N ASN A 114 61.27 31.80 3.11
CA ASN A 114 61.37 30.35 2.90
C ASN A 114 62.65 29.92 2.15
N GLY A 115 63.45 30.87 1.65
CA GLY A 115 64.75 30.57 1.05
C GLY A 115 64.69 29.75 -0.24
N LYS A 116 63.65 29.92 -1.06
CA LYS A 116 63.60 29.34 -2.42
C LYS A 116 64.46 30.13 -3.40
N VAL A 117 64.83 29.49 -4.50
CA VAL A 117 65.59 30.11 -5.59
C VAL A 117 64.85 29.90 -6.89
N LEU A 118 64.46 31.00 -7.54
CA LEU A 118 63.60 30.95 -8.72
C LEU A 118 64.26 31.65 -9.90
N PHE A 119 64.01 31.13 -11.11
CA PHE A 119 64.43 31.83 -12.33
C PHE A 119 63.61 33.11 -12.54
N MET A 120 64.27 34.14 -13.05
CA MET A 120 63.62 35.41 -13.42
C MET A 120 62.58 35.22 -14.52
N SER A 121 62.71 34.20 -15.37
CA SER A 121 61.71 33.83 -16.37
C SER A 121 60.42 33.33 -15.72
N SER A 122 60.50 32.47 -14.70
CA SER A 122 59.33 31.95 -13.98
C SER A 122 58.59 33.05 -13.23
N LEU A 123 59.31 33.98 -12.59
CA LEU A 123 58.70 35.15 -11.95
C LEU A 123 58.07 36.11 -12.96
N LEU A 124 58.65 36.22 -14.16
CA LEU A 124 58.06 37.00 -15.25
C LEU A 124 56.76 36.36 -15.77
N GLU A 125 56.67 35.04 -15.85
CA GLU A 125 55.41 34.37 -16.20
C GLU A 125 54.35 34.56 -15.12
N LEU A 126 54.72 34.41 -13.84
CA LEU A 126 53.81 34.70 -12.72
C LEU A 126 53.33 36.16 -12.74
N TYR A 127 54.22 37.11 -13.03
CA TYR A 127 53.86 38.51 -13.21
C TYR A 127 52.83 38.71 -14.33
N LYS A 128 53.05 38.08 -15.49
CA LYS A 128 52.14 38.16 -16.65
C LYS A 128 50.80 37.48 -16.37
N ALA A 129 50.81 36.36 -15.66
CA ALA A 129 49.62 35.65 -15.22
C ALA A 129 48.79 36.50 -14.25
N GLU A 130 49.42 37.15 -13.26
CA GLU A 130 48.71 38.02 -12.31
C GLU A 130 48.17 39.30 -12.94
N TYR A 131 48.90 39.88 -13.89
CA TYR A 131 48.40 41.00 -14.69
C TYR A 131 47.14 40.61 -15.49
N SER A 132 47.15 39.43 -16.11
CA SER A 132 46.01 38.91 -16.88
C SER A 132 44.84 38.50 -15.99
N GLY A 133 45.13 37.87 -14.83
CA GLY A 133 44.14 37.45 -13.83
C GLY A 133 43.45 38.64 -13.13
N SER A 134 44.15 39.78 -13.03
CA SER A 134 43.60 41.04 -12.52
C SER A 134 42.80 41.83 -13.57
N GLY A 135 42.63 41.29 -14.79
CA GLY A 135 41.81 41.87 -15.86
C GLY A 135 42.57 42.63 -16.96
N GLY A 136 43.90 42.53 -17.03
CA GLY A 136 44.72 43.15 -18.08
C GLY A 136 44.76 42.37 -19.40
N ASP A 137 44.95 43.06 -20.54
CA ASP A 137 45.06 42.42 -21.85
C ASP A 137 46.41 41.66 -21.97
N PRO A 138 46.40 40.34 -22.22
CA PRO A 138 47.60 39.55 -22.43
C PRO A 138 48.52 40.09 -23.54
N LYS A 139 47.97 40.77 -24.57
CA LYS A 139 48.78 41.33 -25.66
C LYS A 139 49.67 42.49 -25.23
N GLU A 140 49.24 43.27 -24.23
CA GLU A 140 50.01 44.41 -23.72
C GLU A 140 51.20 43.96 -22.87
N VAL A 141 50.99 42.97 -21.99
CA VAL A 141 52.01 42.49 -21.06
C VAL A 141 53.07 41.59 -21.71
N VAL A 142 52.80 41.05 -22.91
CA VAL A 142 53.73 40.19 -23.66
C VAL A 142 55.08 40.88 -23.89
N THR A 143 55.08 42.19 -24.14
CA THR A 143 56.28 43.01 -24.37
C THR A 143 57.09 43.30 -23.09
N TYR A 144 56.52 43.04 -21.91
CA TYR A 144 57.20 43.22 -20.63
C TYR A 144 58.28 42.14 -20.44
N ASN A 145 59.52 42.59 -20.19
CA ASN A 145 60.70 41.73 -20.15
C ASN A 145 61.25 41.53 -18.73
N SER A 146 62.11 40.52 -18.58
CA SER A 146 62.72 40.16 -17.30
C SER A 146 63.65 41.25 -16.76
N GLN A 147 64.31 42.02 -17.62
CA GLN A 147 65.20 43.11 -17.23
C GLN A 147 64.46 44.23 -16.47
N ASN A 148 63.26 44.60 -16.92
CA ASN A 148 62.41 45.59 -16.25
C ASN A 148 61.91 45.07 -14.89
N LEU A 149 61.58 43.78 -14.80
CA LEU A 149 61.16 43.15 -13.56
C LEU A 149 62.33 43.04 -12.56
N SER A 150 63.52 42.65 -13.01
CA SER A 150 64.74 42.61 -12.20
C SER A 150 65.07 43.98 -11.60
N ARG A 151 65.01 45.06 -12.40
CA ARG A 151 65.23 46.43 -11.89
C ARG A 151 64.23 46.81 -10.81
N LYS A 152 62.95 46.46 -10.97
CA LYS A 152 61.92 46.74 -9.96
C LYS A 152 62.13 45.95 -8.67
N PHE A 153 62.54 44.68 -8.76
CA PHE A 153 62.88 43.90 -7.57
C PHE A 153 64.12 44.43 -6.86
N GLN A 154 65.17 44.77 -7.61
CA GLN A 154 66.37 45.38 -7.04
C GLN A 154 66.04 46.71 -6.33
N TYR A 155 65.13 47.52 -6.91
CA TYR A 155 64.67 48.77 -6.29
C TYR A 155 63.83 48.54 -5.02
N ARG A 156 63.02 47.46 -4.97
CA ARG A 156 62.08 47.21 -3.86
C ARG A 156 62.70 46.48 -2.67
N PHE A 157 63.60 45.54 -2.93
CA PHE A 157 64.15 44.60 -1.93
C PHE A 157 65.65 44.78 -1.68
N GLY A 158 66.36 45.57 -2.51
CA GLY A 158 67.75 45.95 -2.29
C GLY A 158 68.66 44.76 -1.93
N ASP A 159 69.31 44.86 -0.77
CA ASP A 159 70.30 43.90 -0.27
C ASP A 159 69.70 42.63 0.36
N GLU A 160 68.37 42.48 0.42
CA GLU A 160 67.71 41.26 0.92
C GLU A 160 67.73 40.11 -0.12
N ILE A 161 67.86 40.48 -1.39
CA ILE A 161 67.86 39.56 -2.53
C ILE A 161 69.16 39.67 -3.33
N ARG A 162 69.52 38.59 -4.02
CA ARG A 162 70.63 38.56 -4.96
C ARG A 162 70.13 38.01 -6.29
N ILE A 163 70.33 38.78 -7.35
CA ILE A 163 70.06 38.34 -8.73
C ILE A 163 71.38 37.96 -9.36
N ALA A 164 71.53 36.68 -9.69
CA ALA A 164 72.75 36.14 -10.29
C ALA A 164 72.43 35.39 -11.58
N HIS A 165 73.45 35.16 -12.40
CA HIS A 165 73.32 34.50 -13.68
C HIS A 165 73.71 33.03 -13.54
N ALA A 166 72.81 32.09 -13.91
CA ALA A 166 73.12 30.66 -13.83
C ALA A 166 74.06 30.23 -14.96
N ASP A 167 73.60 30.27 -16.22
CA ASP A 167 74.38 29.97 -17.41
C ASP A 167 73.67 30.53 -18.67
N MET A 168 74.34 30.49 -19.83
CA MET A 168 73.81 31.06 -21.09
C MET A 168 72.49 30.41 -21.55
N ARG A 169 72.14 29.20 -21.08
CA ARG A 169 70.89 28.50 -21.43
C ARG A 169 69.76 28.77 -20.45
N ARG A 170 70.06 28.96 -19.16
CA ARG A 170 69.07 29.04 -18.06
C ARG A 170 68.78 30.46 -17.58
N GLY A 171 69.66 31.43 -17.88
CA GLY A 171 69.45 32.84 -17.62
C GLY A 171 69.57 33.25 -16.14
N ASN A 172 69.00 34.41 -15.79
CA ASN A 172 69.10 34.99 -14.44
C ASN A 172 68.15 34.31 -13.46
N TYR A 173 68.60 34.16 -12.21
CA TYR A 173 67.81 33.70 -11.08
C TYR A 173 67.88 34.68 -9.91
N ILE A 174 66.93 34.58 -8.99
CA ILE A 174 66.86 35.39 -7.78
C ILE A 174 66.86 34.47 -6.56
N CYS A 175 67.69 34.80 -5.56
CA CYS A 175 67.79 34.11 -4.29
C CYS A 175 67.85 35.11 -3.13
N LYS A 176 67.76 34.60 -1.90
CA LYS A 176 68.07 35.36 -0.70
C LYS A 176 69.54 35.76 -0.70
N ALA A 177 69.86 37.00 -0.32
CA ALA A 177 71.22 37.54 -0.39
C ALA A 177 72.26 36.74 0.41
N SER A 178 71.82 36.03 1.47
CA SER A 178 72.70 35.20 2.30
C SER A 178 73.14 33.87 1.67
N PHE A 179 72.65 33.51 0.47
CA PHE A 179 73.01 32.25 -0.19
C PHE A 179 74.27 32.38 -1.04
N THR A 180 75.16 31.40 -0.96
CA THR A 180 76.30 31.28 -1.90
C THR A 180 75.82 30.80 -3.28
N ASP A 181 76.62 30.99 -4.32
CA ASP A 181 76.28 30.56 -5.69
C ASP A 181 76.04 29.05 -5.77
N GLU A 182 76.83 28.26 -5.05
CA GLU A 182 76.71 26.80 -4.99
C GLU A 182 75.39 26.36 -4.32
N GLN A 183 75.00 27.00 -3.22
CA GLN A 183 73.73 26.73 -2.53
C GLN A 183 72.51 27.11 -3.37
N ALA A 184 72.61 28.20 -4.13
CA ALA A 184 71.52 28.67 -4.97
C ALA A 184 71.34 27.79 -6.23
N ILE A 185 72.44 27.36 -6.86
CA ILE A 185 72.43 26.50 -8.05
C ILE A 185 71.95 25.07 -7.70
N ALA A 186 72.26 24.56 -6.51
CA ALA A 186 71.74 23.27 -6.04
C ALA A 186 70.21 23.29 -5.89
N LYS A 187 69.65 24.33 -5.26
CA LYS A 187 68.18 24.50 -5.12
C LYS A 187 67.47 24.73 -6.44
N LEU A 188 68.09 25.44 -7.39
CA LEU A 188 67.54 25.63 -8.74
C LEU A 188 67.41 24.33 -9.54
N HIS A 189 68.29 23.35 -9.30
CA HIS A 189 68.26 22.08 -10.02
C HIS A 189 67.06 21.20 -9.62
N ASP A 190 66.66 21.20 -8.35
CA ASP A 190 65.48 20.47 -7.88
C ASP A 190 64.18 21.10 -8.42
N ASP A 191 64.05 22.43 -8.38
CA ASP A 191 62.87 23.15 -8.89
C ASP A 191 62.73 23.06 -10.44
N PHE A 192 63.85 23.00 -11.19
CA PHE A 192 63.81 22.89 -12.66
C PHE A 192 63.27 21.53 -13.13
N LYS A 193 63.54 20.46 -12.37
CA LYS A 193 63.04 19.12 -12.66
C LYS A 193 61.53 19.04 -12.46
N GLU A 194 61.02 19.66 -11.40
CA GLU A 194 59.58 19.80 -11.12
C GLU A 194 58.88 20.73 -12.15
N TYR A 195 59.57 21.78 -12.62
CA TYR A 195 59.07 22.68 -13.67
C TYR A 195 58.87 21.99 -15.03
N GLU A 196 59.81 21.13 -15.44
CA GLU A 196 59.76 20.44 -16.74
C GLU A 196 58.62 19.39 -16.80
N GLU A 197 58.39 18.66 -15.71
CA GLU A 197 57.27 17.71 -15.61
C GLU A 197 55.91 18.43 -15.62
N ASN A 198 55.79 19.52 -14.86
CA ASN A 198 54.59 20.36 -14.85
C ASN A 198 54.32 21.02 -16.21
N ALA A 199 55.36 21.40 -16.96
CA ALA A 199 55.21 21.99 -18.29
C ALA A 199 54.55 21.02 -19.28
N LYS A 200 54.96 19.75 -19.30
CA LYS A 200 54.38 18.71 -20.17
C LYS A 200 52.88 18.54 -19.93
N ILE A 201 52.46 18.53 -18.66
CA ILE A 201 51.05 18.44 -18.27
C ILE A 201 50.28 19.69 -18.70
N ARG A 202 50.85 20.88 -18.49
CA ARG A 202 50.22 22.16 -18.90
C ARG A 202 50.02 22.25 -20.40
N TYR A 203 51.02 21.85 -21.20
CA TYR A 203 50.89 21.81 -22.67
C TYR A 203 49.79 20.85 -23.12
N ALA A 204 49.74 19.64 -22.56
CA ALA A 204 48.69 18.68 -22.86
C ALA A 204 47.29 19.22 -22.50
N ALA A 205 47.15 19.85 -21.32
CA ALA A 205 45.91 20.45 -20.87
C ALA A 205 45.45 21.63 -21.76
N LEU A 206 46.36 22.51 -22.15
CA LEU A 206 46.08 23.64 -23.05
C LEU A 206 45.70 23.17 -24.45
N HIS A 207 46.37 22.13 -24.96
CA HIS A 207 46.04 21.52 -26.25
C HIS A 207 44.62 20.94 -26.23
N LEU A 208 44.27 20.14 -25.22
CA LEU A 208 42.92 19.59 -25.06
C LEU A 208 41.86 20.69 -24.86
N ARG A 209 42.17 21.73 -24.06
CA ARG A 209 41.31 22.91 -23.90
C ARG A 209 41.05 23.59 -25.24
N SER A 210 42.07 23.73 -26.09
CA SER A 210 41.93 24.34 -27.41
C SER A 210 40.98 23.55 -28.32
N GLN A 211 40.98 22.22 -28.24
CA GLN A 211 40.06 21.37 -29.00
C GLN A 211 38.62 21.56 -28.55
N ILE A 212 38.38 21.65 -27.23
CA ILE A 212 37.06 21.90 -26.67
C ILE A 212 36.53 23.29 -27.06
N MET A 213 37.38 24.32 -26.98
CA MET A 213 36.97 25.71 -27.30
C MET A 213 36.65 25.93 -28.78
N LYS A 214 37.08 25.02 -29.67
CA LYS A 214 36.72 25.03 -31.10
C LYS A 214 35.34 24.42 -31.37
N MET A 215 34.76 23.70 -30.41
CA MET A 215 33.46 23.07 -30.60
C MET A 215 32.34 24.12 -30.70
N PRO A 216 31.38 23.97 -31.62
CA PRO A 216 30.29 24.92 -31.76
C PRO A 216 29.32 24.84 -30.58
N THR A 217 28.73 25.98 -30.22
CA THR A 217 27.66 26.05 -29.21
C THR A 217 26.50 25.14 -29.61
N THR A 218 26.04 24.32 -28.66
CA THR A 218 24.93 23.38 -28.90
C THR A 218 23.62 24.15 -29.05
N LYS A 219 22.98 24.00 -30.21
CA LYS A 219 21.66 24.56 -30.50
C LYS A 219 20.58 23.57 -30.11
N THR A 220 19.44 24.06 -29.61
CA THR A 220 18.26 23.22 -29.38
C THR A 220 17.66 22.81 -30.74
N PRO A 221 17.45 21.50 -30.98
CA PRO A 221 16.88 21.00 -32.23
C PRO A 221 15.38 21.35 -32.33
N ASP A 222 14.88 21.38 -33.57
CA ASP A 222 13.48 21.64 -33.91
C ASP A 222 12.99 20.55 -34.88
N PRO A 223 12.00 19.71 -34.51
CA PRO A 223 11.28 19.70 -33.23
C PRO A 223 12.19 19.32 -32.05
N THR A 224 11.89 19.85 -30.87
CA THR A 224 12.64 19.55 -29.64
C THR A 224 12.08 18.26 -29.02
N THR A 225 12.82 17.16 -29.12
CA THR A 225 12.48 15.86 -28.51
C THR A 225 13.72 15.24 -27.85
N VAL A 226 13.52 14.28 -26.95
CA VAL A 226 14.62 13.55 -26.29
C VAL A 226 15.48 12.82 -27.33
N GLN A 227 14.87 12.22 -28.34
CA GLN A 227 15.58 11.56 -29.45
C GLN A 227 16.43 12.55 -30.24
N ASN A 228 15.85 13.67 -30.68
CA ASN A 228 16.57 14.68 -31.45
C ASN A 228 17.70 15.32 -30.63
N LEU A 229 17.50 15.54 -29.34
CA LEU A 229 18.54 16.05 -28.43
C LEU A 229 19.72 15.07 -28.29
N LYS A 230 19.45 13.76 -28.37
CA LYS A 230 20.49 12.72 -28.34
C LYS A 230 21.24 12.64 -29.67
N GLU A 231 20.52 12.60 -30.79
CA GLU A 231 21.09 12.49 -32.13
C GLU A 231 21.88 13.74 -32.56
N THR A 232 21.49 14.92 -32.08
CA THR A 232 22.19 16.20 -32.35
C THR A 232 23.23 16.57 -31.29
N ALA A 233 23.49 15.69 -30.32
CA ALA A 233 24.50 15.93 -29.30
C ALA A 233 25.90 15.98 -29.94
N PRO A 234 26.78 16.93 -29.53
CA PRO A 234 28.12 17.02 -30.08
C PRO A 234 28.95 15.77 -29.78
N GLU A 235 29.75 15.30 -30.73
CA GLU A 235 30.66 14.18 -30.51
C GLU A 235 31.88 14.57 -29.67
N ILE A 236 32.46 13.59 -28.96
CA ILE A 236 33.66 13.79 -28.15
C ILE A 236 34.89 13.85 -29.07
N PRO A 237 35.75 14.89 -28.99
CA PRO A 237 36.96 14.97 -29.79
C PRO A 237 37.89 13.77 -29.57
N GLN A 238 38.45 13.21 -30.65
CA GLN A 238 39.26 11.99 -30.61
C GLN A 238 40.45 12.09 -29.63
N GLN A 239 41.11 13.24 -29.56
CA GLN A 239 42.24 13.46 -28.65
C GLN A 239 41.81 13.49 -27.17
N LEU A 240 40.61 13.99 -26.89
CA LEU A 240 40.05 14.00 -25.54
C LEU A 240 39.61 12.60 -25.12
N ASN A 241 39.01 11.84 -26.04
CA ASN A 241 38.70 10.43 -25.85
C ASN A 241 39.98 9.63 -25.56
N LEU A 242 41.02 9.79 -26.38
CA LEU A 242 42.33 9.16 -26.18
C LEU A 242 42.91 9.50 -24.81
N PHE A 243 42.91 10.78 -24.42
CA PHE A 243 43.41 11.20 -23.11
C PHE A 243 42.71 10.49 -21.95
N PHE A 244 41.37 10.52 -21.89
CA PHE A 244 40.64 9.90 -20.79
C PHE A 244 40.70 8.36 -20.82
N ARG A 245 40.76 7.76 -22.01
CA ARG A 245 40.94 6.32 -22.15
C ARG A 245 42.33 5.88 -21.66
N THR A 246 43.38 6.62 -21.99
CA THR A 246 44.74 6.38 -21.47
C THR A 246 44.82 6.65 -19.97
N LEU A 247 44.19 7.71 -19.47
CA LEU A 247 44.17 8.04 -18.04
C LEU A 247 43.50 6.97 -17.19
N LEU A 248 42.39 6.40 -17.67
CA LEU A 248 41.61 5.41 -16.92
C LEU A 248 42.07 3.96 -17.14
N GLY A 249 42.66 3.65 -18.29
CA GLY A 249 42.96 2.28 -18.69
C GLY A 249 44.42 2.01 -19.09
N GLY A 250 45.32 2.98 -18.97
CA GLY A 250 46.73 2.83 -19.33
C GLY A 250 47.01 2.91 -20.84
N LEU A 251 48.22 2.53 -21.26
CA LEU A 251 48.68 2.64 -22.65
C LEU A 251 47.97 1.68 -23.61
N THR A 252 47.58 0.50 -23.13
CA THR A 252 46.90 -0.55 -23.90
C THR A 252 45.66 -1.05 -23.14
N PRO A 253 44.60 -0.24 -23.04
CA PRO A 253 43.39 -0.63 -22.33
C PRO A 253 42.66 -1.73 -23.10
N THR A 254 42.26 -2.80 -22.41
CA THR A 254 41.31 -3.77 -22.95
C THR A 254 39.93 -3.15 -23.03
N HIS A 255 39.21 -3.42 -24.13
CA HIS A 255 37.86 -2.88 -24.32
C HIS A 255 36.90 -3.45 -23.26
N GLN A 256 36.37 -2.58 -22.41
CA GLN A 256 35.39 -2.92 -21.37
C GLN A 256 34.30 -1.85 -21.34
N ASP A 257 33.03 -2.24 -21.36
CA ASP A 257 31.89 -1.31 -21.39
C ASP A 257 31.88 -0.32 -20.20
N THR A 258 32.37 -0.78 -19.04
CA THR A 258 32.51 0.08 -17.85
C THR A 258 33.58 1.16 -18.04
N LEU A 259 34.69 0.84 -18.70
CA LEU A 259 35.75 1.80 -19.02
C LEU A 259 35.21 2.82 -20.02
N GLU A 260 34.59 2.37 -21.12
CA GLU A 260 34.03 3.25 -22.16
C GLU A 260 32.96 4.20 -21.60
N ARG A 261 32.10 3.72 -20.70
CA ARG A 261 31.12 4.55 -19.99
C ARG A 261 31.79 5.62 -19.13
N LYS A 262 32.86 5.29 -18.39
CA LYS A 262 33.61 6.25 -17.58
C LYS A 262 34.37 7.27 -18.43
N VAL A 263 35.01 6.84 -19.51
CA VAL A 263 35.70 7.72 -20.48
C VAL A 263 34.71 8.72 -21.06
N THR A 264 33.58 8.24 -21.59
CA THR A 264 32.52 9.08 -22.15
C THR A 264 32.00 10.07 -21.11
N SER A 265 31.80 9.61 -19.87
CA SER A 265 31.32 10.42 -18.75
C SER A 265 32.28 11.56 -18.40
N MET A 266 33.57 11.27 -18.24
CA MET A 266 34.58 12.28 -17.85
C MET A 266 34.90 13.24 -18.99
N ALA A 267 35.01 12.73 -20.23
CA ALA A 267 35.20 13.56 -21.42
C ALA A 267 34.03 14.54 -21.60
N SER A 268 32.80 14.07 -21.38
CA SER A 268 31.63 14.94 -21.43
C SER A 268 31.69 16.06 -20.41
N ASP A 269 32.11 15.76 -19.16
CA ASP A 269 32.23 16.78 -18.11
C ASP A 269 33.33 17.78 -18.44
N ALA A 270 34.47 17.34 -18.98
CA ALA A 270 35.52 18.24 -19.42
C ALA A 270 34.99 19.22 -20.49
N ILE A 271 34.27 18.72 -21.50
CA ILE A 271 33.67 19.55 -22.56
C ILE A 271 32.70 20.58 -21.96
N PHE A 272 31.78 20.14 -21.11
CA PHE A 272 30.76 21.02 -20.53
C PHE A 272 31.37 22.10 -19.63
N ASN A 273 32.32 21.73 -18.76
CA ASN A 273 32.92 22.68 -17.81
C ASN A 273 33.88 23.66 -18.49
N VAL A 274 34.72 23.20 -19.42
CA VAL A 274 35.66 24.06 -20.16
C VAL A 274 34.92 25.05 -21.06
N SER A 275 33.81 24.62 -21.66
CA SER A 275 32.97 25.48 -22.51
C SER A 275 31.97 26.35 -21.71
N HIS A 276 32.01 26.31 -20.37
CA HIS A 276 31.06 27.00 -19.50
C HIS A 276 29.58 26.71 -19.83
N GLY A 277 29.28 25.46 -20.20
CA GLY A 277 27.93 24.98 -20.53
C GLY A 277 27.41 25.39 -21.92
N THR A 278 28.24 25.99 -22.76
CA THR A 278 27.85 26.33 -24.15
C THR A 278 27.81 25.10 -25.06
N VAL A 279 28.62 24.08 -24.78
CA VAL A 279 28.62 22.78 -25.46
C VAL A 279 28.00 21.74 -24.54
N LYS A 280 26.85 21.19 -24.94
CA LYS A 280 26.02 20.29 -24.12
C LYS A 280 26.09 18.88 -24.66
N GLN A 281 26.88 18.07 -23.98
CA GLN A 281 26.98 16.63 -24.25
C GLN A 281 25.68 15.92 -23.85
N TRP A 282 25.39 14.79 -24.49
CA TRP A 282 24.18 14.02 -24.22
C TRP A 282 24.04 13.68 -22.73
N LYS A 283 25.14 13.32 -22.06
CA LYS A 283 25.19 13.06 -20.63
C LYS A 283 24.53 14.16 -19.80
N HIS A 284 24.88 15.43 -20.02
CA HIS A 284 24.39 16.54 -19.20
C HIS A 284 22.89 16.76 -19.35
N THR A 285 22.40 16.65 -20.59
CA THR A 285 20.98 16.73 -20.92
C THR A 285 20.20 15.54 -20.36
N ALA A 286 20.71 14.32 -20.53
CA ALA A 286 20.12 13.09 -19.98
C ALA A 286 20.10 13.08 -18.44
N MET A 287 21.18 13.54 -17.79
CA MET A 287 21.22 13.75 -16.33
C MET A 287 20.15 14.76 -15.90
N GLY A 288 20.06 15.91 -16.57
CA GLY A 288 19.10 16.96 -16.19
C GLY A 288 17.65 16.49 -16.31
N LEU A 289 17.26 16.00 -17.50
CA LEU A 289 15.90 15.54 -17.78
C LEU A 289 15.54 14.25 -17.03
N GLY A 290 16.47 13.29 -16.97
CA GLY A 290 16.26 12.01 -16.31
C GLY A 290 16.16 12.15 -14.80
N LEU A 291 17.03 12.95 -14.15
CA LEU A 291 16.95 13.19 -12.71
C LEU A 291 15.80 14.10 -12.31
N ALA A 292 15.41 15.07 -13.16
CA ALA A 292 14.17 15.81 -12.96
C ALA A 292 12.95 14.87 -12.95
N SER A 293 12.94 13.88 -13.85
CA SER A 293 11.88 12.88 -13.94
C SER A 293 11.88 11.89 -12.76
N LEU A 294 13.07 11.48 -12.30
CA LEU A 294 13.23 10.54 -11.18
C LEU A 294 12.93 11.19 -9.82
N THR A 295 13.47 12.38 -9.57
CA THR A 295 13.51 12.99 -8.23
C THR A 295 12.55 14.17 -8.04
N GLY A 296 12.21 14.91 -9.12
CA GLY A 296 11.49 16.18 -9.02
C GLY A 296 12.23 17.31 -8.27
N SER A 297 13.46 17.05 -7.79
CA SER A 297 14.18 17.93 -6.87
C SER A 297 14.98 19.01 -7.59
N LYS A 298 14.60 20.28 -7.35
CA LYS A 298 15.37 21.44 -7.80
C LYS A 298 16.78 21.47 -7.18
N LEU A 299 16.89 21.15 -5.90
CA LEU A 299 18.16 21.18 -5.17
C LEU A 299 19.14 20.15 -5.74
N SER A 300 18.70 18.93 -6.02
CA SER A 300 19.54 17.87 -6.58
C SER A 300 20.11 18.27 -7.93
N LEU A 301 19.28 18.84 -8.81
CA LEU A 301 19.73 19.36 -10.11
C LEU A 301 20.68 20.56 -9.97
N GLN A 302 20.45 21.45 -9.00
CA GLN A 302 21.35 22.58 -8.74
C GLN A 302 22.71 22.12 -8.23
N ILE A 303 22.77 21.13 -7.34
CA ILE A 303 24.03 20.55 -6.85
C ILE A 303 24.82 19.95 -8.02
N LEU A 304 24.18 19.11 -8.84
CA LEU A 304 24.84 18.47 -9.97
C LEU A 304 25.26 19.45 -11.06
N ASN A 305 24.46 20.48 -11.32
CA ASN A 305 24.84 21.55 -12.24
C ASN A 305 26.02 22.36 -11.73
N ARG A 306 26.03 22.74 -10.44
CA ARG A 306 27.16 23.45 -9.80
C ARG A 306 28.43 22.61 -9.76
N ALA A 307 28.30 21.28 -9.68
CA ALA A 307 29.40 20.33 -9.81
C ALA A 307 29.79 20.03 -11.27
N GLY A 308 29.10 20.58 -12.27
CA GLY A 308 29.46 20.43 -13.68
C GLY A 308 28.99 19.13 -14.35
N HIS A 309 28.04 18.41 -13.76
CA HIS A 309 27.57 17.09 -14.23
C HIS A 309 26.21 17.11 -14.94
N SER A 310 25.51 18.26 -14.93
CA SER A 310 24.16 18.37 -15.47
C SER A 310 23.84 19.78 -15.97
N ILE A 311 22.87 19.90 -16.87
CA ILE A 311 22.28 21.18 -17.25
C ILE A 311 21.54 21.83 -16.06
N SER A 312 21.29 23.13 -16.13
CA SER A 312 20.62 23.85 -15.03
C SER A 312 19.15 23.44 -14.89
N TYR A 313 18.58 23.64 -13.70
CA TYR A 313 17.14 23.44 -13.47
C TYR A 313 16.27 24.26 -14.44
N ASN A 314 16.64 25.53 -14.67
CA ASN A 314 15.88 26.41 -15.54
C ASN A 314 15.91 25.94 -17.00
N GLU A 315 17.07 25.46 -17.45
CA GLU A 315 17.22 24.90 -18.78
C GLU A 315 16.45 23.59 -18.94
N THR A 316 16.49 22.72 -17.92
CA THR A 316 15.67 21.50 -17.88
C THR A 316 14.18 21.82 -18.03
N ARG A 317 13.66 22.82 -17.30
CA ARG A 317 12.26 23.27 -17.43
C ARG A 317 11.96 23.95 -18.76
N GLY A 318 12.94 24.64 -19.34
CA GLY A 318 12.86 25.20 -20.70
C GLY A 318 12.69 24.09 -21.73
N LEU A 319 13.54 23.05 -21.69
CA LEU A 319 13.45 21.89 -22.57
C LEU A 319 12.12 21.13 -22.40
N GLU A 320 11.65 20.92 -21.17
CA GLU A 320 10.31 20.34 -20.94
C GLU A 320 9.19 21.23 -21.55
N THR A 321 9.34 22.55 -21.53
CA THR A 321 8.35 23.45 -22.14
C THR A 321 8.39 23.34 -23.67
N GLU A 322 9.58 23.31 -24.28
CA GLU A 322 9.72 23.11 -25.72
C GLU A 322 9.28 21.71 -26.17
N PHE A 323 9.46 20.68 -25.33
CA PHE A 323 8.86 19.36 -25.56
C PHE A 323 7.35 19.45 -25.67
N ALA A 324 6.68 20.13 -24.73
CA ALA A 324 5.22 20.28 -24.74
C ALA A 324 4.71 20.93 -26.03
N TYR A 325 5.42 21.96 -26.53
CA TYR A 325 5.07 22.57 -27.82
C TYR A 325 5.42 21.69 -29.03
N SER A 326 6.50 20.91 -28.96
CA SER A 326 6.89 20.00 -30.05
C SER A 326 5.94 18.80 -30.18
N VAL A 327 5.25 18.42 -29.10
CA VAL A 327 4.26 17.32 -29.09
C VAL A 327 2.81 17.81 -29.18
N SER A 328 2.56 19.11 -29.01
CA SER A 328 1.25 19.72 -29.16
C SER A 328 1.12 20.26 -30.58
N PHE A 329 0.32 19.59 -31.40
CA PHE A 329 0.08 20.01 -32.77
C PHE A 329 -1.14 20.92 -32.85
N GLU A 330 -0.99 22.09 -33.47
CA GLU A 330 -2.13 22.97 -33.72
C GLU A 330 -3.15 22.27 -34.64
N GLY A 331 -4.39 22.16 -34.17
CA GLY A 331 -5.52 21.62 -34.92
C GLY A 331 -5.69 20.09 -34.90
N LEU A 332 -4.92 19.37 -34.09
CA LEU A 332 -5.10 17.93 -33.87
C LEU A 332 -5.47 17.63 -32.41
N ASP A 333 -6.34 16.64 -32.23
CA ASP A 333 -6.67 16.10 -30.92
C ASP A 333 -5.73 14.94 -30.54
N ALA A 334 -5.21 14.18 -31.49
CA ALA A 334 -4.29 13.09 -31.22
C ALA A 334 -3.00 13.58 -30.53
N PRO A 335 -2.59 12.97 -29.40
CA PRO A 335 -1.40 13.37 -28.67
C PRO A 335 -0.13 13.00 -29.44
N GLY A 336 0.92 13.81 -29.25
CA GLY A 336 2.23 13.53 -29.83
C GLY A 336 2.74 12.13 -29.49
N GLY A 337 3.15 11.41 -30.53
CA GLY A 337 3.58 10.01 -30.46
C GLY A 337 2.57 9.02 -31.04
N ILE A 338 1.28 9.36 -31.14
CA ILE A 338 0.31 8.57 -31.90
C ILE A 338 0.60 8.73 -33.40
N ARG A 339 0.59 7.62 -34.14
CA ARG A 339 0.76 7.62 -35.59
C ARG A 339 -0.59 7.86 -36.25
N LEU A 340 -0.67 8.90 -37.07
CA LEU A 340 -1.85 9.27 -37.85
C LEU A 340 -1.96 8.42 -39.12
N LEU A 341 -2.01 7.10 -38.93
CA LEU A 341 -2.04 6.11 -40.00
C LEU A 341 -3.13 5.08 -39.71
N PRO A 342 -3.83 4.59 -40.75
CA PRO A 342 -4.82 3.54 -40.60
C PRO A 342 -4.20 2.21 -40.15
N ASN A 343 -5.06 1.24 -39.85
CA ASN A 343 -4.69 -0.14 -39.46
C ASN A 343 -3.91 -0.27 -38.15
N ARG A 344 -4.03 0.71 -37.25
CA ARG A 344 -3.50 0.65 -35.89
C ARG A 344 -4.65 0.84 -34.91
N ALA A 345 -4.99 -0.21 -34.17
CA ALA A 345 -6.05 -0.12 -33.16
C ALA A 345 -5.68 0.98 -32.15
N THR A 346 -6.50 2.03 -32.10
CA THR A 346 -6.35 3.24 -31.29
C THR A 346 -7.62 3.45 -30.48
N ALA A 347 -7.44 3.78 -29.20
CA ALA A 347 -8.53 4.08 -28.28
C ALA A 347 -8.08 5.03 -27.17
N SER A 348 -9.05 5.65 -26.51
CA SER A 348 -8.85 6.68 -25.49
C SER A 348 -9.39 6.26 -24.13
N VAL A 349 -8.80 6.78 -23.06
CA VAL A 349 -9.35 6.66 -21.70
C VAL A 349 -9.28 7.96 -20.94
N TRP A 350 -10.40 8.35 -20.33
CA TRP A 350 -10.56 9.60 -19.58
C TRP A 350 -10.88 9.35 -18.10
N ASP A 351 -10.35 10.20 -17.22
CA ASP A 351 -10.63 10.17 -15.79
C ASP A 351 -10.62 11.57 -15.15
N ASN A 352 -11.19 11.64 -13.96
CA ASN A 352 -11.16 12.80 -13.10
C ASN A 352 -9.90 12.82 -12.23
N ASN A 353 -9.11 13.89 -12.33
CA ASN A 353 -8.01 14.17 -11.44
C ASN A 353 -8.37 15.37 -10.55
N ASP A 354 -9.08 15.08 -9.46
CA ASP A 354 -9.40 16.05 -8.42
C ASP A 354 -8.34 16.02 -7.32
N ALA A 355 -7.75 17.18 -7.01
CA ALA A 355 -6.85 17.31 -5.87
C ALA A 355 -7.37 18.39 -4.92
N ASN A 356 -7.64 18.00 -3.66
CA ASN A 356 -7.88 18.95 -2.58
C ASN A 356 -6.59 19.76 -2.35
N ILE A 357 -6.63 21.03 -2.75
CA ILE A 357 -5.55 21.97 -2.50
C ILE A 357 -5.73 22.47 -1.07
N ASP A 358 -4.70 22.31 -0.25
CA ASP A 358 -4.59 22.99 1.05
C ASP A 358 -4.40 24.48 0.78
N THR A 359 -5.50 25.16 0.48
CA THR A 359 -5.56 26.62 0.48
C THR A 359 -6.07 27.09 1.83
N VAL A 360 -5.58 28.26 2.26
CA VAL A 360 -5.91 28.85 3.56
C VAL A 360 -7.43 29.07 3.71
N ASP A 361 -8.15 29.24 2.62
CA ASP A 361 -9.60 29.44 2.57
C ASP A 361 -10.39 28.21 2.09
N GLY A 362 -9.72 27.10 1.75
CA GLY A 362 -10.32 25.90 1.17
C GLY A 362 -10.87 26.08 -0.25
N LYS A 363 -10.66 27.23 -0.91
CA LYS A 363 -11.07 27.50 -2.30
C LYS A 363 -9.91 27.29 -3.27
N GLY A 364 -10.21 26.92 -4.52
CA GLY A 364 -9.20 26.72 -5.56
C GLY A 364 -8.65 25.30 -5.63
N THR A 365 -9.50 24.28 -5.44
CA THR A 365 -9.18 22.88 -5.70
C THR A 365 -8.90 22.64 -7.19
N LEU A 366 -7.95 21.74 -7.50
CA LEU A 366 -7.67 21.38 -8.90
C LEU A 366 -8.77 20.43 -9.35
N HIS A 367 -9.52 20.85 -10.37
CA HIS A 367 -10.51 20.04 -11.07
C HIS A 367 -10.03 19.86 -12.51
N SER A 368 -9.53 18.67 -12.84
CA SER A 368 -8.96 18.40 -14.15
C SER A 368 -9.45 17.07 -14.69
N THR A 369 -9.83 17.01 -15.97
CA THR A 369 -10.09 15.75 -16.66
C THR A 369 -8.84 15.39 -17.46
N VAL A 370 -8.25 14.25 -17.14
CA VAL A 370 -7.00 13.75 -17.74
C VAL A 370 -7.29 12.58 -18.67
N GLU A 371 -6.45 12.42 -19.70
CA GLU A 371 -6.60 11.34 -20.69
C GLU A 371 -5.25 10.77 -21.09
N HIS A 372 -5.27 9.49 -21.50
CA HIS A 372 -4.29 9.00 -22.47
C HIS A 372 -4.96 8.25 -23.62
N THR A 373 -4.35 8.38 -24.80
CA THR A 373 -4.63 7.56 -25.97
C THR A 373 -3.60 6.44 -26.04
N TYR A 374 -4.01 5.24 -26.42
CA TYR A 374 -3.12 4.12 -26.67
C TYR A 374 -3.30 3.58 -28.08
N GLN A 375 -2.19 3.13 -28.67
CA GLN A 375 -2.14 2.63 -30.04
C GLN A 375 -1.17 1.47 -30.19
N ASN A 376 -1.51 0.48 -31.01
CA ASN A 376 -0.62 -0.62 -31.39
C ASN A 376 0.69 -0.11 -32.00
N VAL A 377 1.81 -0.70 -31.57
CA VAL A 377 3.12 -0.46 -32.16
C VAL A 377 3.42 -1.58 -33.14
N LEU A 378 3.49 -1.26 -34.43
CA LEU A 378 3.81 -2.21 -35.49
C LEU A 378 5.31 -2.15 -35.84
N PRO A 379 5.91 -3.23 -36.39
CA PRO A 379 7.34 -3.24 -36.76
C PRO A 379 7.75 -2.12 -37.72
N GLU A 380 6.82 -1.68 -38.57
CA GLU A 380 7.00 -0.57 -39.52
C GLU A 380 7.16 0.79 -38.83
N ASP A 381 6.66 0.94 -37.60
CA ASP A 381 6.74 2.18 -36.84
C ASP A 381 8.17 2.55 -36.42
N ASN A 382 9.08 1.57 -36.43
CA ASN A 382 10.52 1.74 -36.19
C ASN A 382 11.29 2.23 -37.43
N ARG A 383 10.72 2.08 -38.64
CA ARG A 383 11.37 2.51 -39.90
C ARG A 383 11.03 3.95 -40.27
N CYS A 384 9.87 4.46 -39.84
CA CYS A 384 9.46 5.86 -40.03
C CYS A 384 9.74 6.71 -38.77
N ALA A 385 11.00 7.04 -38.52
CA ALA A 385 11.38 7.98 -37.46
C ALA A 385 11.12 9.47 -37.81
N ALA A 386 10.70 9.78 -39.04
CA ALA A 386 10.38 11.13 -39.46
C ALA A 386 8.86 11.32 -39.56
N SER A 387 8.21 11.75 -38.48
CA SER A 387 6.91 12.42 -38.64
C SER A 387 7.18 13.85 -39.07
N THR A 388 6.62 14.22 -40.21
CA THR A 388 6.51 15.56 -40.79
C THR A 388 6.23 16.63 -39.73
N ALA A 389 7.28 17.33 -39.30
CA ALA A 389 7.15 18.52 -38.48
C ALA A 389 6.69 19.68 -39.39
N LYS A 390 5.53 20.28 -39.07
CA LYS A 390 5.17 21.61 -39.59
C LYS A 390 6.05 22.66 -38.91
N GLU A 391 6.39 23.72 -39.65
CA GLU A 391 7.19 24.85 -39.15
C GLU A 391 6.52 25.50 -37.94
N TYR A 392 7.23 25.49 -36.80
CA TYR A 392 6.85 26.12 -35.57
C TYR A 392 7.39 27.56 -35.49
N ILE A 393 6.57 28.53 -35.04
CA ILE A 393 6.94 29.95 -34.98
C ILE A 393 7.85 30.24 -33.76
N LYS A 394 9.05 30.74 -34.05
CA LYS A 394 10.14 31.08 -33.12
C LYS A 394 9.72 32.02 -31.98
N GLU A 395 9.55 31.46 -30.79
CA GLU A 395 9.93 32.12 -29.53
C GLU A 395 10.74 31.13 -28.69
N ARG A 396 12.07 31.34 -28.62
CA ARG A 396 12.97 30.44 -27.89
C ARG A 396 13.08 30.85 -26.41
N ASN A 397 13.12 29.87 -25.52
CA ASN A 397 13.23 29.97 -24.05
C ASN A 397 11.94 30.30 -23.30
N ARG A 398 10.83 29.63 -23.66
CA ARG A 398 9.57 29.79 -22.93
C ARG A 398 9.66 29.11 -21.56
N LYS A 399 9.24 29.83 -20.52
CA LYS A 399 9.21 29.32 -19.12
C LYS A 399 7.89 28.63 -18.76
N SER A 400 6.83 28.89 -19.54
CA SER A 400 5.49 28.36 -19.32
C SER A 400 4.85 27.88 -20.62
N PHE A 401 4.10 26.79 -20.52
CA PHE A 401 3.25 26.29 -21.60
C PHE A 401 1.89 26.95 -21.48
N VAL A 402 1.49 27.72 -22.49
CA VAL A 402 0.18 28.39 -22.53
C VAL A 402 -0.83 27.54 -23.29
N GLY A 403 -0.36 26.83 -24.33
CA GLY A 403 -1.17 25.95 -25.19
C GLY A 403 -2.41 26.63 -25.80
N ASN A 404 -3.24 25.87 -26.49
CA ASN A 404 -4.52 26.38 -27.00
C ASN A 404 -5.60 26.19 -25.93
N GLN A 405 -6.36 27.23 -25.59
CA GLN A 405 -7.54 27.09 -24.74
C GLN A 405 -8.73 26.68 -25.61
N ARG A 406 -9.29 25.50 -25.35
CA ARG A 406 -10.50 25.02 -26.03
C ARG A 406 -11.72 25.66 -25.39
N GLU A 407 -12.57 26.26 -26.21
CA GLU A 407 -13.87 26.74 -25.75
C GLU A 407 -14.81 25.53 -25.57
N ILE A 408 -15.15 25.21 -24.32
CA ILE A 408 -16.07 24.11 -24.00
C ILE A 408 -17.50 24.61 -24.13
N VAL A 409 -18.19 24.14 -25.16
CA VAL A 409 -19.58 24.52 -25.44
C VAL A 409 -20.51 23.98 -24.32
N PRO A 410 -21.32 24.83 -23.66
CA PRO A 410 -22.23 24.39 -22.60
C PRO A 410 -23.26 23.35 -23.07
N PHE A 411 -23.42 22.26 -22.31
CA PHE A 411 -24.46 21.27 -22.55
C PHE A 411 -25.72 21.58 -21.72
N ARG A 412 -26.79 22.05 -22.37
CA ARG A 412 -28.02 22.53 -21.70
C ARG A 412 -29.18 21.54 -21.67
N LYS A 413 -29.07 20.37 -22.32
CA LYS A 413 -30.16 19.38 -22.38
C LYS A 413 -30.20 18.52 -21.10
N PRO A 414 -31.38 18.20 -20.55
CA PRO A 414 -31.46 17.36 -19.35
C PRO A 414 -31.17 15.88 -19.68
N LEU A 415 -30.24 15.24 -18.97
CA LEU A 415 -29.88 13.82 -19.22
C LEU A 415 -31.08 12.84 -19.15
N LYS A 416 -32.14 13.21 -18.41
CA LYS A 416 -33.38 12.41 -18.31
C LYS A 416 -34.17 12.35 -19.62
N SER A 417 -33.86 13.19 -20.62
CA SER A 417 -34.50 13.12 -21.94
C SER A 417 -33.86 12.08 -22.87
N ALA A 418 -32.78 11.41 -22.45
CA ALA A 418 -32.15 10.34 -23.21
C ALA A 418 -33.15 9.21 -23.48
N LYS A 419 -33.20 8.69 -24.71
CA LYS A 419 -34.05 7.54 -25.06
C LYS A 419 -33.16 6.36 -25.39
N PHE A 420 -33.38 5.24 -24.71
CA PHE A 420 -32.66 3.99 -24.94
C PHE A 420 -33.65 2.98 -25.53
N THR A 421 -33.52 2.69 -26.81
CA THR A 421 -34.32 1.64 -27.46
C THR A 421 -33.72 0.28 -27.13
N GLY A 422 -34.57 -0.66 -26.68
CA GLY A 422 -34.16 -2.06 -26.57
C GLY A 422 -33.74 -2.57 -27.94
N MET A 423 -32.53 -3.10 -28.04
CA MET A 423 -32.07 -3.77 -29.26
C MET A 423 -32.69 -5.15 -29.27
N THR A 424 -33.70 -5.39 -30.12
CA THR A 424 -34.12 -6.77 -30.44
C THR A 424 -32.91 -7.49 -30.99
N THR A 425 -32.44 -8.50 -30.25
CA THR A 425 -31.42 -9.43 -30.73
C THR A 425 -31.97 -10.14 -31.95
N SER A 426 -31.74 -9.58 -33.14
CA SER A 426 -31.58 -10.41 -34.32
C SER A 426 -30.42 -11.33 -33.98
N THR A 427 -30.71 -12.62 -33.84
CA THR A 427 -29.72 -13.70 -33.77
C THR A 427 -28.82 -13.57 -35.00
N VAL A 428 -27.79 -12.74 -34.92
CA VAL A 428 -26.70 -12.78 -35.88
C VAL A 428 -26.03 -14.09 -35.59
N SER A 429 -26.38 -15.08 -36.40
CA SER A 429 -25.58 -16.27 -36.63
C SER A 429 -24.17 -15.79 -37.00
N ARG A 430 -23.29 -15.60 -36.01
CA ARG A 430 -21.85 -15.52 -36.23
C ARG A 430 -21.38 -16.93 -36.58
N SER A 431 -21.64 -17.30 -37.83
CA SER A 431 -21.14 -18.49 -38.48
C SER A 431 -19.71 -18.21 -38.96
N THR A 432 -18.74 -18.38 -38.08
CA THR A 432 -17.36 -18.71 -38.51
C THR A 432 -16.67 -19.43 -37.36
N ASN A 433 -16.39 -20.71 -37.58
CA ASN A 433 -15.49 -21.55 -36.78
C ASN A 433 -15.93 -21.95 -35.36
N ARG A 434 -17.14 -22.51 -35.23
CA ARG A 434 -17.63 -23.11 -33.97
C ARG A 434 -16.78 -24.31 -33.49
N ARG A 435 -16.33 -25.17 -34.42
CA ARG A 435 -15.48 -26.34 -34.11
C ARG A 435 -14.10 -25.97 -33.55
N THR A 436 -13.39 -25.05 -34.19
CA THR A 436 -12.07 -24.59 -33.73
C THR A 436 -12.14 -23.84 -32.40
N LYS A 437 -13.21 -23.08 -32.13
CA LYS A 437 -13.44 -22.47 -30.80
C LYS A 437 -13.72 -23.50 -29.70
N GLU A 438 -14.48 -24.55 -29.99
CA GLU A 438 -14.76 -25.63 -29.05
C GLU A 438 -13.48 -26.43 -28.72
N GLU A 439 -12.64 -26.71 -29.72
CA GLU A 439 -11.32 -27.33 -29.55
C GLU A 439 -10.36 -26.47 -28.72
N THR A 440 -10.24 -25.18 -29.03
CA THR A 440 -9.40 -24.25 -28.24
C THR A 440 -9.90 -24.12 -26.79
N ASN A 441 -11.22 -24.10 -26.58
CA ASN A 441 -11.78 -24.06 -25.23
C ASN A 441 -11.50 -25.35 -24.44
N LEU A 442 -11.49 -26.52 -25.09
CA LEU A 442 -11.14 -27.78 -24.46
C LEU A 442 -9.66 -27.81 -24.05
N GLN A 443 -8.76 -27.40 -24.94
CA GLN A 443 -7.33 -27.29 -24.65
C GLN A 443 -7.03 -26.38 -23.46
N LEU A 444 -7.73 -25.24 -23.38
CA LEU A 444 -7.61 -24.33 -22.22
C LEU A 444 -8.09 -24.99 -20.93
N LYS A 445 -9.18 -25.74 -20.94
CA LYS A 445 -9.66 -26.46 -19.75
C LYS A 445 -8.71 -27.57 -19.31
N GLN A 446 -8.08 -28.27 -20.26
CA GLN A 446 -7.04 -29.27 -19.96
C GLN A 446 -5.82 -28.62 -19.31
N LEU A 447 -5.39 -27.45 -19.82
CA LEU A 447 -4.31 -26.66 -19.24
C LEU A 447 -4.67 -26.14 -17.83
N ASP A 448 -5.90 -25.69 -17.62
CA ASP A 448 -6.42 -25.28 -16.30
C ASP A 448 -6.40 -26.45 -15.30
N LEU A 449 -6.77 -27.67 -15.72
CA LEU A 449 -6.70 -28.87 -14.90
C LEU A 449 -5.26 -29.22 -14.53
N TYR A 450 -4.32 -29.11 -15.49
CA TYR A 450 -2.89 -29.30 -15.24
C TYR A 450 -2.31 -28.28 -14.27
N TRP A 451 -2.62 -27.00 -14.45
CA TRP A 451 -2.25 -25.97 -13.48
C TRP A 451 -2.78 -26.29 -12.09
N PHE A 452 -4.06 -26.66 -11.99
CA PHE A 452 -4.71 -26.98 -10.73
C PHE A 452 -4.06 -28.20 -10.04
N TRP A 453 -3.65 -29.20 -10.81
CA TRP A 453 -2.90 -30.36 -10.31
C TRP A 453 -1.53 -29.95 -9.76
N GLU A 454 -0.75 -29.18 -10.53
CA GLU A 454 0.57 -28.71 -10.11
C GLU A 454 0.52 -27.74 -8.92
N LEU A 455 -0.54 -26.93 -8.82
CA LEU A 455 -0.76 -26.03 -7.69
C LEU A 455 -0.83 -26.80 -6.36
N ARG A 456 -1.44 -28.00 -6.36
CA ARG A 456 -1.50 -28.88 -5.17
C ARG A 456 -0.13 -29.35 -4.71
N LYS A 457 0.80 -29.56 -5.64
CA LYS A 457 2.19 -29.96 -5.36
C LYS A 457 3.03 -28.81 -4.77
N GLY A 458 2.52 -27.58 -4.80
CA GLY A 458 3.12 -26.42 -4.14
C GLY A 458 4.37 -25.85 -4.80
N LYS A 459 4.55 -26.08 -6.12
CA LYS A 459 5.73 -25.65 -6.89
C LYS A 459 5.41 -24.62 -7.98
N THR A 460 4.14 -24.24 -8.12
CA THR A 460 3.64 -23.42 -9.24
C THR A 460 3.07 -22.09 -8.73
N PRO A 461 3.19 -21.00 -9.50
CA PRO A 461 2.53 -19.74 -9.17
C PRO A 461 0.99 -19.84 -9.27
N LEU A 462 0.32 -18.80 -8.77
CA LEU A 462 -1.10 -18.57 -9.02
C LEU A 462 -1.40 -18.36 -10.52
N TYR A 463 -2.67 -18.34 -10.90
CA TYR A 463 -3.13 -18.58 -12.27
C TYR A 463 -2.49 -17.64 -13.30
N ALA A 464 -2.47 -16.34 -13.03
CA ALA A 464 -1.88 -15.37 -13.95
C ALA A 464 -0.37 -15.55 -14.12
N GLY A 465 0.35 -15.94 -13.05
CA GLY A 465 1.76 -16.29 -13.13
C GLY A 465 2.00 -17.54 -13.97
N PHE A 466 1.15 -18.56 -13.82
CA PHE A 466 1.21 -19.77 -14.63
C PHE A 466 0.92 -19.49 -16.10
N MET A 467 -0.20 -18.83 -16.40
CA MET A 467 -0.58 -18.49 -17.79
C MET A 467 0.45 -17.62 -18.49
N SER A 468 1.24 -16.80 -17.78
CA SER A 468 2.35 -16.06 -18.40
C SER A 468 3.49 -16.92 -18.94
N GLN A 469 3.54 -18.20 -18.55
CA GLN A 469 4.52 -19.17 -19.02
C GLN A 469 3.97 -20.01 -20.19
N TYR A 470 2.64 -20.19 -20.29
CA TYR A 470 2.02 -21.12 -21.24
C TYR A 470 1.17 -20.42 -22.32
N ALA A 471 0.65 -19.22 -22.06
CA ALA A 471 -0.17 -18.50 -23.02
C ALA A 471 0.67 -17.85 -24.13
N SER A 472 0.10 -17.77 -25.34
CA SER A 472 0.65 -17.04 -26.48
C SER A 472 -0.25 -15.86 -26.82
N ASP A 473 0.22 -14.63 -26.61
CA ASP A 473 -0.46 -13.39 -26.99
C ASP A 473 0.12 -12.88 -28.33
N PRO A 474 -0.61 -13.05 -29.45
CA PRO A 474 -0.13 -12.70 -30.78
C PRO A 474 -0.20 -11.20 -31.09
N LEU A 475 -0.91 -10.42 -30.26
CA LEU A 475 -1.17 -9.01 -30.54
C LEU A 475 0.01 -8.13 -30.07
N PRO A 476 0.31 -7.03 -30.79
CA PRO A 476 1.47 -6.19 -30.54
C PRO A 476 1.42 -5.47 -29.18
N ILE A 477 2.58 -5.00 -28.73
CA ILE A 477 2.67 -4.02 -27.64
C ILE A 477 2.03 -2.70 -28.07
N GLN A 478 1.54 -1.94 -27.11
CA GLN A 478 0.87 -0.67 -27.32
C GLN A 478 1.65 0.45 -26.66
N ARG A 479 1.72 1.59 -27.34
CA ARG A 479 2.25 2.82 -26.75
C ARG A 479 1.12 3.61 -26.11
N ILE A 480 1.43 4.29 -25.02
CA ILE A 480 0.53 5.20 -24.33
C ILE A 480 1.05 6.63 -24.51
N CYS A 481 0.18 7.52 -24.99
CA CYS A 481 0.46 8.93 -25.21
C CYS A 481 -0.57 9.78 -24.45
N TYR A 482 -0.10 10.85 -23.82
CA TYR A 482 -0.90 11.66 -22.91
C TYR A 482 -1.41 12.91 -23.61
N MET A 483 -2.68 13.26 -23.38
CA MET A 483 -3.30 14.44 -23.99
C MET A 483 -3.22 15.66 -23.07
N ASP A 484 -3.49 16.82 -23.67
CA ASP A 484 -3.62 18.08 -22.94
C ASP A 484 -4.86 18.02 -22.03
N PRO A 485 -4.73 18.10 -20.70
CA PRO A 485 -5.86 17.92 -19.80
C PRO A 485 -6.87 19.06 -19.91
N ILE A 486 -8.15 18.72 -19.73
CA ILE A 486 -9.23 19.71 -19.66
C ILE A 486 -9.29 20.25 -18.22
N PRO A 487 -9.09 21.57 -17.96
CA PRO A 487 -9.04 22.14 -16.62
C PRO A 487 -10.43 22.31 -15.98
N LYS A 488 -11.29 21.30 -16.12
CA LYS A 488 -12.61 21.18 -15.51
C LYS A 488 -12.87 19.73 -15.14
N SER A 489 -13.70 19.51 -14.13
CA SER A 489 -14.10 18.17 -13.69
C SER A 489 -15.07 17.52 -14.69
N PRO A 490 -14.99 16.19 -14.93
CA PRO A 490 -15.97 15.44 -15.72
C PRO A 490 -17.31 15.25 -14.95
N THR A 491 -17.49 15.97 -13.84
CA THR A 491 -18.81 16.19 -13.24
C THR A 491 -19.70 17.12 -14.08
N ASP A 492 -19.13 17.96 -14.95
CA ASP A 492 -19.88 18.80 -15.90
C ASP A 492 -20.21 18.00 -17.19
N ASN A 493 -21.47 18.00 -17.60
CA ASN A 493 -21.93 17.34 -18.83
C ASN A 493 -21.28 17.94 -20.08
N ALA A 494 -20.94 19.24 -20.07
CA ALA A 494 -20.24 19.89 -21.17
C ALA A 494 -18.82 19.30 -21.35
N VAL A 495 -18.15 18.97 -20.24
CA VAL A 495 -16.83 18.34 -20.25
C VAL A 495 -16.94 16.90 -20.76
N VAL A 496 -17.90 16.11 -20.29
CA VAL A 496 -18.12 14.73 -20.79
C VAL A 496 -18.45 14.72 -22.29
N ARG A 497 -19.21 15.70 -22.77
CA ARG A 497 -19.46 15.84 -24.21
C ARG A 497 -18.18 16.17 -24.98
N GLU A 498 -17.34 17.05 -24.44
CA GLU A 498 -16.06 17.43 -25.05
C GLU A 498 -15.10 16.25 -25.13
N THR A 499 -15.02 15.42 -24.09
CA THR A 499 -14.20 14.19 -24.12
C THR A 499 -14.64 13.23 -25.22
N MET A 500 -15.96 13.08 -25.43
CA MET A 500 -16.50 12.28 -26.53
C MET A 500 -16.13 12.85 -27.92
N ILE A 501 -16.12 14.18 -28.06
CA ILE A 501 -15.73 14.85 -29.31
C ILE A 501 -14.24 14.63 -29.59
N CYS A 502 -13.39 14.84 -28.58
CA CYS A 502 -11.96 14.63 -28.68
C CYS A 502 -11.65 13.19 -29.13
N THR A 503 -12.26 12.18 -28.50
CA THR A 503 -12.05 10.78 -28.88
C THR A 503 -12.53 10.46 -30.31
N MET A 504 -13.64 11.06 -30.77
CA MET A 504 -14.09 10.93 -32.17
C MET A 504 -13.09 11.56 -33.16
N ASN A 505 -12.52 12.71 -32.81
CA ASN A 505 -11.50 13.36 -33.64
C ASN A 505 -10.21 12.54 -33.70
N VAL A 506 -9.75 11.99 -32.57
CA VAL A 506 -8.59 11.08 -32.54
C VAL A 506 -8.80 9.89 -33.48
N ALA A 507 -9.97 9.23 -33.44
CA ALA A 507 -10.26 8.13 -34.35
C ALA A 507 -10.25 8.57 -35.83
N LYS A 508 -10.83 9.74 -36.14
CA LYS A 508 -10.82 10.30 -37.49
C LYS A 508 -9.40 10.61 -37.96
N GLU A 509 -8.57 11.19 -37.11
CA GLU A 509 -7.18 11.56 -37.39
C GLU A 509 -6.28 10.32 -37.60
N THR A 510 -6.58 9.20 -36.95
CA THR A 510 -5.89 7.92 -37.18
C THR A 510 -6.49 7.08 -38.31
N GLY A 511 -7.52 7.59 -39.00
CA GLY A 511 -8.18 6.85 -40.08
C GLY A 511 -9.00 5.65 -39.60
N GLN A 512 -9.48 5.66 -38.35
CA GLN A 512 -10.43 4.70 -37.82
C GLN A 512 -11.88 5.19 -37.99
N ASP A 513 -12.74 4.32 -38.51
CA ASP A 513 -14.16 4.61 -38.67
C ASP A 513 -14.91 4.67 -37.34
N TRP A 514 -14.46 3.91 -36.34
CA TRP A 514 -15.06 3.85 -35.01
C TRP A 514 -14.09 4.35 -33.94
N ALA A 515 -14.64 5.14 -33.03
CA ALA A 515 -13.95 5.60 -31.84
C ALA A 515 -14.29 4.69 -30.65
N VAL A 516 -13.30 4.40 -29.81
CA VAL A 516 -13.47 3.61 -28.59
C VAL A 516 -12.97 4.44 -27.42
N VAL A 517 -13.84 4.66 -26.43
CA VAL A 517 -13.52 5.42 -25.22
C VAL A 517 -13.81 4.61 -23.98
N THR A 518 -12.87 4.56 -23.04
CA THR A 518 -13.12 4.05 -21.68
C THR A 518 -13.21 5.24 -20.72
N TYR A 519 -14.19 5.27 -19.84
CA TYR A 519 -14.21 6.22 -18.73
C TYR A 519 -13.84 5.51 -17.45
N ASP A 520 -12.84 6.03 -16.73
CA ASP A 520 -12.51 5.54 -15.40
C ASP A 520 -13.54 6.05 -14.38
N LEU A 521 -13.80 5.22 -13.37
CA LEU A 521 -15.00 5.26 -12.54
C LEU A 521 -14.66 5.33 -11.05
N ALA A 522 -13.77 6.24 -10.69
CA ALA A 522 -13.41 6.51 -9.31
C ALA A 522 -14.19 7.70 -8.74
N VAL A 523 -15.44 7.47 -8.33
CA VAL A 523 -16.00 8.22 -7.20
C VAL A 523 -16.38 7.23 -6.12
N VAL A 524 -15.75 7.42 -4.98
CA VAL A 524 -15.89 6.68 -3.72
C VAL A 524 -17.32 6.14 -3.57
N THR A 525 -17.47 4.81 -3.69
CA THR A 525 -18.71 3.99 -3.60
C THR A 525 -19.50 3.72 -4.89
N TYR A 526 -19.13 2.67 -5.64
CA TYR A 526 -19.98 1.96 -6.63
C TYR A 526 -20.77 2.81 -7.65
N ASP A 527 -20.25 3.96 -8.06
CA ASP A 527 -20.97 4.86 -8.97
C ASP A 527 -20.31 4.95 -10.35
N LEU A 528 -21.09 4.60 -11.38
CA LEU A 528 -20.73 4.60 -12.79
C LEU A 528 -20.66 6.05 -13.39
N ALA A 529 -20.47 7.06 -12.56
CA ALA A 529 -21.00 8.42 -12.72
C ALA A 529 -20.67 9.12 -14.05
N VAL A 530 -19.46 8.96 -14.60
CA VAL A 530 -19.06 9.60 -15.87
C VAL A 530 -19.60 8.83 -17.07
N ALA A 531 -19.45 7.50 -17.10
CA ALA A 531 -19.99 6.67 -18.19
C ALA A 531 -21.52 6.80 -18.31
N LEU A 532 -22.24 6.93 -17.19
CA LEU A 532 -23.70 7.20 -17.19
C LEU A 532 -24.07 8.45 -17.99
N LYS A 533 -23.30 9.52 -17.80
CA LYS A 533 -23.51 10.79 -18.48
C LYS A 533 -23.17 10.64 -19.96
N ALA A 534 -22.05 9.99 -20.28
CA ALA A 534 -21.63 9.75 -21.65
C ALA A 534 -22.69 8.96 -22.44
N TYR A 535 -23.23 7.87 -21.90
CA TYR A 535 -24.32 7.12 -22.55
C TYR A 535 -25.58 7.97 -22.75
N SER A 536 -25.94 8.79 -21.77
CA SER A 536 -27.11 9.67 -21.85
C SER A 536 -26.91 10.77 -22.91
N ILE A 537 -25.71 11.36 -22.98
CA ILE A 537 -25.34 12.36 -23.99
C ILE A 537 -25.32 11.73 -25.39
N GLN A 538 -24.75 10.53 -25.53
CA GLN A 538 -24.74 9.76 -26.77
C GLN A 538 -26.17 9.57 -27.30
N ALA A 539 -27.10 9.14 -26.44
CA ALA A 539 -28.50 8.96 -26.83
C ALA A 539 -29.22 10.28 -27.16
N ILE A 540 -28.87 11.40 -26.51
CA ILE A 540 -29.49 12.72 -26.73
C ILE A 540 -28.99 13.39 -28.02
N GLU A 541 -27.73 13.17 -28.40
CA GLU A 541 -27.10 13.78 -29.56
C GLU A 541 -26.96 12.83 -30.77
N GLN A 542 -27.67 11.71 -30.76
CA GLN A 542 -27.81 10.83 -31.93
C GLN A 542 -28.20 11.66 -33.19
N PRO A 543 -27.53 11.49 -34.35
CA PRO A 543 -26.53 10.47 -34.69
C PRO A 543 -25.06 10.85 -34.48
N ARG A 544 -24.76 11.98 -33.84
CA ARG A 544 -23.39 12.53 -33.72
C ARG A 544 -22.36 11.53 -33.17
N PHE A 545 -22.78 10.72 -32.19
CA PHE A 545 -21.91 9.78 -31.47
C PHE A 545 -22.25 8.30 -31.78
N ASP A 546 -22.90 8.01 -32.91
CA ASP A 546 -23.29 6.64 -33.26
C ASP A 546 -22.09 5.75 -33.54
N LYS A 547 -20.97 6.33 -34.00
CA LYS A 547 -19.69 5.63 -34.23
C LYS A 547 -18.74 5.67 -33.02
N LEU A 548 -19.26 5.86 -31.81
CA LEU A 548 -18.50 5.86 -30.55
C LEU A 548 -18.93 4.68 -29.68
N LEU A 549 -18.00 3.79 -29.31
CA LEU A 549 -18.24 2.80 -28.26
C LEU A 549 -17.75 3.34 -26.91
N ILE A 550 -18.64 3.33 -25.92
CA ILE A 550 -18.30 3.62 -24.53
C ILE A 550 -18.03 2.30 -23.81
N MET A 551 -16.77 2.05 -23.48
CA MET A 551 -16.32 0.90 -22.71
C MET A 551 -16.58 1.11 -21.21
N LEU A 552 -17.07 0.08 -20.53
CA LEU A 552 -17.06 0.05 -19.07
C LEU A 552 -15.65 -0.26 -18.57
N GLY A 553 -15.19 0.45 -17.54
CA GLY A 553 -13.93 0.15 -16.87
C GLY A 553 -13.93 -1.27 -16.28
N ASN A 554 -13.13 -2.17 -16.84
CA ASN A 554 -13.08 -3.58 -16.43
C ASN A 554 -12.53 -3.73 -15.01
N PHE A 555 -11.54 -2.94 -14.62
CA PHE A 555 -11.01 -2.96 -13.27
C PHE A 555 -12.05 -2.52 -12.23
N HIS A 556 -12.80 -1.46 -12.50
CA HIS A 556 -13.91 -1.05 -11.61
C HIS A 556 -15.07 -2.05 -11.60
N THR A 557 -15.33 -2.71 -12.73
CA THR A 557 -16.32 -3.78 -12.81
C THR A 557 -15.94 -4.98 -11.93
N GLU A 558 -14.66 -5.34 -11.89
CA GLU A 558 -14.15 -6.37 -10.99
C GLU A 558 -14.19 -5.94 -9.52
N LEU A 559 -13.88 -4.68 -9.18
CA LEU A 559 -14.06 -4.17 -7.81
C LEU A 559 -15.53 -4.27 -7.36
N ALA A 560 -16.47 -3.95 -8.26
CA ALA A 560 -17.89 -4.13 -7.99
C ALA A 560 -18.25 -5.61 -7.77
N PHE A 561 -17.62 -6.52 -8.52
CA PHE A 561 -17.77 -7.97 -8.40
C PHE A 561 -17.22 -8.50 -7.07
N TYR A 562 -15.99 -8.13 -6.69
CA TYR A 562 -15.44 -8.48 -5.37
C TYR A 562 -16.30 -7.93 -4.24
N GLY A 563 -16.81 -6.70 -4.37
CA GLY A 563 -17.74 -6.16 -3.38
C GLY A 563 -19.05 -6.95 -3.30
N ALA A 564 -19.55 -7.45 -4.44
CA ALA A 564 -20.75 -8.29 -4.48
C ALA A 564 -20.49 -9.65 -3.79
N ILE A 565 -19.41 -10.33 -4.14
CA ILE A 565 -19.01 -11.60 -3.51
C ILE A 565 -18.69 -11.41 -2.04
N GLY A 566 -17.98 -10.35 -1.67
CA GLY A 566 -17.74 -9.98 -0.29
C GLY A 566 -19.03 -9.75 0.49
N THR A 567 -20.08 -9.23 -0.16
CA THR A 567 -21.43 -9.16 0.44
C THR A 567 -22.02 -10.56 0.61
N MET A 568 -21.85 -11.47 -0.35
CA MET A 568 -22.34 -12.86 -0.26
C MET A 568 -21.75 -13.64 0.91
N ILE A 569 -20.43 -13.55 1.11
CA ILE A 569 -19.70 -14.30 2.14
C ILE A 569 -19.66 -13.61 3.51
N ASN A 570 -20.25 -12.41 3.64
CA ASN A 570 -20.21 -11.63 4.87
C ASN A 570 -20.91 -12.35 6.04
N GLU A 571 -20.19 -12.52 7.15
CA GLU A 571 -20.53 -13.29 8.36
C GLU A 571 -20.72 -14.80 8.10
N SER A 572 -20.13 -15.34 7.03
CA SER A 572 -20.16 -16.79 6.75
C SER A 572 -19.19 -17.60 7.64
N GLY A 573 -18.34 -16.92 8.41
CA GLY A 573 -17.28 -17.52 9.21
C GLY A 573 -15.95 -17.59 8.48
N MET A 574 -15.95 -17.34 7.17
CA MET A 574 -14.73 -17.33 6.37
C MET A 574 -13.78 -16.20 6.74
N GLU A 575 -14.30 -15.07 7.22
CA GLU A 575 -13.49 -13.95 7.71
C GLU A 575 -12.59 -14.36 8.88
N TYR A 576 -13.16 -15.14 9.80
CA TYR A 576 -12.43 -15.69 10.94
C TYR A 576 -11.38 -16.69 10.47
N ILE A 577 -11.74 -17.60 9.57
CA ILE A 577 -10.82 -18.59 9.00
C ILE A 577 -9.64 -17.92 8.27
N LEU A 578 -9.90 -16.88 7.47
CA LEU A 578 -8.86 -16.12 6.77
C LEU A 578 -7.90 -15.38 7.73
N LYS A 579 -8.40 -14.95 8.88
CA LYS A 579 -7.61 -14.33 9.96
C LYS A 579 -6.74 -15.36 10.66
N GLU A 580 -7.34 -16.46 11.12
CA GLU A 580 -6.65 -17.56 11.82
C GLU A 580 -5.62 -18.28 10.94
N ALA A 581 -5.81 -18.26 9.62
CA ALA A 581 -4.85 -18.78 8.65
C ALA A 581 -3.75 -17.77 8.25
N GLU A 582 -3.71 -16.59 8.88
CA GLU A 582 -2.77 -15.50 8.59
C GLU A 582 -2.77 -15.03 7.12
N VAL A 583 -3.88 -15.25 6.41
CA VAL A 583 -4.04 -14.83 5.00
C VAL A 583 -4.42 -13.36 4.93
N LEU A 584 -5.22 -12.89 5.91
CA LEU A 584 -5.76 -11.53 5.95
C LEU A 584 -5.73 -10.94 7.37
N ALA A 585 -5.10 -9.78 7.51
CA ALA A 585 -5.11 -9.03 8.77
C ALA A 585 -6.48 -8.37 9.03
N GLU A 586 -6.85 -8.25 10.31
CA GLU A 586 -8.15 -7.73 10.77
C GLU A 586 -8.48 -6.33 10.22
N GLY A 587 -7.52 -5.40 10.29
CA GLY A 587 -7.69 -4.04 9.75
C GLY A 587 -7.92 -3.98 8.23
N SER A 588 -7.68 -5.08 7.51
CA SER A 588 -7.90 -5.19 6.07
C SER A 588 -9.20 -5.91 5.69
N MET A 589 -9.93 -6.49 6.64
CA MET A 589 -11.12 -7.31 6.40
C MET A 589 -12.25 -6.53 5.73
N MET A 590 -12.58 -5.35 6.28
CA MET A 590 -13.65 -4.52 5.72
C MET A 590 -13.35 -4.00 4.31
N GLY A 591 -12.08 -3.76 3.99
CA GLY A 591 -11.68 -3.38 2.64
C GLY A 591 -11.71 -4.55 1.66
N PHE A 592 -11.44 -5.78 2.12
CA PHE A 592 -11.63 -7.01 1.34
C PHE A 592 -13.11 -7.26 1.04
N LEU A 593 -13.98 -7.28 2.06
CA LEU A 593 -15.42 -7.52 1.90
C LEU A 593 -16.11 -6.45 1.03
N LYS A 594 -15.63 -5.20 1.08
CA LYS A 594 -16.14 -4.12 0.22
C LYS A 594 -15.52 -4.10 -1.17
N GLY A 595 -14.55 -4.97 -1.47
CA GLY A 595 -13.84 -4.96 -2.75
C GLY A 595 -13.07 -3.67 -3.01
N LYS A 596 -12.47 -3.05 -1.97
CA LYS A 596 -11.72 -1.78 -2.10
C LYS A 596 -10.23 -1.96 -2.38
N PHE A 597 -9.67 -3.11 -2.00
CA PHE A 597 -8.24 -3.38 -2.13
C PHE A 597 -7.96 -4.32 -3.30
N TYR A 598 -7.98 -3.82 -4.54
CA TYR A 598 -7.91 -4.64 -5.77
C TYR A 598 -6.90 -5.80 -5.70
N ASN A 599 -5.59 -5.49 -5.58
CA ASN A 599 -4.51 -6.49 -5.56
C ASN A 599 -4.62 -7.50 -4.41
N ARG A 600 -5.27 -7.12 -3.31
CA ARG A 600 -5.51 -8.00 -2.17
C ARG A 600 -6.75 -8.86 -2.39
N CYS A 601 -7.81 -8.30 -2.97
CA CYS A 601 -9.05 -9.01 -3.26
C CYS A 601 -8.82 -10.10 -4.30
N ILE A 602 -8.19 -9.79 -5.44
CA ILE A 602 -7.87 -10.77 -6.49
C ILE A 602 -7.12 -11.98 -5.91
N ARG A 603 -6.05 -11.71 -5.15
CA ARG A 603 -5.21 -12.75 -4.54
C ARG A 603 -5.96 -13.57 -3.50
N ILE A 604 -6.67 -12.94 -2.56
CA ILE A 604 -7.31 -13.67 -1.45
C ILE A 604 -8.50 -14.47 -1.94
N HIS A 605 -9.31 -13.91 -2.85
CA HIS A 605 -10.41 -14.66 -3.44
C HIS A 605 -9.91 -15.88 -4.23
N GLU A 606 -8.84 -15.72 -5.01
CA GLU A 606 -8.19 -16.81 -5.74
C GLU A 606 -7.63 -17.89 -4.80
N LEU A 607 -6.86 -17.50 -3.76
CA LEU A 607 -6.34 -18.45 -2.76
C LEU A 607 -7.47 -19.24 -2.10
N LEU A 608 -8.53 -18.55 -1.67
CA LEU A 608 -9.67 -19.17 -1.01
C LEU A 608 -10.41 -20.12 -1.95
N ALA A 609 -10.73 -19.69 -3.17
CA ALA A 609 -11.44 -20.51 -4.14
C ALA A 609 -10.62 -21.75 -4.53
N ASN A 610 -9.31 -21.60 -4.73
CA ASN A 610 -8.42 -22.73 -5.02
C ASN A 610 -8.34 -23.73 -3.87
N VAL A 611 -8.24 -23.27 -2.61
CA VAL A 611 -8.24 -24.18 -1.45
C VAL A 611 -9.56 -24.94 -1.33
N LEU A 612 -10.69 -24.25 -1.51
CA LEU A 612 -12.01 -24.87 -1.49
C LEU A 612 -12.18 -25.87 -2.64
N GLU A 613 -11.76 -25.52 -3.86
CA GLU A 613 -11.82 -26.43 -5.01
C GLU A 613 -10.88 -27.62 -4.82
N ILE A 614 -9.73 -27.45 -4.17
CA ILE A 614 -8.84 -28.57 -3.81
C ILE A 614 -9.57 -29.58 -2.93
N LYS A 615 -10.30 -29.10 -1.90
CA LYS A 615 -11.10 -29.94 -1.00
C LYS A 615 -12.25 -30.62 -1.74
N LEU A 616 -12.96 -29.90 -2.61
CA LEU A 616 -14.04 -30.44 -3.43
C LEU A 616 -13.56 -31.55 -4.36
N HIS A 617 -12.47 -31.32 -5.09
CA HIS A 617 -11.91 -32.34 -5.97
C HIS A 617 -11.31 -33.51 -5.18
N ASN A 618 -10.79 -33.31 -3.96
CA ASN A 618 -10.39 -34.44 -3.11
C ASN A 618 -11.58 -35.35 -2.74
N ARG A 619 -12.77 -34.79 -2.56
CA ARG A 619 -14.00 -35.57 -2.37
C ARG A 619 -14.35 -36.35 -3.65
N PHE A 620 -14.28 -35.71 -4.81
CA PHE A 620 -14.45 -36.37 -6.12
C PHE A 620 -13.48 -37.54 -6.32
N LEU A 621 -12.19 -37.36 -6.00
CA LEU A 621 -11.18 -38.42 -6.15
C LEU A 621 -11.48 -39.67 -5.31
N GLN A 622 -12.24 -39.54 -4.21
CA GLN A 622 -12.67 -40.69 -3.39
C GLN A 622 -13.80 -41.49 -4.05
N ASP A 623 -14.51 -40.90 -5.00
CA ASP A 623 -15.60 -41.55 -5.73
C ASP A 623 -15.11 -42.24 -7.01
N LEU A 624 -13.85 -42.06 -7.39
CA LEU A 624 -13.20 -42.76 -8.50
C LEU A 624 -12.78 -44.17 -8.09
N SER A 625 -12.72 -45.10 -9.06
CA SER A 625 -12.09 -46.40 -8.83
C SER A 625 -10.59 -46.23 -8.62
N GLN A 626 -9.97 -47.17 -7.90
CA GLN A 626 -8.53 -47.11 -7.62
C GLN A 626 -7.70 -47.10 -8.91
N GLU A 627 -8.09 -47.89 -9.91
CA GLU A 627 -7.45 -47.95 -11.23
C GLU A 627 -7.54 -46.62 -11.99
N GLU A 628 -8.71 -45.98 -11.97
CA GLU A 628 -8.93 -44.68 -12.64
C GLU A 628 -8.08 -43.58 -11.99
N TYR A 629 -8.05 -43.55 -10.65
CA TYR A 629 -7.25 -42.57 -9.91
C TYR A 629 -5.75 -42.74 -10.15
N GLU A 630 -5.23 -43.96 -10.07
CA GLU A 630 -3.81 -44.25 -10.27
C GLU A 630 -3.38 -43.91 -11.71
N SER A 631 -4.18 -44.29 -12.71
CA SER A 631 -3.92 -43.97 -14.12
C SER A 631 -3.86 -42.46 -14.37
N PHE A 632 -4.82 -41.70 -13.84
CA PHE A 632 -4.81 -40.24 -13.97
C PHE A 632 -3.62 -39.61 -13.23
N ARG A 633 -3.35 -40.03 -11.99
CA ARG A 633 -2.23 -39.51 -11.19
C ARG A 633 -0.89 -39.72 -11.90
N ASP A 634 -0.64 -40.94 -12.37
CA ASP A 634 0.64 -41.32 -12.98
C ASP A 634 0.85 -40.55 -14.29
N LEU A 635 -0.20 -40.37 -15.09
CA LEU A 635 -0.16 -39.52 -16.28
C LEU A 635 0.17 -38.06 -15.92
N MET A 636 -0.54 -37.46 -14.96
CA MET A 636 -0.32 -36.07 -14.55
C MET A 636 1.07 -35.83 -13.94
N ASP A 637 1.66 -36.84 -13.30
CA ASP A 637 3.00 -36.78 -12.73
C ASP A 637 4.10 -36.99 -13.78
N ALA A 638 3.79 -37.63 -14.92
CA ALA A 638 4.68 -37.81 -16.04
C ALA A 638 4.79 -36.58 -16.97
N ILE A 639 3.83 -35.64 -16.91
CA ILE A 639 3.83 -34.45 -17.78
C ILE A 639 5.09 -33.59 -17.52
N PRO A 640 5.94 -33.36 -18.54
CA PRO A 640 7.15 -32.55 -18.39
C PRO A 640 6.83 -31.08 -18.13
N ARG A 641 7.72 -30.35 -17.45
CA ARG A 641 7.51 -28.92 -17.15
C ARG A 641 7.76 -27.98 -18.32
N GLU A 642 8.43 -28.45 -19.37
CA GLU A 642 8.76 -27.66 -20.56
C GLU A 642 7.50 -27.37 -21.38
N GLN A 643 7.19 -26.10 -21.60
CA GLN A 643 5.97 -25.65 -22.30
C GLN A 643 5.72 -26.39 -23.61
N SER A 644 6.74 -26.54 -24.46
CA SER A 644 6.63 -27.17 -25.79
C SER A 644 6.30 -28.65 -25.77
N LYS A 645 6.40 -29.32 -24.61
CA LYS A 645 6.09 -30.75 -24.45
C LYS A 645 4.80 -30.98 -23.66
N VAL A 646 4.25 -29.96 -23.00
CA VAL A 646 3.01 -30.07 -22.22
C VAL A 646 1.80 -30.28 -23.13
N GLU A 647 1.72 -29.54 -24.24
CA GLU A 647 0.54 -29.55 -25.13
C GLU A 647 0.21 -30.95 -25.67
N ASP A 648 1.23 -31.72 -26.05
CA ASP A 648 1.04 -33.09 -26.56
C ASP A 648 0.38 -34.01 -25.53
N HIS A 649 0.79 -33.91 -24.25
CA HIS A 649 0.28 -34.75 -23.17
C HIS A 649 -1.11 -34.34 -22.70
N LEU A 650 -1.49 -33.05 -22.83
CA LEU A 650 -2.79 -32.56 -22.38
C LEU A 650 -3.97 -33.10 -23.20
N THR A 651 -3.71 -33.57 -24.43
CA THR A 651 -4.73 -34.12 -25.32
C THR A 651 -5.12 -35.57 -25.00
N ASP A 652 -4.47 -36.19 -24.00
CA ASP A 652 -4.73 -37.56 -23.61
C ASP A 652 -6.21 -37.81 -23.23
N PRO A 653 -6.83 -38.91 -23.72
CA PRO A 653 -8.22 -39.26 -23.40
C PRO A 653 -8.51 -39.36 -21.89
N ILE A 654 -7.54 -39.81 -21.07
CA ILE A 654 -7.68 -39.95 -19.62
C ILE A 654 -7.91 -38.57 -18.98
N ILE A 655 -7.16 -37.55 -19.40
CA ILE A 655 -7.33 -36.17 -18.90
C ILE A 655 -8.70 -35.63 -19.28
N THR A 656 -9.11 -35.87 -20.53
CA THR A 656 -10.40 -35.42 -21.05
C THR A 656 -11.57 -36.07 -20.31
N GLN A 657 -11.49 -37.38 -20.08
CA GLN A 657 -12.50 -38.14 -19.34
C GLN A 657 -12.57 -37.70 -17.87
N HIS A 658 -11.42 -37.50 -17.22
CA HIS A 658 -11.34 -37.01 -15.84
C HIS A 658 -11.96 -35.61 -15.70
N LEU A 659 -11.63 -34.70 -16.62
CA LEU A 659 -12.20 -33.36 -16.68
C LEU A 659 -13.73 -33.41 -16.81
N GLN A 660 -14.25 -34.23 -17.72
CA GLN A 660 -15.69 -34.38 -17.92
C GLN A 660 -16.39 -34.88 -16.65
N LYS A 661 -15.89 -35.98 -16.07
CA LYS A 661 -16.44 -36.56 -14.83
C LYS A 661 -16.40 -35.54 -13.68
N TYR A 662 -15.31 -34.78 -13.56
CA TYR A 662 -15.20 -33.77 -12.50
C TYR A 662 -16.19 -32.61 -12.69
N GLU A 663 -16.40 -32.13 -13.92
CA GLU A 663 -17.38 -31.07 -14.18
C GLU A 663 -18.82 -31.57 -13.94
N GLU A 664 -19.14 -32.81 -14.29
CA GLU A 664 -20.43 -33.44 -13.94
C GLU A 664 -20.62 -33.54 -12.42
N PHE A 665 -19.59 -33.97 -11.69
CA PHE A 665 -19.60 -33.99 -10.23
C PHE A 665 -19.78 -32.58 -9.64
N PHE A 666 -19.03 -31.60 -10.13
CA PHE A 666 -19.12 -30.21 -9.70
C PHE A 666 -20.53 -29.64 -9.90
N HIS A 667 -21.15 -29.91 -11.05
CA HIS A 667 -22.54 -29.52 -11.32
C HIS A 667 -23.53 -30.18 -10.37
N SER A 668 -23.35 -31.47 -10.05
CA SER A 668 -24.22 -32.14 -9.07
C SER A 668 -24.16 -31.45 -7.69
N VAL A 669 -22.97 -31.02 -7.25
CA VAL A 669 -22.76 -30.34 -5.97
C VAL A 669 -23.40 -28.94 -6.01
N MET A 670 -23.28 -28.24 -7.13
CA MET A 670 -23.97 -26.97 -7.40
C MET A 670 -25.49 -27.09 -7.38
N ASP A 671 -26.04 -28.27 -7.68
CA ASP A 671 -27.47 -28.57 -7.60
C ASP A 671 -27.91 -29.03 -6.20
N GLY A 672 -26.97 -29.20 -5.27
CA GLY A 672 -27.23 -29.46 -3.86
C GLY A 672 -27.14 -30.94 -3.45
N SER A 673 -26.58 -31.81 -4.30
CA SER A 673 -26.45 -33.25 -4.03
C SER A 673 -25.65 -33.56 -2.75
N HIS A 674 -24.75 -32.67 -2.33
CA HIS A 674 -23.87 -32.82 -1.17
C HIS A 674 -24.24 -31.89 0.00
N GLY A 675 -25.48 -31.40 0.04
CA GLY A 675 -25.97 -30.51 1.08
C GLY A 675 -25.75 -29.02 0.78
N GLN A 676 -26.48 -28.17 1.49
CA GLN A 676 -26.58 -26.74 1.20
C GLN A 676 -25.29 -25.97 1.51
N THR A 677 -24.51 -26.42 2.50
CA THR A 677 -23.19 -25.83 2.78
C THR A 677 -22.21 -26.10 1.62
N ALA A 678 -22.16 -27.34 1.12
CA ALA A 678 -21.35 -27.68 -0.05
C ALA A 678 -21.78 -26.88 -1.27
N GLN A 679 -23.09 -26.80 -1.53
CA GLN A 679 -23.67 -26.05 -2.63
C GLN A 679 -23.28 -24.57 -2.61
N PHE A 680 -23.39 -23.90 -1.45
CA PHE A 680 -23.03 -22.49 -1.29
C PHE A 680 -21.55 -22.23 -1.61
N TRP A 681 -20.63 -23.09 -1.13
CA TRP A 681 -19.20 -22.92 -1.39
C TRP A 681 -18.81 -23.36 -2.80
N ALA A 682 -19.53 -24.30 -3.42
CA ALA A 682 -19.40 -24.60 -4.85
C ALA A 682 -19.80 -23.39 -5.70
N ILE A 683 -20.87 -22.66 -5.34
CA ILE A 683 -21.25 -21.41 -6.02
C ILE A 683 -20.12 -20.38 -5.89
N TYR A 684 -19.53 -20.23 -4.70
CA TYR A 684 -18.38 -19.35 -4.52
C TYR A 684 -17.19 -19.75 -5.41
N ILE A 685 -16.85 -21.05 -5.49
CA ILE A 685 -15.81 -21.55 -6.39
C ILE A 685 -16.14 -21.20 -7.84
N PHE A 686 -17.37 -21.47 -8.29
CA PHE A 686 -17.82 -21.17 -9.64
C PHE A 686 -17.64 -19.67 -9.98
N LEU A 687 -18.05 -18.78 -9.07
CA LEU A 687 -17.94 -17.35 -9.27
C LEU A 687 -16.49 -16.87 -9.42
N ILE A 688 -15.55 -17.42 -8.66
CA ILE A 688 -14.14 -17.01 -8.72
C ILE A 688 -13.38 -17.74 -9.83
N ASN A 689 -13.42 -19.08 -9.81
CA ASN A 689 -12.58 -19.94 -10.63
C ASN A 689 -13.15 -20.22 -12.02
N ARG A 690 -14.44 -19.98 -12.27
CA ARG A 690 -15.06 -20.10 -13.61
C ARG A 690 -15.47 -18.75 -14.20
N VAL A 691 -16.16 -17.88 -13.45
CA VAL A 691 -16.65 -16.59 -13.99
C VAL A 691 -15.55 -15.52 -14.00
N HIS A 692 -15.00 -15.18 -12.83
CA HIS A 692 -14.01 -14.09 -12.73
C HIS A 692 -12.69 -14.43 -13.43
N ARG A 693 -12.19 -15.66 -13.26
CA ARG A 693 -10.97 -16.11 -13.95
C ARG A 693 -11.10 -15.98 -15.46
N GLU A 694 -12.23 -16.35 -16.03
CA GLU A 694 -12.49 -16.26 -17.46
C GLU A 694 -12.60 -14.80 -17.93
N VAL A 695 -13.27 -13.92 -17.18
CA VAL A 695 -13.27 -12.47 -17.47
C VAL A 695 -11.84 -11.93 -17.49
N GLN A 696 -11.03 -12.27 -16.49
CA GLN A 696 -9.61 -11.89 -16.44
C GLN A 696 -8.84 -12.43 -17.63
N ARG A 697 -9.01 -13.70 -17.99
CA ARG A 697 -8.40 -14.32 -19.18
C ARG A 697 -8.76 -13.58 -20.45
N CYS A 698 -10.04 -13.26 -20.64
CA CYS A 698 -10.49 -12.51 -21.81
C CYS A 698 -9.85 -11.13 -21.91
N VAL A 699 -9.74 -10.39 -20.80
CA VAL A 699 -9.04 -9.09 -20.77
C VAL A 699 -7.54 -9.28 -21.03
N LYS A 700 -6.91 -10.27 -20.41
CA LYS A 700 -5.48 -10.59 -20.50
C LYS A 700 -5.04 -11.08 -21.88
N MET A 701 -5.97 -11.60 -22.68
CA MET A 701 -5.75 -12.14 -24.02
C MET A 701 -6.44 -11.32 -25.12
N ASN A 702 -7.14 -10.22 -24.77
CA ASN A 702 -7.93 -9.43 -25.70
C ASN A 702 -9.04 -10.24 -26.43
N ASP A 703 -9.61 -11.24 -25.76
CA ASP A 703 -10.67 -12.11 -26.29
C ASP A 703 -12.06 -11.50 -26.05
N VAL A 704 -12.49 -10.66 -27.01
CA VAL A 704 -13.75 -9.93 -26.97
C VAL A 704 -14.97 -10.88 -26.98
N ASP A 705 -14.91 -11.95 -27.77
CA ASP A 705 -16.02 -12.90 -27.88
C ASP A 705 -16.17 -13.73 -26.62
N GLY A 706 -15.07 -14.21 -26.04
CA GLY A 706 -15.07 -14.87 -24.74
C GLY A 706 -15.67 -13.97 -23.65
N TYR A 707 -15.30 -12.68 -23.65
CA TYR A 707 -15.87 -11.70 -22.72
C TYR A 707 -17.39 -11.57 -22.88
N ILE A 708 -17.90 -11.44 -24.11
CA ILE A 708 -19.35 -11.38 -24.40
C ILE A 708 -20.09 -12.62 -23.88
N ASN A 709 -19.44 -13.78 -23.88
CA ASN A 709 -20.01 -15.05 -23.44
C ASN A 709 -20.07 -15.18 -21.90
N VAL A 710 -19.02 -14.75 -21.18
CA VAL A 710 -18.95 -14.89 -19.71
C VAL A 710 -19.57 -13.72 -18.95
N PHE A 711 -19.53 -12.50 -19.50
CA PHE A 711 -20.07 -11.30 -18.85
C PHE A 711 -21.54 -11.40 -18.38
N PRO A 712 -22.46 -12.10 -19.09
CA PRO A 712 -23.82 -12.35 -18.61
C PRO A 712 -23.87 -12.98 -17.21
N ALA A 713 -22.94 -13.88 -16.87
CA ALA A 713 -22.87 -14.50 -15.55
C ALA A 713 -22.47 -13.48 -14.48
N MET A 714 -21.54 -12.57 -14.81
CA MET A 714 -21.17 -11.45 -13.93
C MET A 714 -22.34 -10.49 -13.70
N LEU A 715 -23.14 -10.21 -14.74
CA LEU A 715 -24.37 -9.40 -14.60
C LEU A 715 -25.37 -10.07 -13.65
N ASN A 716 -25.57 -11.39 -13.72
CA ASN A 716 -26.47 -12.10 -12.81
C ASN A 716 -26.08 -11.85 -11.35
N VAL A 717 -24.79 -11.85 -11.03
CA VAL A 717 -24.29 -11.52 -9.69
C VAL A 717 -24.64 -10.09 -9.29
N PHE A 718 -24.51 -9.12 -10.21
CA PHE A 718 -24.85 -7.73 -9.95
C PHE A 718 -26.34 -7.51 -9.68
N PHE A 719 -27.22 -8.19 -10.41
CA PHE A 719 -28.66 -8.20 -10.15
C PHE A 719 -28.95 -8.84 -8.78
N ALA A 720 -28.35 -9.99 -8.46
CA ALA A 720 -28.65 -10.74 -7.24
C ALA A 720 -28.10 -10.13 -5.94
N LEU A 721 -26.98 -9.39 -6.00
CA LEU A 721 -26.22 -8.92 -4.84
C LEU A 721 -26.14 -7.39 -4.73
N ASN A 722 -27.18 -6.70 -5.22
CA ASN A 722 -27.38 -5.26 -5.05
C ASN A 722 -26.24 -4.41 -5.63
N ARG A 723 -25.94 -4.58 -6.92
CA ARG A 723 -25.10 -3.68 -7.73
C ARG A 723 -25.93 -3.07 -8.87
N PRO A 724 -26.96 -2.25 -8.56
CA PRO A 724 -27.95 -1.81 -9.54
C PRO A 724 -27.37 -0.99 -10.70
N ASN A 725 -26.32 -0.20 -10.47
CA ASN A 725 -25.68 0.59 -11.52
C ASN A 725 -24.97 -0.32 -12.54
N TYR A 726 -24.11 -1.24 -12.07
CA TYR A 726 -23.42 -2.20 -12.93
C TYR A 726 -24.39 -3.20 -13.58
N ALA A 727 -25.42 -3.64 -12.88
CA ALA A 727 -26.47 -4.50 -13.43
C ALA A 727 -27.18 -3.83 -14.63
N ARG A 728 -27.68 -2.61 -14.44
CA ARG A 728 -28.43 -1.88 -15.46
C ARG A 728 -27.55 -1.49 -16.66
N TRP A 729 -26.43 -0.82 -16.41
CA TRP A 729 -25.61 -0.26 -17.48
C TRP A 729 -24.66 -1.28 -18.10
N GLY A 730 -24.26 -2.31 -17.33
CA GLY A 730 -23.61 -3.49 -17.88
C GLY A 730 -24.51 -4.26 -18.85
N THR A 731 -25.82 -4.25 -18.63
CA THR A 731 -26.78 -4.83 -19.60
C THR A 731 -26.78 -4.04 -20.91
N LEU A 732 -26.81 -2.70 -20.86
CA LEU A 732 -26.72 -1.86 -22.08
C LEU A 732 -25.38 -2.09 -22.81
N PHE A 733 -24.27 -2.06 -22.08
CA PHE A 733 -22.93 -2.30 -22.62
C PHE A 733 -22.83 -3.66 -23.31
N LEU A 734 -23.34 -4.73 -22.69
CA LEU A 734 -23.36 -6.05 -23.28
C LEU A 734 -24.19 -6.10 -24.57
N GLN A 735 -25.35 -5.42 -24.61
CA GLN A 735 -26.16 -5.37 -25.83
C GLN A 735 -25.42 -4.64 -26.95
N GLN A 736 -24.77 -3.51 -26.66
CA GLN A 736 -23.96 -2.78 -27.64
C GLN A 736 -22.78 -3.61 -28.17
N LEU A 737 -22.11 -4.40 -27.31
CA LEU A 737 -21.04 -5.31 -27.75
C LEU A 737 -21.58 -6.45 -28.63
N ARG A 738 -22.75 -7.01 -28.30
CA ARG A 738 -23.39 -8.09 -29.08
C ARG A 738 -23.86 -7.62 -30.44
N SER A 739 -24.37 -6.39 -30.51
CA SER A 739 -24.83 -5.75 -31.74
C SER A 739 -23.74 -4.90 -32.41
N ALA A 740 -22.48 -5.01 -31.99
CA ALA A 740 -21.40 -4.19 -32.50
C ALA A 740 -21.20 -4.41 -34.01
N ASP A 741 -21.02 -3.32 -34.73
CA ASP A 741 -20.64 -3.35 -36.15
C ASP A 741 -19.37 -4.22 -36.34
N PRO A 742 -19.29 -5.05 -37.41
CA PRO A 742 -18.10 -5.87 -37.66
C PRO A 742 -16.78 -5.09 -37.66
N GLN A 743 -16.78 -3.83 -38.11
CA GLN A 743 -15.59 -2.97 -38.07
C GLN A 743 -15.20 -2.58 -36.65
N LEU A 744 -16.19 -2.23 -35.80
CA LEU A 744 -15.94 -1.95 -34.37
C LEU A 744 -15.42 -3.20 -33.66
N HIS A 745 -16.03 -4.36 -33.91
CA HIS A 745 -15.59 -5.62 -33.31
C HIS A 745 -14.15 -5.97 -33.73
N LYS A 746 -13.80 -5.74 -35.01
CA LYS A 746 -12.43 -5.88 -35.51
C LYS A 746 -11.47 -4.94 -34.78
N ILE A 747 -11.80 -3.66 -34.59
CA ILE A 747 -10.95 -2.70 -33.85
C ILE A 747 -10.69 -3.18 -32.42
N LEU A 748 -11.72 -3.71 -31.74
CA LEU A 748 -11.57 -4.29 -30.41
C LEU A 748 -10.66 -5.52 -30.42
N ALA A 749 -10.88 -6.45 -31.35
CA ALA A 749 -10.10 -7.69 -31.50
C ALA A 749 -8.64 -7.43 -31.88
N ASP A 750 -8.36 -6.36 -32.64
CA ASP A 750 -7.02 -5.94 -33.06
C ASP A 750 -6.23 -5.27 -31.92
N GLY A 751 -6.83 -5.07 -30.73
CA GLY A 751 -6.11 -4.63 -29.53
C GLY A 751 -6.73 -3.43 -28.80
N ALA A 752 -7.85 -2.87 -29.27
CA ALA A 752 -8.47 -1.73 -28.57
C ALA A 752 -9.18 -2.12 -27.25
N PHE A 753 -9.44 -3.42 -27.00
CA PHE A 753 -10.16 -3.88 -25.82
C PHE A 753 -9.32 -3.92 -24.53
N SER A 754 -8.01 -4.16 -24.61
CA SER A 754 -7.09 -4.15 -23.46
C SER A 754 -5.67 -3.73 -23.84
N ILE A 755 -4.87 -3.30 -22.85
CA ILE A 755 -3.56 -2.66 -23.09
C ILE A 755 -2.39 -3.61 -22.79
N ARG A 756 -1.49 -3.82 -23.76
CA ARG A 756 -0.20 -4.52 -23.57
C ARG A 756 0.97 -3.53 -23.51
N ARG A 757 1.65 -3.42 -22.36
CA ARG A 757 2.82 -2.52 -22.19
C ARG A 757 4.17 -3.23 -22.21
N THR A 758 4.15 -4.56 -22.18
CA THR A 758 5.35 -5.39 -22.01
C THR A 758 5.37 -6.53 -23.03
N THR A 759 6.56 -6.99 -23.38
CA THR A 759 6.76 -8.11 -24.31
C THR A 759 6.38 -9.46 -23.67
N LYS A 760 6.30 -9.53 -22.34
CA LYS A 760 5.79 -10.72 -21.63
C LYS A 760 4.43 -11.20 -22.12
N GLN A 761 4.24 -12.51 -22.13
CA GLN A 761 2.96 -13.14 -22.39
C GLN A 761 1.98 -12.90 -21.23
N TYR A 762 0.68 -12.93 -21.53
CA TYR A 762 -0.41 -12.75 -20.56
C TYR A 762 -0.28 -11.44 -19.74
N SER A 763 0.30 -10.39 -20.34
CA SER A 763 0.68 -9.15 -19.64
C SER A 763 -0.28 -8.00 -19.85
N ARG A 764 -1.33 -8.18 -20.68
CA ARG A 764 -2.35 -7.15 -20.91
C ARG A 764 -3.05 -6.74 -19.62
N SER A 765 -3.51 -5.51 -19.56
CA SER A 765 -4.31 -5.00 -18.45
C SER A 765 -5.59 -4.36 -18.96
N ALA A 766 -6.60 -4.29 -18.09
CA ALA A 766 -7.76 -3.44 -18.34
C ALA A 766 -7.31 -2.00 -18.67
N VAL A 767 -8.11 -1.30 -19.45
CA VAL A 767 -7.77 0.05 -19.92
C VAL A 767 -7.74 1.03 -18.75
N ASP A 768 -8.76 1.01 -17.89
CA ASP A 768 -8.90 1.88 -16.72
C ASP A 768 -7.80 1.66 -15.67
N ILE A 769 -7.41 0.42 -15.34
CA ILE A 769 -6.26 0.20 -14.42
C ILE A 769 -4.93 0.71 -14.99
N SER A 770 -4.79 0.77 -16.31
CA SER A 770 -3.57 1.27 -16.94
C SER A 770 -3.41 2.78 -16.71
N LEU A 771 -4.52 3.52 -16.66
CA LEU A 771 -4.55 4.94 -16.27
C LEU A 771 -4.14 5.12 -14.81
N GLU A 772 -4.71 4.30 -13.92
CA GLU A 772 -4.41 4.32 -12.49
C GLU A 772 -2.91 4.05 -12.22
N GLN A 773 -2.33 3.10 -12.95
CA GLN A 773 -0.93 2.72 -12.83
C GLN A 773 0.07 3.66 -13.53
N THR A 774 -0.40 4.60 -14.35
CA THR A 774 0.42 5.55 -15.10
C THR A 774 0.16 6.98 -14.63
N VAL A 775 -0.78 7.69 -15.27
CA VAL A 775 -1.10 9.11 -15.01
C VAL A 775 -1.38 9.34 -13.53
N ASN A 776 -2.32 8.61 -12.95
CA ASN A 776 -2.81 8.93 -11.60
C ASN A 776 -1.72 8.67 -10.55
N ARG A 777 -1.05 7.51 -10.61
CA ARG A 777 0.07 7.21 -9.72
C ARG A 777 1.17 8.26 -9.80
N ASP A 778 1.56 8.68 -11.00
CA ASP A 778 2.63 9.68 -11.15
C ASP A 778 2.14 11.08 -10.80
N ALA A 779 0.87 11.41 -11.03
CA ALA A 779 0.24 12.68 -10.65
C ALA A 779 0.12 12.84 -9.14
N LEU A 780 -0.20 11.77 -8.41
CA LEU A 780 -0.35 11.73 -6.96
C LEU A 780 1.00 11.77 -6.20
N SER A 781 2.12 11.66 -6.91
CA SER A 781 3.44 11.72 -6.26
C SER A 781 3.72 13.11 -5.70
N SER A 782 3.97 13.20 -4.40
CA SER A 782 4.29 14.46 -3.71
C SER A 782 5.59 15.12 -4.17
N LEU A 783 6.53 14.36 -4.73
CA LEU A 783 7.84 14.84 -5.16
C LEU A 783 7.90 15.22 -6.64
N ARG A 784 7.23 14.46 -7.51
CA ARG A 784 7.35 14.58 -8.98
C ARG A 784 6.03 14.76 -9.72
N GLY A 785 4.90 14.64 -9.01
CA GLY A 785 3.56 14.66 -9.57
C GLY A 785 2.90 16.02 -9.51
N ILE A 786 1.70 16.10 -10.08
CA ILE A 786 0.84 17.29 -10.11
C ILE A 786 0.64 17.87 -8.70
N VAL A 787 0.62 17.04 -7.65
CA VAL A 787 0.50 17.49 -6.25
C VAL A 787 1.48 18.62 -5.89
N ALA A 788 2.69 18.61 -6.44
CA ALA A 788 3.74 19.59 -6.13
C ALA A 788 3.55 20.97 -6.79
N PHE A 789 2.73 21.07 -7.86
CA PHE A 789 2.55 22.31 -8.64
C PHE A 789 1.11 22.51 -9.15
N ARG A 790 0.14 21.89 -8.46
CA ARG A 790 -1.31 21.88 -8.75
C ARG A 790 -1.98 23.25 -8.88
N ASN A 791 -1.34 24.31 -8.40
CA ASN A 791 -1.86 25.69 -8.50
C ASN A 791 -1.52 26.37 -9.84
N SER A 792 -0.80 25.69 -10.74
CA SER A 792 -0.41 26.24 -12.05
C SER A 792 -0.93 25.35 -13.17
N GLU A 793 -2.01 25.78 -13.83
CA GLU A 793 -2.61 25.09 -14.98
C GLU A 793 -1.56 24.83 -16.09
N SER A 794 -0.76 25.84 -16.43
CA SER A 794 0.35 25.71 -17.38
C SER A 794 1.36 24.64 -16.99
N ALA A 795 1.66 24.47 -15.69
CA ALA A 795 2.58 23.44 -15.23
C ALA A 795 1.96 22.05 -15.29
N VAL A 796 0.65 21.92 -14.99
CA VAL A 796 -0.12 20.67 -15.11
C VAL A 796 -0.17 20.22 -16.57
N ARG A 797 -0.54 21.12 -17.49
CA ARG A 797 -0.60 20.83 -18.93
C ARG A 797 0.76 20.42 -19.50
N ARG A 798 1.82 21.17 -19.18
CA ARG A 798 3.21 20.79 -19.55
C ARG A 798 3.59 19.42 -19.00
N TRP A 799 3.27 19.13 -17.74
CA TRP A 799 3.60 17.86 -17.12
C TRP A 799 2.89 16.70 -17.83
N SER A 800 1.60 16.84 -18.15
CA SER A 800 0.82 15.82 -18.86
C SER A 800 1.40 15.54 -20.25
N LEU A 801 1.58 16.57 -21.08
CA LEU A 801 2.05 16.43 -22.46
C LEU A 801 3.48 15.87 -22.56
N THR A 802 4.33 16.15 -21.59
CA THR A 802 5.75 15.76 -21.64
C THR A 802 6.04 14.37 -21.08
N GLN A 803 5.03 13.65 -20.58
CA GLN A 803 5.25 12.37 -19.90
C GLN A 803 6.00 11.34 -20.74
N SER A 804 5.64 11.16 -22.01
CA SER A 804 6.31 10.19 -22.89
C SER A 804 7.78 10.57 -23.12
N GLN A 805 8.09 11.86 -23.24
CA GLN A 805 9.46 12.37 -23.36
C GLN A 805 10.23 12.17 -22.04
N ARG A 806 9.62 12.44 -20.88
CA ARG A 806 10.22 12.22 -19.56
C ARG A 806 10.56 10.75 -19.31
N ALA A 807 9.64 9.85 -19.67
CA ALA A 807 9.87 8.41 -19.60
C ALA A 807 11.04 7.98 -20.48
N MET A 808 11.12 8.50 -21.72
CA MET A 808 12.24 8.26 -22.62
C MET A 808 13.57 8.78 -22.05
N ALA A 809 13.60 10.00 -21.50
CA ALA A 809 14.80 10.56 -20.87
C ALA A 809 15.29 9.72 -19.68
N MET A 810 14.36 9.18 -18.88
CA MET A 810 14.70 8.25 -17.79
C MET A 810 15.26 6.92 -18.32
N THR A 811 14.65 6.34 -19.35
CA THR A 811 15.15 5.12 -20.00
C THR A 811 16.56 5.34 -20.55
N GLU A 812 16.78 6.43 -21.26
CA GLU A 812 18.08 6.79 -21.81
C GLU A 812 19.15 7.03 -20.74
N LEU A 813 18.78 7.66 -19.62
CA LEU A 813 19.69 7.83 -18.48
C LEU A 813 20.08 6.47 -17.87
N ARG A 814 19.14 5.51 -17.75
CA ARG A 814 19.43 4.15 -17.27
C ARG A 814 20.33 3.39 -18.23
N THR A 815 20.06 3.48 -19.53
CA THR A 815 20.91 2.91 -20.59
C THR A 815 22.32 3.49 -20.51
N PHE A 816 22.46 4.81 -20.40
CA PHE A 816 23.75 5.47 -20.21
C PHE A 816 24.47 4.99 -18.95
N ALA A 817 23.75 4.74 -17.85
CA ALA A 817 24.31 4.24 -16.60
C ALA A 817 24.67 2.73 -16.64
N GLY A 818 24.29 2.01 -17.70
CA GLY A 818 24.47 0.55 -17.79
C GLY A 818 23.54 -0.22 -16.85
N LEU A 819 22.39 0.36 -16.49
CA LEU A 819 21.36 -0.33 -15.71
C LEU A 819 20.43 -1.08 -16.67
N GLU A 820 20.18 -2.36 -16.39
CA GLU A 820 19.24 -3.16 -17.19
C GLU A 820 17.86 -2.49 -17.21
N VAL A 821 17.38 -2.17 -18.41
CA VAL A 821 15.99 -1.76 -18.68
C VAL A 821 15.16 -3.02 -19.01
N GLY A 822 15.44 -4.13 -18.31
CA GLY A 822 14.73 -5.38 -18.48
C GLY A 822 13.36 -5.35 -17.80
N GLU A 823 12.39 -6.07 -18.36
CA GLU A 823 11.08 -6.21 -17.75
C GLU A 823 11.14 -7.16 -16.55
N SER A 824 10.78 -6.69 -15.35
CA SER A 824 10.77 -7.52 -14.13
C SER A 824 9.81 -8.72 -14.28
N ALA A 825 10.20 -9.90 -13.80
CA ALA A 825 9.31 -11.08 -13.75
C ALA A 825 7.95 -10.72 -13.14
N ILE A 826 6.87 -11.34 -13.62
CA ILE A 826 5.54 -11.15 -13.00
C ILE A 826 5.69 -11.50 -11.52
N ALA A 827 5.21 -10.62 -10.64
CA ALA A 827 5.46 -10.74 -9.20
C ALA A 827 5.02 -12.10 -8.62
N GLN A 828 4.01 -12.74 -9.21
CA GLN A 828 3.54 -14.09 -8.84
C GLN A 828 4.56 -15.19 -9.15
N CYS A 829 5.42 -15.02 -10.16
CA CYS A 829 6.45 -15.98 -10.55
C CYS A 829 7.73 -15.87 -9.69
N LEU A 830 7.82 -14.88 -8.80
CA LEU A 830 8.96 -14.76 -7.88
C LEU A 830 8.98 -15.95 -6.92
N PRO A 831 10.13 -16.64 -6.71
CA PRO A 831 10.21 -17.79 -5.82
C PRO A 831 9.71 -17.50 -4.39
N SER A 832 10.01 -16.31 -3.86
CA SER A 832 9.54 -15.85 -2.55
C SER A 832 8.02 -15.72 -2.50
N ARG A 833 7.39 -15.29 -3.61
CA ARG A 833 5.94 -15.15 -3.71
C ARG A 833 5.25 -16.50 -3.80
N ILE A 834 5.73 -17.40 -4.66
CA ILE A 834 5.25 -18.78 -4.78
C ILE A 834 5.29 -19.49 -3.41
N LYS A 835 6.43 -19.40 -2.71
CA LYS A 835 6.59 -20.00 -1.37
C LYS A 835 5.55 -19.46 -0.37
N LYS A 836 5.32 -18.14 -0.37
CA LYS A 836 4.37 -17.49 0.53
C LYS A 836 2.91 -17.88 0.22
N ASP A 837 2.52 -17.83 -1.05
CA ASP A 837 1.17 -18.19 -1.48
C ASP A 837 0.86 -19.66 -1.13
N ASN A 838 1.78 -20.59 -1.44
CA ASN A 838 1.62 -22.01 -1.10
C ASN A 838 1.59 -22.29 0.41
N SER A 839 2.39 -21.58 1.21
CA SER A 839 2.35 -21.69 2.68
C SER A 839 0.99 -21.27 3.23
N GLN A 840 0.43 -20.17 2.72
CA GLN A 840 -0.87 -19.66 3.14
C GLN A 840 -2.03 -20.53 2.66
N MET A 841 -1.96 -21.12 1.45
CA MET A 841 -2.95 -22.10 1.00
C MET A 841 -2.98 -23.33 1.91
N ARG A 842 -1.82 -23.86 2.32
CA ARG A 842 -1.75 -24.98 3.27
C ARG A 842 -2.35 -24.61 4.63
N GLY A 843 -1.97 -23.46 5.19
CA GLY A 843 -2.53 -22.97 6.45
C GLY A 843 -4.06 -22.79 6.38
N LEU A 844 -4.56 -22.19 5.30
CA LEU A 844 -5.99 -22.03 5.06
C LEU A 844 -6.71 -23.38 4.93
N GLY A 845 -6.14 -24.33 4.18
CA GLY A 845 -6.70 -25.66 4.01
C GLY A 845 -6.73 -26.50 5.29
N GLN A 846 -5.75 -26.30 6.18
CA GLN A 846 -5.75 -26.89 7.52
C GLN A 846 -6.86 -26.28 8.39
N LYS A 847 -6.99 -24.95 8.41
CA LYS A 847 -8.04 -24.28 9.17
C LYS A 847 -9.44 -24.67 8.72
N ILE A 848 -9.69 -24.78 7.41
CA ILE A 848 -10.98 -25.26 6.90
C ILE A 848 -11.29 -26.68 7.41
N GLU A 849 -10.29 -27.56 7.53
CA GLU A 849 -10.48 -28.90 8.10
C GLU A 849 -10.75 -28.87 9.61
N GLU A 850 -10.04 -27.99 10.35
CA GLU A 850 -10.21 -27.83 11.80
C GLU A 850 -11.59 -27.28 12.18
N PHE A 851 -12.15 -26.37 11.37
CA PHE A 851 -13.46 -25.77 11.64
C PHE A 851 -14.62 -26.58 11.05
N CYS A 852 -14.75 -26.53 9.72
CA CYS A 852 -15.80 -27.22 8.99
C CYS A 852 -15.39 -27.31 7.52
N ASN A 853 -15.05 -28.52 7.08
CA ASN A 853 -14.82 -28.80 5.67
C ASN A 853 -16.18 -28.93 4.95
N PRO A 854 -16.56 -27.98 4.07
CA PRO A 854 -17.87 -27.98 3.43
C PRO A 854 -18.07 -29.16 2.46
N PHE A 855 -17.01 -29.89 2.11
CA PHE A 855 -17.03 -31.02 1.19
C PHE A 855 -16.61 -32.34 1.84
N GLY A 856 -16.47 -32.37 3.17
CA GLY A 856 -16.11 -33.59 3.90
C GLY A 856 -17.26 -34.60 3.95
N ASN A 857 -16.96 -35.85 4.28
CA ASN A 857 -17.98 -36.92 4.40
C ASN A 857 -19.05 -36.63 5.47
N ASN A 858 -18.71 -35.79 6.45
CA ASN A 858 -19.62 -35.33 7.51
C ASN A 858 -20.11 -33.89 7.26
N ALA A 859 -20.14 -33.43 6.00
CA ALA A 859 -20.56 -32.08 5.66
C ALA A 859 -22.02 -31.81 6.10
N PRO A 860 -22.33 -30.62 6.65
CA PRO A 860 -23.68 -30.28 7.05
C PRO A 860 -24.65 -30.25 5.86
N THR A 861 -25.81 -30.88 6.03
CA THR A 861 -26.88 -30.90 5.02
C THR A 861 -27.55 -29.53 4.85
N THR A 862 -27.57 -28.71 5.90
CA THR A 862 -28.07 -27.32 5.90
C THR A 862 -26.92 -26.34 5.76
N LEU A 863 -27.21 -25.11 5.34
CA LEU A 863 -26.21 -24.06 5.20
C LEU A 863 -25.77 -23.56 6.58
N VAL A 864 -24.48 -23.73 6.92
CA VAL A 864 -23.92 -23.30 8.21
C VAL A 864 -22.81 -22.26 8.04
N ASN A 865 -22.61 -21.45 9.08
CA ASN A 865 -21.40 -20.64 9.22
C ASN A 865 -20.21 -21.56 9.52
N LEU A 866 -19.15 -21.50 8.72
CA LEU A 866 -18.05 -22.46 8.79
C LEU A 866 -17.26 -22.39 10.09
N ALA A 867 -17.12 -21.20 10.70
CA ALA A 867 -16.33 -21.04 11.92
C ALA A 867 -17.09 -21.48 13.18
N THR A 868 -18.42 -21.31 13.19
CA THR A 868 -19.27 -21.52 14.38
C THR A 868 -20.19 -22.73 14.30
N GLY A 869 -20.36 -23.32 13.11
CA GLY A 869 -21.33 -24.38 12.84
C GLY A 869 -22.80 -23.93 12.89
N ARG A 870 -23.07 -22.62 13.05
CA ARG A 870 -24.44 -22.11 13.21
C ARG A 870 -25.20 -22.14 11.89
N ALA A 871 -26.37 -22.77 11.87
CA ALA A 871 -27.25 -22.81 10.69
C ALA A 871 -27.81 -21.43 10.29
N ALA A 872 -27.88 -21.22 8.97
CA ALA A 872 -28.62 -20.15 8.34
C ALA A 872 -30.13 -20.33 8.55
N THR A 873 -30.91 -19.25 8.39
CA THR A 873 -32.38 -19.38 8.36
C THR A 873 -32.74 -19.88 6.99
N LYS A 874 -33.87 -20.59 6.86
CA LYS A 874 -34.38 -21.06 5.57
C LYS A 874 -34.42 -19.94 4.52
N THR A 875 -34.85 -18.73 4.91
CA THR A 875 -34.85 -17.54 4.03
C THR A 875 -33.46 -17.06 3.57
N THR A 876 -32.43 -17.24 4.39
CA THR A 876 -31.04 -16.86 4.05
C THR A 876 -30.39 -17.95 3.21
N GLU A 877 -30.66 -19.22 3.53
CA GLU A 877 -30.23 -20.38 2.77
C GLU A 877 -30.76 -20.33 1.32
N GLU A 878 -32.09 -20.26 1.16
CA GLU A 878 -32.74 -20.13 -0.15
C GLU A 878 -32.20 -18.92 -0.93
N TYR A 879 -31.99 -17.78 -0.26
CA TYR A 879 -31.44 -16.59 -0.91
C TYR A 879 -30.00 -16.80 -1.42
N LEU A 880 -29.11 -17.35 -0.60
CA LEU A 880 -27.70 -17.47 -0.96
C LEU A 880 -27.47 -18.57 -2.01
N VAL A 881 -28.17 -19.69 -1.90
CA VAL A 881 -28.02 -20.82 -2.83
C VAL A 881 -28.62 -20.53 -4.21
N GLN A 882 -29.74 -19.79 -4.27
CA GLN A 882 -30.35 -19.41 -5.56
C GLN A 882 -29.76 -18.12 -6.16
N THR A 883 -28.56 -17.69 -5.74
CA THR A 883 -27.99 -16.39 -6.15
C THR A 883 -27.89 -16.24 -7.67
N MET A 884 -27.40 -17.26 -8.38
CA MET A 884 -27.24 -17.20 -9.85
C MET A 884 -28.58 -17.20 -10.58
N MET A 885 -29.50 -18.10 -10.20
CA MET A 885 -30.83 -18.22 -10.81
C MET A 885 -31.66 -16.96 -10.60
N ARG A 886 -31.66 -16.40 -9.38
CA ARG A 886 -32.35 -15.14 -9.06
C ARG A 886 -31.80 -13.99 -9.90
N GLY A 887 -30.48 -13.87 -9.98
CA GLY A 887 -29.82 -12.84 -10.78
C GLY A 887 -30.19 -12.91 -12.25
N GLN A 888 -30.23 -14.12 -12.82
CA GLN A 888 -30.67 -14.35 -14.20
C GLN A 888 -32.13 -13.96 -14.40
N THR A 889 -33.02 -14.41 -13.52
CA THR A 889 -34.46 -14.10 -13.58
C THR A 889 -34.71 -12.59 -13.52
N ASP A 890 -34.04 -11.90 -12.59
CA ASP A 890 -34.16 -10.44 -12.44
C ASP A 890 -33.62 -9.68 -13.66
N ARG A 891 -32.52 -10.16 -14.25
CA ARG A 891 -31.95 -9.60 -15.49
C ARG A 891 -32.88 -9.78 -16.67
N ASP A 892 -33.39 -10.99 -16.88
CA ASP A 892 -34.25 -11.32 -18.02
C ASP A 892 -35.59 -10.60 -17.91
N LYS A 893 -36.13 -10.46 -16.69
CA LYS A 893 -37.29 -9.60 -16.41
C LYS A 893 -36.99 -8.13 -16.73
N PHE A 894 -35.83 -7.60 -16.33
CA PHE A 894 -35.45 -6.23 -16.65
C PHE A 894 -35.34 -6.00 -18.17
N LEU A 895 -34.80 -6.96 -18.92
CA LEU A 895 -34.72 -6.92 -20.38
C LEU A 895 -36.12 -6.92 -21.02
N ASP A 896 -37.02 -7.79 -20.57
CA ASP A 896 -38.41 -7.84 -21.05
C ASP A 896 -39.16 -6.51 -20.79
N GLU A 897 -39.04 -5.96 -19.57
CA GLU A 897 -39.62 -4.66 -19.23
C GLU A 897 -39.04 -3.52 -20.09
N TRP A 898 -37.73 -3.54 -20.38
CA TRP A 898 -37.08 -2.54 -21.23
C TRP A 898 -37.48 -2.66 -22.71
N ASN A 899 -37.61 -3.87 -23.23
CA ASN A 899 -38.05 -4.11 -24.61
C ASN A 899 -39.50 -3.64 -24.83
N LYS A 900 -40.35 -3.76 -23.81
CA LYS A 900 -41.76 -3.29 -23.85
C LYS A 900 -41.89 -1.77 -23.67
N ASP A 901 -41.05 -1.16 -22.84
CA ASP A 901 -41.08 0.27 -22.51
C ASP A 901 -39.67 0.86 -22.51
N SER A 902 -39.31 1.62 -23.55
CA SER A 902 -38.02 2.32 -23.64
C SER A 902 -37.73 3.27 -22.46
N THR A 903 -38.77 3.78 -21.77
CA THR A 903 -38.60 4.63 -20.59
C THR A 903 -38.19 3.85 -19.35
N ARG A 904 -38.34 2.52 -19.35
CA ARG A 904 -37.98 1.64 -18.24
C ARG A 904 -36.50 1.70 -17.88
N PHE A 905 -35.62 1.82 -18.86
CA PHE A 905 -34.17 1.84 -18.65
C PHE A 905 -33.73 3.06 -17.82
N LEU A 906 -34.37 4.21 -18.02
CA LEU A 906 -34.07 5.44 -17.27
C LEU A 906 -34.43 5.30 -15.78
N LYS A 907 -35.45 4.49 -15.45
CA LYS A 907 -35.89 4.24 -14.07
C LYS A 907 -34.81 3.42 -13.33
N PRO A 908 -34.26 3.93 -12.20
CA PRO A 908 -33.26 3.19 -11.43
C PRO A 908 -33.78 1.83 -10.95
N LEU A 909 -32.91 0.82 -10.94
CA LEU A 909 -33.23 -0.46 -10.30
C LEU A 909 -33.40 -0.26 -8.80
N LYS A 910 -34.45 -0.87 -8.23
CA LYS A 910 -34.71 -0.82 -6.78
C LYS A 910 -33.55 -1.51 -6.05
N ARG A 911 -32.98 -0.83 -5.05
CA ARG A 911 -31.94 -1.43 -4.19
C ARG A 911 -32.52 -2.62 -3.46
N LEU A 912 -31.85 -3.77 -3.57
CA LEU A 912 -32.26 -5.01 -2.93
C LEU A 912 -31.65 -5.12 -1.54
N ARG A 913 -32.44 -5.65 -0.60
CA ARG A 913 -31.93 -6.06 0.70
C ARG A 913 -31.36 -7.48 0.57
N VAL A 914 -30.05 -7.60 0.57
CA VAL A 914 -29.35 -8.90 0.50
C VAL A 914 -29.55 -9.66 1.81
N ASN A 915 -30.14 -10.86 1.74
CA ASN A 915 -30.30 -11.76 2.88
C ASN A 915 -29.11 -12.73 2.98
N ASN A 916 -28.01 -12.27 3.57
CA ASN A 916 -26.81 -13.07 3.87
C ASN A 916 -26.72 -13.38 5.39
N PHE A 917 -25.65 -14.02 5.86
CA PHE A 917 -25.45 -14.26 7.29
C PHE A 917 -25.44 -12.96 8.12
N ALA A 918 -24.85 -11.89 7.59
CA ALA A 918 -24.81 -10.57 8.25
C ALA A 918 -26.18 -9.88 8.37
N SER A 919 -27.16 -10.27 7.54
CA SER A 919 -28.51 -9.71 7.59
C SER A 919 -29.26 -10.05 8.89
N LYS A 920 -28.89 -11.18 9.52
CA LYS A 920 -29.38 -11.57 10.86
C LYS A 920 -28.81 -10.69 11.98
N THR A 921 -27.54 -10.29 11.87
CA THR A 921 -26.89 -9.40 12.83
C THR A 921 -27.57 -8.02 12.86
N LYS A 922 -28.10 -7.57 11.71
CA LYS A 922 -28.91 -6.34 11.61
C LYS A 922 -30.38 -6.50 12.05
N ASN A 923 -30.94 -7.71 12.00
CA ASN A 923 -32.32 -8.01 12.42
C ASN A 923 -32.46 -8.40 13.90
N LYS A 924 -31.36 -8.56 14.64
CA LYS A 924 -31.34 -8.37 16.10
C LYS A 924 -31.37 -6.89 16.52
N LYS A 925 -32.16 -6.09 15.80
CA LYS A 925 -33.05 -5.15 16.47
C LYS A 925 -34.35 -5.89 16.84
N GLU A 926 -34.22 -7.04 17.49
CA GLU A 926 -35.25 -7.47 18.43
C GLU A 926 -35.44 -6.29 19.37
N LYS A 927 -36.71 -5.97 19.66
CA LYS A 927 -37.12 -4.88 20.55
C LYS A 927 -36.06 -4.67 21.63
N LYS A 928 -35.46 -3.48 21.63
CA LYS A 928 -34.49 -3.00 22.62
C LYS A 928 -35.04 -3.26 24.03
N ALA A 929 -34.81 -4.44 24.55
CA ALA A 929 -35.09 -4.83 25.91
C ALA A 929 -33.73 -5.18 26.51
N ARG A 930 -33.19 -4.20 27.25
CA ARG A 930 -32.07 -4.28 28.20
C ARG A 930 -30.65 -4.56 27.66
N GLY A 931 -30.43 -5.31 26.58
CA GLY A 931 -29.06 -5.68 26.15
C GLY A 931 -28.18 -4.56 25.55
N VAL A 932 -28.75 -3.43 25.11
CA VAL A 932 -27.96 -2.28 24.60
C VAL A 932 -27.32 -1.50 25.76
N GLN A 933 -27.91 -1.53 26.94
CA GLN A 933 -27.32 -0.85 28.11
C GLN A 933 -26.04 -1.57 28.56
N ASP A 934 -25.98 -2.91 28.44
CA ASP A 934 -24.85 -3.71 28.92
C ASP A 934 -23.64 -3.69 27.96
N VAL A 935 -23.87 -3.64 26.65
CA VAL A 935 -22.76 -3.48 25.68
C VAL A 935 -22.22 -2.04 25.71
N ILE A 936 -23.09 -1.05 25.93
CA ILE A 936 -22.67 0.35 26.13
C ILE A 936 -21.98 0.53 27.49
N SER A 937 -22.42 -0.17 28.55
CA SER A 937 -21.79 -0.10 29.87
C SER A 937 -20.42 -0.79 29.91
N ASN A 938 -20.27 -1.94 29.24
CA ASN A 938 -18.97 -2.63 29.13
C ASN A 938 -17.95 -1.81 28.30
N ALA A 939 -18.41 -1.19 27.21
CA ALA A 939 -17.57 -0.32 26.39
C ALA A 939 -17.17 0.99 27.12
N ALA A 940 -18.10 1.59 27.88
CA ALA A 940 -17.81 2.74 28.73
C ALA A 940 -16.82 2.37 29.85
N SER A 941 -17.02 1.21 30.48
CA SER A 941 -16.14 0.68 31.53
C SER A 941 -14.72 0.40 31.03
N LEU A 942 -14.54 -0.10 29.82
CA LEU A 942 -13.21 -0.34 29.23
C LEU A 942 -12.49 0.96 28.90
N LYS A 943 -13.21 1.93 28.32
CA LYS A 943 -12.67 3.26 28.04
C LYS A 943 -12.27 3.97 29.33
N ASP A 944 -13.12 3.93 30.35
CA ASP A 944 -12.84 4.53 31.66
C ASP A 944 -11.70 3.81 32.38
N THR A 945 -11.63 2.49 32.31
CA THR A 945 -10.49 1.71 32.84
C THR A 945 -9.19 2.09 32.14
N PHE A 946 -9.20 2.19 30.81
CA PHE A 946 -8.01 2.59 30.05
C PHE A 946 -7.57 4.02 30.37
N ILE A 947 -8.52 4.96 30.50
CA ILE A 947 -8.24 6.33 30.95
C ILE A 947 -7.67 6.34 32.37
N ARG A 948 -8.24 5.57 33.30
CA ARG A 948 -7.72 5.45 34.67
C ARG A 948 -6.31 4.88 34.71
N ILE A 949 -6.01 3.87 33.88
CA ILE A 949 -4.64 3.35 33.74
C ILE A 949 -3.70 4.45 33.25
N ILE A 950 -4.09 5.22 32.23
CA ILE A 950 -3.29 6.35 31.74
C ILE A 950 -3.06 7.39 32.83
N VAL A 951 -4.10 7.76 33.59
CA VAL A 951 -3.98 8.72 34.71
C VAL A 951 -2.99 8.21 35.75
N VAL A 952 -3.14 6.96 36.20
CA VAL A 952 -2.22 6.34 37.18
C VAL A 952 -0.79 6.28 36.66
N VAL A 953 -0.59 5.91 35.40
CA VAL A 953 0.74 5.89 34.77
C VAL A 953 1.31 7.31 34.66
N SER A 954 0.49 8.31 34.32
CA SER A 954 0.92 9.70 34.21
C SER A 954 1.31 10.34 35.54
N GLU A 955 0.72 9.88 36.65
CA GLU A 955 1.08 10.31 38.00
C GLU A 955 2.35 9.64 38.53
N ASN A 956 2.65 8.41 38.08
CA ASN A 956 3.76 7.60 38.62
C ASN A 956 4.95 7.44 37.66
N SER A 957 4.91 7.99 36.45
CA SER A 957 5.96 7.83 35.43
C SER A 957 5.98 8.97 34.39
N ILE A 958 7.08 9.10 33.65
CA ILE A 958 7.21 10.04 32.53
C ILE A 958 6.36 9.55 31.35
N PHE A 959 5.14 10.09 31.21
CA PHE A 959 4.22 9.79 30.12
C PHE A 959 4.52 10.63 28.87
N ASP A 960 5.11 10.02 27.83
CA ASP A 960 5.37 10.69 26.55
C ASP A 960 4.11 10.69 25.66
N LEU A 961 3.38 11.81 25.70
CA LEU A 961 2.20 12.03 24.88
C LEU A 961 2.50 11.99 23.38
N ARG A 962 3.72 12.37 22.92
CA ARG A 962 4.07 12.33 21.50
C ARG A 962 4.15 10.89 21.00
N HIS A 963 4.76 10.00 21.77
CA HIS A 963 4.77 8.58 21.47
C HIS A 963 3.36 7.98 21.46
N PHE A 964 2.52 8.32 22.45
CA PHE A 964 1.14 7.85 22.52
C PHE A 964 0.30 8.24 21.27
N LEU A 965 0.46 9.47 20.77
CA LEU A 965 -0.24 9.96 19.58
C LEU A 965 0.25 9.37 18.26
N THR A 966 1.28 8.53 18.26
CA THR A 966 1.68 7.76 17.07
C THR A 966 0.75 6.57 16.79
N TYR A 967 -0.09 6.18 17.76
CA TYR A 967 -1.06 5.10 17.62
C TYR A 967 -2.47 5.63 17.27
N PRO A 968 -3.26 4.91 16.45
CA PRO A 968 -4.56 5.37 16.01
C PRO A 968 -5.56 5.47 17.18
N ILE A 969 -6.13 6.66 17.35
CA ILE A 969 -7.22 6.91 18.32
C ILE A 969 -8.49 6.27 17.77
N THR A 970 -9.00 5.28 18.49
CA THR A 970 -10.14 4.45 18.09
C THR A 970 -11.27 4.58 19.11
N GLN A 971 -12.48 4.18 18.71
CA GLN A 971 -13.66 4.27 19.57
C GLN A 971 -13.52 3.39 20.84
N TYR A 972 -12.77 2.29 20.73
CA TYR A 972 -12.45 1.37 21.82
C TYR A 972 -10.93 1.18 21.87
N PRO A 973 -10.30 1.09 23.06
CA PRO A 973 -8.86 0.86 23.17
C PRO A 973 -8.51 -0.52 22.58
N LEU A 974 -7.96 -0.55 21.36
CA LEU A 974 -7.68 -1.81 20.65
C LEU A 974 -6.64 -2.71 21.36
N SER A 975 -5.92 -2.16 22.35
CA SER A 975 -5.07 -2.92 23.26
C SER A 975 -5.85 -3.80 24.25
N LEU A 976 -7.15 -3.54 24.43
CA LEU A 976 -8.05 -4.20 25.40
C LEU A 976 -9.43 -4.53 24.82
N ALA A 977 -9.65 -4.33 23.51
CA ALA A 977 -10.93 -4.62 22.88
C ALA A 977 -10.80 -4.87 21.38
N HIS A 978 -11.69 -5.69 20.84
CA HIS A 978 -11.95 -5.77 19.42
C HIS A 978 -12.63 -4.48 18.90
N ALA A 979 -12.63 -4.29 17.58
CA ALA A 979 -13.21 -3.11 16.95
C ALA A 979 -14.75 -2.99 17.13
N ASP A 980 -15.41 -4.06 17.56
CA ASP A 980 -16.83 -4.11 17.92
C ASP A 980 -17.09 -3.85 19.42
N GLY A 981 -16.04 -3.64 20.22
CA GLY A 981 -16.11 -3.41 21.67
C GLY A 981 -16.06 -4.68 22.52
N ALA A 982 -15.90 -5.87 21.94
CA ALA A 982 -15.74 -7.12 22.69
C ALA A 982 -14.36 -7.22 23.35
N HIS A 983 -14.25 -7.89 24.51
CA HIS A 983 -12.98 -8.10 25.22
C HIS A 983 -12.03 -9.00 24.41
N LEU A 984 -10.73 -8.71 24.45
CA LEU A 984 -9.71 -9.63 23.93
C LEU A 984 -9.57 -10.82 24.87
N LYS A 985 -9.39 -12.02 24.32
CA LYS A 985 -9.20 -13.27 25.07
C LYS A 985 -7.86 -13.93 24.75
N THR A 986 -7.28 -14.61 25.74
CA THR A 986 -6.05 -15.42 25.64
C THR A 986 -6.33 -16.89 25.95
N ALA A 987 -5.44 -17.78 25.51
CA ALA A 987 -5.53 -19.20 25.87
C ALA A 987 -5.15 -19.43 27.34
N LYS A 988 -6.14 -19.51 28.25
CA LYS A 988 -5.94 -19.77 29.70
C LYS A 988 -5.03 -20.97 29.98
N SER A 989 -5.16 -22.03 29.20
CA SER A 989 -4.39 -23.28 29.34
C SER A 989 -2.88 -23.09 29.16
N ALA A 990 -2.43 -22.00 28.53
CA ALA A 990 -1.01 -21.69 28.42
C ALA A 990 -0.39 -21.28 29.77
N LEU A 991 -1.14 -20.59 30.64
CA LEU A 991 -0.67 -20.21 31.97
C LEU A 991 -0.55 -21.45 32.88
N LEU A 992 -1.56 -22.32 32.84
CA LEU A 992 -1.57 -23.58 33.59
C LEU A 992 -0.32 -24.41 33.30
N LYS A 993 0.04 -24.60 32.01
CA LYS A 993 1.26 -25.32 31.60
C LYS A 993 2.55 -24.68 32.14
N LYS A 994 2.61 -23.35 32.17
CA LYS A 994 3.78 -22.63 32.69
C LYS A 994 3.93 -22.77 34.20
N LEU A 995 2.84 -22.68 34.95
CA LEU A 995 2.83 -22.84 36.40
C LEU A 995 3.14 -24.29 36.80
N GLU A 996 2.58 -25.25 36.06
CA GLU A 996 2.87 -26.68 36.22
C GLU A 996 4.36 -26.98 36.01
N GLY A 997 5.00 -26.35 35.02
CA GLY A 997 6.44 -26.49 34.78
C GLY A 997 7.36 -25.91 35.86
N LEU A 998 6.83 -25.21 36.88
CA LEU A 998 7.60 -24.73 38.03
C LEU A 998 7.73 -25.77 39.15
N GLN A 999 6.96 -26.85 39.06
CA GLN A 999 6.93 -27.87 40.08
C GLN A 999 8.23 -28.67 40.08
N THR A 1000 8.90 -28.73 41.23
CA THR A 1000 10.15 -29.48 41.43
C THR A 1000 9.93 -30.86 42.04
N ASP A 1001 8.75 -31.09 42.62
CA ASP A 1001 8.36 -32.33 43.26
C ASP A 1001 7.00 -32.82 42.71
N VAL A 1002 7.00 -33.96 42.02
CA VAL A 1002 5.81 -34.53 41.38
C VAL A 1002 5.23 -35.63 42.26
N PRO A 1003 4.02 -35.46 42.84
CA PRO A 1003 3.39 -36.51 43.62
C PRO A 1003 3.10 -37.75 42.75
N THR A 1004 3.75 -38.87 43.07
CA THR A 1004 3.54 -40.17 42.40
C THR A 1004 2.36 -40.95 42.98
N ASP A 1005 2.04 -40.78 44.27
CA ASP A 1005 0.94 -41.47 44.96
C ASP A 1005 0.02 -40.52 45.73
N THR A 1006 -1.25 -40.92 45.94
CA THR A 1006 -2.19 -40.19 46.80
C THR A 1006 -1.87 -40.42 48.29
N PRO A 1007 -1.74 -39.36 49.12
CA PRO A 1007 -1.49 -39.50 50.55
C PRO A 1007 -2.57 -40.32 51.27
N MET A 1008 -2.16 -41.23 52.16
CA MET A 1008 -3.08 -41.90 53.10
C MET A 1008 -3.65 -40.87 54.08
N ASN A 1009 -4.95 -40.95 54.36
CA ASN A 1009 -5.69 -40.03 55.23
C ASN A 1009 -5.72 -38.56 54.75
N CYS A 1010 -6.34 -38.32 53.58
CA CYS A 1010 -6.54 -36.99 53.00
C CYS A 1010 -8.01 -36.56 52.97
N ALA A 1011 -8.24 -35.25 52.91
CA ALA A 1011 -9.54 -34.69 52.52
C ALA A 1011 -9.60 -34.51 51.00
N ARG A 1012 -10.77 -34.71 50.39
CA ARG A 1012 -10.95 -34.57 48.94
C ARG A 1012 -11.99 -33.52 48.60
N VAL A 1013 -11.61 -32.53 47.81
CA VAL A 1013 -12.48 -31.44 47.39
C VAL A 1013 -12.78 -31.58 45.89
N TYR A 1014 -14.05 -31.53 45.52
CA TYR A 1014 -14.52 -31.62 44.14
C TYR A 1014 -15.09 -30.28 43.70
N ASP A 1015 -14.59 -29.82 42.56
CA ASP A 1015 -15.27 -28.83 41.73
C ASP A 1015 -16.56 -29.45 41.18
N GLY A 1016 -17.68 -29.04 41.77
CA GLY A 1016 -18.99 -29.58 41.48
C GLY A 1016 -19.47 -29.26 40.07
N GLY A 1017 -19.09 -28.10 39.51
CA GLY A 1017 -19.39 -27.74 38.13
C GLY A 1017 -18.75 -28.71 37.14
N ARG A 1018 -17.47 -29.02 37.36
CA ARG A 1018 -16.73 -30.00 36.53
C ARG A 1018 -17.23 -31.44 36.74
N LEU A 1019 -17.54 -31.83 37.97
CA LEU A 1019 -18.10 -33.13 38.31
C LEU A 1019 -19.43 -33.37 37.60
N ILE A 1020 -20.37 -32.43 37.74
CA ILE A 1020 -21.70 -32.49 37.10
C ILE A 1020 -21.56 -32.50 35.58
N HIS A 1021 -20.67 -31.68 35.02
CA HIS A 1021 -20.43 -31.67 33.57
C HIS A 1021 -19.96 -33.03 33.06
N SER A 1022 -19.05 -33.68 33.80
CA SER A 1022 -18.51 -34.99 33.41
C SER A 1022 -19.59 -36.06 33.43
N ILE A 1023 -20.44 -36.07 34.47
CA ILE A 1023 -21.51 -37.06 34.62
C ILE A 1023 -22.65 -36.81 33.61
N LEU A 1024 -23.16 -35.58 33.51
CA LEU A 1024 -24.25 -35.25 32.59
C LEU A 1024 -23.87 -35.38 31.12
N SER A 1025 -22.59 -35.30 30.77
CA SER A 1025 -22.13 -35.56 29.41
C SER A 1025 -22.35 -37.02 28.95
N LEU A 1026 -22.50 -37.95 29.90
CA LEU A 1026 -22.75 -39.38 29.66
C LEU A 1026 -24.24 -39.75 29.82
N VAL A 1027 -25.09 -38.80 30.20
CA VAL A 1027 -26.52 -39.01 30.46
C VAL A 1027 -27.32 -38.86 29.17
N ASN A 1028 -28.06 -39.92 28.83
CA ASN A 1028 -28.95 -40.00 27.68
C ASN A 1028 -30.42 -39.85 28.09
N PHE A 1029 -31.30 -39.78 27.09
CA PHE A 1029 -32.74 -39.71 27.29
C PHE A 1029 -33.24 -40.90 28.13
N GLY A 1030 -34.07 -40.64 29.14
CA GLY A 1030 -34.71 -41.67 29.96
C GLY A 1030 -34.05 -41.92 31.33
N THR A 1031 -32.79 -41.52 31.54
CA THR A 1031 -32.14 -41.61 32.87
C THR A 1031 -32.90 -40.78 33.90
N THR A 1032 -33.13 -41.32 35.11
CA THR A 1032 -33.84 -40.60 36.18
C THR A 1032 -32.91 -39.70 36.99
N PHE A 1033 -33.44 -38.61 37.55
CA PHE A 1033 -32.65 -37.72 38.43
C PHE A 1033 -32.12 -38.42 39.69
N GLY A 1034 -32.85 -39.41 40.22
CA GLY A 1034 -32.37 -40.26 41.31
C GLY A 1034 -31.20 -41.18 40.90
N SER A 1035 -31.16 -41.63 39.64
CA SER A 1035 -29.97 -42.33 39.11
C SER A 1035 -28.77 -41.39 39.06
N ILE A 1036 -28.97 -40.14 38.61
CA ILE A 1036 -27.91 -39.13 38.55
C ILE A 1036 -27.38 -38.83 39.95
N ALA A 1037 -28.26 -38.63 40.93
CA ALA A 1037 -27.87 -38.39 42.33
C ALA A 1037 -27.02 -39.53 42.91
N ARG A 1038 -27.39 -40.79 42.63
CA ARG A 1038 -26.60 -41.99 43.02
C ARG A 1038 -25.24 -42.03 42.33
N THR A 1039 -25.18 -41.78 41.03
CA THR A 1039 -23.92 -41.77 40.27
C THR A 1039 -22.97 -40.68 40.77
N VAL A 1040 -23.47 -39.48 41.04
CA VAL A 1040 -22.66 -38.37 41.58
C VAL A 1040 -22.12 -38.75 42.96
N LEU A 1041 -22.96 -39.24 43.86
CA LEU A 1041 -22.55 -39.60 45.22
C LEU A 1041 -21.52 -40.74 45.23
N SER A 1042 -21.78 -41.81 44.48
CA SER A 1042 -20.85 -42.93 44.36
C SER A 1042 -19.49 -42.50 43.80
N THR A 1043 -19.48 -41.60 42.81
CA THR A 1043 -18.24 -41.09 42.20
C THR A 1043 -17.37 -40.32 43.21
N VAL A 1044 -17.97 -39.53 44.10
CA VAL A 1044 -17.22 -38.75 45.09
C VAL A 1044 -16.84 -39.56 46.33
N CYS A 1045 -17.67 -40.52 46.73
CA CYS A 1045 -17.45 -41.36 47.92
C CYS A 1045 -16.56 -42.59 47.66
N ASN A 1046 -16.36 -43.03 46.42
CA ASN A 1046 -15.43 -44.14 46.08
C ASN A 1046 -13.93 -43.76 46.13
N GLY A 1047 -13.58 -42.48 46.38
CA GLY A 1047 -12.18 -42.02 46.43
C GLY A 1047 -11.36 -42.49 47.64
N SER A 1048 -10.12 -42.04 47.80
CA SER A 1048 -9.22 -42.39 48.93
C SER A 1048 -9.29 -41.45 50.15
N GLY A 1049 -10.24 -40.49 50.18
CA GLY A 1049 -10.39 -39.53 51.29
C GLY A 1049 -11.47 -39.91 52.30
N SER A 1050 -11.23 -39.61 53.59
CA SER A 1050 -12.16 -39.84 54.72
C SER A 1050 -13.20 -38.71 54.86
N GLU A 1051 -12.83 -37.49 54.47
CA GLU A 1051 -13.75 -36.37 54.25
C GLU A 1051 -13.82 -35.97 52.78
N VAL A 1052 -15.03 -35.73 52.30
CA VAL A 1052 -15.33 -35.36 50.91
C VAL A 1052 -16.09 -34.04 50.89
N TYR A 1053 -15.65 -33.10 50.05
CA TYR A 1053 -16.26 -31.78 49.88
C TYR A 1053 -16.71 -31.62 48.43
N VAL A 1054 -17.96 -31.22 48.20
CA VAL A 1054 -18.51 -30.94 46.86
C VAL A 1054 -18.98 -29.49 46.83
N CYS A 1055 -18.26 -28.66 46.08
CA CYS A 1055 -18.54 -27.23 45.96
C CYS A 1055 -19.25 -26.93 44.63
N LEU A 1056 -20.50 -26.46 44.68
CA LEU A 1056 -21.30 -26.17 43.50
C LEU A 1056 -21.46 -24.66 43.30
N ASP A 1057 -21.47 -24.22 42.04
CA ASP A 1057 -21.77 -22.83 41.70
C ASP A 1057 -23.17 -22.42 42.17
N LYS A 1058 -23.30 -21.14 42.47
CA LYS A 1058 -24.57 -20.46 42.70
C LYS A 1058 -24.88 -19.58 41.48
N TYR A 1059 -26.07 -19.73 40.94
CA TYR A 1059 -26.52 -18.97 39.78
C TYR A 1059 -27.41 -17.81 40.24
N ILE A 1060 -26.88 -16.58 40.25
CA ILE A 1060 -27.61 -15.35 40.59
C ILE A 1060 -27.95 -14.53 39.35
N GLU A 1061 -29.01 -13.74 39.43
CA GLU A 1061 -29.41 -12.76 38.41
C GLU A 1061 -28.54 -11.49 38.49
N ASN A 1062 -28.27 -10.85 37.35
CA ASN A 1062 -27.38 -9.68 37.21
C ASN A 1062 -25.94 -9.97 37.66
N SER A 1063 -25.45 -11.16 37.33
CA SER A 1063 -24.08 -11.57 37.60
C SER A 1063 -23.10 -10.93 36.62
N ILE A 1064 -21.86 -10.71 37.06
CA ILE A 1064 -20.73 -10.37 36.18
C ILE A 1064 -20.48 -11.44 35.09
N LYS A 1065 -20.97 -12.67 35.29
CA LYS A 1065 -20.86 -13.79 34.33
C LYS A 1065 -21.98 -13.80 33.28
N ASP A 1066 -22.98 -12.93 33.37
CA ASP A 1066 -24.15 -13.01 32.50
C ASP A 1066 -23.81 -12.78 31.02
N SER A 1067 -22.79 -11.96 30.73
CA SER A 1067 -22.25 -11.78 29.37
C SER A 1067 -21.67 -13.07 28.80
N GLU A 1068 -20.84 -13.78 29.57
CA GLU A 1068 -20.22 -15.05 29.19
C GLU A 1068 -21.24 -16.19 29.10
N ARG A 1069 -22.24 -16.21 29.99
CA ARG A 1069 -23.39 -17.14 29.92
C ARG A 1069 -24.21 -16.94 28.64
N GLN A 1070 -24.47 -15.68 28.25
CA GLN A 1070 -25.15 -15.36 26.99
C GLN A 1070 -24.34 -15.78 25.75
N LEU A 1071 -23.01 -15.60 25.76
CA LEU A 1071 -22.12 -16.07 24.69
C LEU A 1071 -22.14 -17.60 24.54
N ARG A 1072 -22.28 -18.34 25.63
CA ARG A 1072 -22.43 -19.81 25.65
C ARG A 1072 -23.83 -20.29 25.28
N GLY A 1073 -24.73 -19.39 24.88
CA GLY A 1073 -26.06 -19.71 24.36
C GLY A 1073 -27.09 -20.04 25.43
N THR A 1074 -26.93 -19.56 26.67
CA THR A 1074 -27.87 -19.84 27.76
C THR A 1074 -29.29 -19.34 27.44
N VAL A 1075 -30.25 -20.27 27.48
CA VAL A 1075 -31.69 -19.98 27.45
C VAL A 1075 -32.20 -20.00 28.88
N ASN A 1076 -32.59 -18.83 29.42
CA ASN A 1076 -33.19 -18.71 30.75
C ASN A 1076 -34.68 -19.11 30.71
N THR A 1077 -34.96 -20.39 30.45
CA THR A 1077 -36.28 -20.98 30.71
C THR A 1077 -36.32 -21.49 32.14
N VAL A 1078 -37.38 -21.20 32.89
CA VAL A 1078 -37.58 -21.76 34.24
C VAL A 1078 -37.57 -23.29 34.16
N TYR A 1079 -36.81 -23.94 35.03
CA TYR A 1079 -36.68 -25.38 35.12
C TYR A 1079 -37.06 -25.83 36.53
N THR A 1080 -37.63 -27.02 36.71
CA THR A 1080 -37.95 -27.57 38.03
C THR A 1080 -37.78 -29.09 38.01
N ILE A 1081 -37.18 -29.65 39.06
CA ILE A 1081 -37.06 -31.10 39.26
C ILE A 1081 -38.10 -31.51 40.30
N SER A 1082 -39.11 -32.26 39.89
CA SER A 1082 -40.26 -32.64 40.74
C SER A 1082 -39.95 -33.80 41.68
N GLY A 1083 -38.93 -34.62 41.40
CA GLY A 1083 -38.55 -35.75 42.25
C GLY A 1083 -37.56 -36.72 41.59
N PRO A 1084 -37.08 -37.74 42.33
CA PRO A 1084 -36.05 -38.66 41.86
C PRO A 1084 -36.48 -39.55 40.69
N ASP A 1085 -37.77 -39.85 40.56
CA ASP A 1085 -38.29 -40.71 39.48
C ASP A 1085 -38.48 -39.98 38.14
N GLN A 1086 -38.33 -38.64 38.13
CA GLN A 1086 -38.42 -37.87 36.90
C GLN A 1086 -37.27 -38.22 35.96
N SER A 1087 -37.60 -38.64 34.74
CA SER A 1087 -36.62 -38.89 33.68
C SER A 1087 -36.17 -37.61 32.98
N VAL A 1088 -34.89 -37.57 32.64
CA VAL A 1088 -34.27 -36.54 31.81
C VAL A 1088 -34.81 -36.64 30.38
N ARG A 1089 -35.42 -35.55 29.89
CA ARG A 1089 -36.09 -35.48 28.56
C ARG A 1089 -35.23 -34.89 27.44
N GLN A 1090 -33.99 -34.53 27.74
CA GLN A 1090 -33.04 -33.91 26.80
C GLN A 1090 -31.65 -34.54 27.01
N LYS A 1091 -30.76 -34.44 26.02
CA LYS A 1091 -29.35 -34.84 26.22
C LYS A 1091 -28.75 -33.98 27.35
N GLY A 1092 -27.98 -34.59 28.25
CA GLY A 1092 -27.43 -33.87 29.41
C GLY A 1092 -26.54 -32.67 29.02
N GLN A 1093 -25.86 -32.72 27.87
CA GLN A 1093 -25.12 -31.59 27.30
C GLN A 1093 -25.99 -30.37 26.99
N THR A 1094 -27.24 -30.57 26.55
CA THR A 1094 -28.19 -29.48 26.29
C THR A 1094 -28.65 -28.83 27.59
N LEU A 1095 -28.87 -29.62 28.64
CA LEU A 1095 -29.29 -29.12 29.96
C LEU A 1095 -28.20 -28.29 30.65
N LEU A 1096 -26.93 -28.61 30.42
CA LEU A 1096 -25.77 -27.85 30.92
C LEU A 1096 -25.68 -26.42 30.34
N SER A 1097 -26.49 -26.06 29.34
CA SER A 1097 -26.57 -24.67 28.85
C SER A 1097 -27.48 -23.79 29.71
N SER A 1098 -28.37 -24.38 30.51
CA SER A 1098 -29.37 -23.67 31.33
C SER A 1098 -28.87 -23.43 32.76
N SER A 1099 -28.79 -22.16 33.16
CA SER A 1099 -28.42 -21.75 34.53
C SER A 1099 -29.50 -22.14 35.56
N SER A 1100 -30.79 -21.99 35.19
CA SER A 1100 -31.92 -22.39 36.03
C SER A 1100 -31.91 -23.89 36.31
N PHE A 1101 -31.59 -24.71 35.31
CA PHE A 1101 -31.44 -26.17 35.47
C PHE A 1101 -30.33 -26.51 36.46
N LYS A 1102 -29.12 -25.92 36.31
CA LYS A 1102 -27.99 -26.21 37.19
C LYS A 1102 -28.27 -25.82 38.65
N ASN A 1103 -28.94 -24.69 38.85
CA ASN A 1103 -29.37 -24.24 40.16
C ASN A 1103 -30.37 -25.22 40.79
N GLU A 1104 -31.39 -25.65 40.05
CA GLU A 1104 -32.35 -26.64 40.56
C GLU A 1104 -31.73 -28.02 40.78
N LEU A 1105 -30.79 -28.44 39.94
CA LEU A 1105 -30.04 -29.68 40.14
C LEU A 1105 -29.22 -29.63 41.43
N GLY A 1106 -28.53 -28.52 41.71
CA GLY A 1106 -27.79 -28.33 42.95
C GLY A 1106 -28.69 -28.46 44.19
N LYS A 1107 -29.84 -27.76 44.18
CA LYS A 1107 -30.85 -27.88 45.25
C LYS A 1107 -31.39 -29.29 45.41
N PHE A 1108 -31.67 -29.97 44.29
CA PHE A 1108 -32.16 -31.35 44.29
C PHE A 1108 -31.15 -32.31 44.92
N LEU A 1109 -29.86 -32.24 44.54
CA LEU A 1109 -28.81 -33.11 45.08
C LEU A 1109 -28.69 -32.95 46.61
N LEU A 1110 -28.65 -31.71 47.11
CA LEU A 1110 -28.55 -31.43 48.55
C LEU A 1110 -29.78 -31.93 49.35
N ARG A 1111 -30.97 -31.99 48.75
CA ARG A 1111 -32.16 -32.54 49.40
C ARG A 1111 -32.21 -34.06 49.30
N GLU A 1112 -31.85 -34.61 48.15
CA GLU A 1112 -31.97 -36.03 47.85
C GLU A 1112 -30.98 -36.88 48.66
N TRP A 1113 -29.74 -36.38 48.87
CA TRP A 1113 -28.72 -37.07 49.67
C TRP A 1113 -29.00 -37.13 51.18
N GLN A 1114 -30.07 -36.49 51.67
CA GLN A 1114 -30.49 -36.59 53.07
C GLN A 1114 -31.24 -37.89 53.37
N LYS A 1115 -31.69 -38.61 52.34
CA LYS A 1115 -32.50 -39.83 52.50
C LYS A 1115 -31.63 -41.04 52.87
N ASP A 1116 -32.08 -41.84 53.84
CA ASP A 1116 -31.30 -42.94 54.41
C ASP A 1116 -30.89 -44.03 53.40
N HIS A 1117 -31.58 -44.20 52.27
CA HIS A 1117 -31.18 -45.18 51.25
C HIS A 1117 -29.87 -44.83 50.52
N TYR A 1118 -29.33 -43.63 50.71
CA TYR A 1118 -27.98 -43.24 50.26
C TYR A 1118 -26.88 -43.61 51.28
N TRP A 1119 -27.22 -44.11 52.47
CA TRP A 1119 -26.28 -44.40 53.56
C TRP A 1119 -25.15 -45.34 53.10
N SER A 1120 -25.48 -46.40 52.37
CA SER A 1120 -24.50 -47.37 51.86
C SER A 1120 -23.52 -46.77 50.85
N LEU A 1121 -23.92 -45.71 50.15
CA LEU A 1121 -23.09 -45.03 49.15
C LEU A 1121 -22.08 -44.04 49.77
N LEU A 1122 -22.30 -43.61 51.02
CA LEU A 1122 -21.33 -42.78 51.75
C LEU A 1122 -20.08 -43.58 52.16
N ASN A 1123 -20.16 -44.92 52.21
CA ASN A 1123 -19.06 -45.82 52.48
C ASN A 1123 -18.25 -45.44 53.75
N GLY A 1124 -18.94 -45.09 54.83
CA GLY A 1124 -18.34 -44.69 56.11
C GLY A 1124 -17.69 -43.30 56.14
N LYS A 1125 -17.86 -42.48 55.10
CA LYS A 1125 -17.22 -41.15 54.97
C LYS A 1125 -18.11 -40.02 55.39
N THR A 1126 -17.49 -38.90 55.76
CA THR A 1126 -18.20 -37.63 55.97
C THR A 1126 -18.22 -36.82 54.68
N LEU A 1127 -19.41 -36.44 54.22
CA LEU A 1127 -19.61 -35.61 53.04
C LEU A 1127 -20.02 -34.19 53.45
N TYR A 1128 -19.42 -33.18 52.83
CA TYR A 1128 -19.85 -31.78 52.87
C TYR A 1128 -20.28 -31.38 51.46
N ALA A 1129 -21.51 -30.91 51.29
CA ALA A 1129 -22.01 -30.43 50.00
C ALA A 1129 -22.54 -29.00 50.14
N SER A 1130 -22.00 -28.11 49.32
CA SER A 1130 -22.30 -26.67 49.36
C SER A 1130 -22.93 -26.19 48.06
N HIS A 1131 -24.08 -25.52 48.17
CA HIS A 1131 -24.75 -24.86 47.06
C HIS A 1131 -25.66 -23.73 47.57
N GLY A 1132 -25.70 -22.61 46.86
CA GLY A 1132 -26.69 -21.55 47.12
C GLY A 1132 -26.52 -20.82 48.45
N GLY A 1133 -25.33 -20.82 49.04
CA GLY A 1133 -25.06 -20.21 50.35
C GLY A 1133 -25.22 -21.15 51.53
N VAL A 1134 -25.65 -22.40 51.30
CA VAL A 1134 -25.84 -23.42 52.33
C VAL A 1134 -24.84 -24.55 52.15
N CYS A 1135 -24.26 -25.02 53.26
CA CYS A 1135 -23.44 -26.22 53.33
C CYS A 1135 -24.09 -27.24 54.27
N TYR A 1136 -24.28 -28.48 53.79
CA TYR A 1136 -24.73 -29.61 54.62
C TYR A 1136 -23.60 -30.60 54.84
N LYS A 1137 -23.47 -31.08 56.08
CA LYS A 1137 -22.62 -32.20 56.48
C LYS A 1137 -23.48 -33.44 56.63
N TYR A 1138 -23.13 -34.50 55.91
CA TYR A 1138 -23.78 -35.81 55.93
C TYR A 1138 -22.82 -36.81 56.58
N THR A 1139 -23.25 -37.41 57.69
CA THR A 1139 -22.46 -38.40 58.42
C THR A 1139 -23.29 -39.69 58.57
N PRO A 1140 -22.79 -40.84 58.07
CA PRO A 1140 -23.45 -42.12 58.29
C PRO A 1140 -23.37 -42.51 59.77
N ASN A 1141 -24.48 -42.92 60.38
CA ASN A 1141 -24.50 -43.44 61.75
C ASN A 1141 -24.58 -44.97 61.77
N GLU A 1142 -24.44 -45.56 62.98
CA GLU A 1142 -24.45 -47.02 63.18
C GLU A 1142 -25.83 -47.66 62.92
N ASN A 1143 -26.92 -46.87 62.95
CA ASN A 1143 -28.30 -47.32 62.71
C ASN A 1143 -28.72 -47.28 61.23
N GLN A 1144 -27.76 -47.22 60.30
CA GLN A 1144 -28.02 -47.10 58.85
C GLN A 1144 -28.79 -45.83 58.42
N GLN A 1145 -28.67 -44.76 59.20
CA GLN A 1145 -29.28 -43.45 58.90
C GLN A 1145 -28.23 -42.40 58.62
N ILE A 1146 -28.60 -41.36 57.87
CA ILE A 1146 -27.73 -40.23 57.57
C ILE A 1146 -28.03 -39.09 58.52
N HIS A 1147 -27.09 -38.77 59.41
CA HIS A 1147 -27.19 -37.57 60.23
C HIS A 1147 -26.77 -36.34 59.41
N VAL A 1148 -27.69 -35.39 59.25
CA VAL A 1148 -27.47 -34.16 58.50
C VAL A 1148 -27.35 -32.97 59.45
N SER A 1149 -26.27 -32.20 59.34
CA SER A 1149 -26.06 -30.98 60.11
C SER A 1149 -25.60 -29.83 59.21
N SER A 1150 -25.79 -28.58 59.65
CA SER A 1150 -25.40 -27.37 58.91
C SER A 1150 -24.23 -26.69 59.62
N PRO A 1151 -22.97 -26.98 59.27
CA PRO A 1151 -21.81 -26.40 59.94
C PRO A 1151 -21.73 -24.89 59.72
N ALA A 1152 -21.84 -24.09 60.79
CA ALA A 1152 -21.87 -22.63 60.71
C ALA A 1152 -20.61 -22.02 60.05
N HIS A 1153 -19.44 -22.62 60.29
CA HIS A 1153 -18.14 -22.15 59.76
C HIS A 1153 -17.93 -22.44 58.26
N LEU A 1154 -18.80 -23.24 57.63
CA LEU A 1154 -18.76 -23.54 56.19
C LEU A 1154 -19.93 -22.92 55.41
N GLN A 1155 -20.77 -22.10 56.05
CA GLN A 1155 -21.83 -21.38 55.36
C GLN A 1155 -21.23 -20.14 54.68
N ALA A 1156 -21.25 -20.08 53.35
CA ALA A 1156 -20.70 -18.94 52.63
C ALA A 1156 -21.43 -18.67 51.31
N ASN A 1157 -21.68 -17.39 51.02
CA ASN A 1157 -22.52 -16.94 49.91
C ASN A 1157 -21.71 -16.68 48.61
N HIS A 1158 -20.73 -17.53 48.31
CA HIS A 1158 -19.91 -17.41 47.11
C HIS A 1158 -20.72 -17.74 45.86
N GLU A 1159 -20.52 -16.97 44.78
CA GLU A 1159 -21.15 -17.27 43.50
C GLU A 1159 -20.48 -18.46 42.80
N GLU A 1160 -19.15 -18.54 42.82
CA GLU A 1160 -18.37 -19.50 42.05
C GLU A 1160 -17.72 -20.57 42.92
N ALA A 1161 -17.76 -21.81 42.43
CA ALA A 1161 -17.09 -22.94 43.07
C ALA A 1161 -15.59 -22.65 43.28
N ASP A 1162 -14.92 -21.95 42.36
CA ASP A 1162 -13.48 -21.67 42.45
C ASP A 1162 -13.09 -20.97 43.75
N THR A 1163 -13.86 -19.93 44.13
CA THR A 1163 -13.63 -19.17 45.36
C THR A 1163 -14.17 -19.89 46.60
N LEU A 1164 -15.26 -20.66 46.44
CA LEU A 1164 -15.82 -21.47 47.51
C LEU A 1164 -14.87 -22.60 47.92
N ILE A 1165 -14.19 -23.24 46.96
CA ILE A 1165 -13.16 -24.24 47.20
C ILE A 1165 -12.05 -23.66 48.08
N ALA A 1166 -11.53 -22.48 47.76
CA ALA A 1166 -10.53 -21.80 48.56
C ALA A 1166 -11.00 -21.49 50.00
N PHE A 1167 -12.27 -21.07 50.16
CA PHE A 1167 -12.88 -20.83 51.47
C PHE A 1167 -13.02 -22.13 52.30
N HIS A 1168 -13.49 -23.22 51.69
CA HIS A 1168 -13.58 -24.51 52.37
C HIS A 1168 -12.20 -25.02 52.79
N LEU A 1169 -11.17 -24.85 51.95
CA LEU A 1169 -9.80 -25.26 52.24
C LEU A 1169 -9.21 -24.59 53.49
N GLU A 1170 -9.63 -23.37 53.82
CA GLU A 1170 -9.20 -22.69 55.04
C GLU A 1170 -9.63 -23.41 56.32
N ASN A 1171 -10.75 -24.14 56.25
CA ASN A 1171 -11.38 -24.80 57.38
C ASN A 1171 -11.04 -26.30 57.47
N ILE A 1172 -10.31 -26.85 56.49
CA ILE A 1172 -9.90 -28.26 56.47
C ILE A 1172 -8.64 -28.44 57.32
N THR A 1173 -8.68 -29.35 58.29
CA THR A 1173 -7.58 -29.59 59.24
C THR A 1173 -6.64 -30.73 58.86
N TYR A 1174 -6.77 -31.30 57.66
CA TYR A 1174 -5.98 -32.43 57.20
C TYR A 1174 -4.57 -32.02 56.73
N ASN A 1175 -3.58 -32.90 56.94
CA ASN A 1175 -2.20 -32.69 56.49
C ASN A 1175 -2.06 -32.76 54.95
N ALA A 1176 -3.00 -33.39 54.26
CA ALA A 1176 -3.03 -33.46 52.81
C ALA A 1176 -4.44 -33.26 52.27
N VAL A 1177 -4.58 -32.40 51.25
CA VAL A 1177 -5.86 -32.12 50.59
C VAL A 1177 -5.73 -32.25 49.08
N ILE A 1178 -6.64 -33.03 48.48
CA ILE A 1178 -6.67 -33.27 47.03
C ILE A 1178 -7.87 -32.56 46.42
N ILE A 1179 -7.62 -31.67 45.46
CA ILE A 1179 -8.65 -30.87 44.79
C ILE A 1179 -8.82 -31.39 43.36
N ARG A 1180 -9.99 -31.93 43.04
CA ARG A 1180 -10.34 -32.40 41.70
C ARG A 1180 -10.91 -31.25 40.89
N SER A 1181 -10.07 -30.60 40.08
CA SER A 1181 -10.48 -29.59 39.10
C SER A 1181 -9.49 -29.57 37.92
N SER A 1182 -9.92 -29.01 36.79
CA SER A 1182 -9.08 -28.73 35.63
C SER A 1182 -9.08 -27.25 35.25
N ASP A 1183 -9.72 -26.40 36.07
CA ASP A 1183 -9.81 -24.96 35.80
C ASP A 1183 -8.51 -24.25 36.19
N THR A 1184 -8.04 -23.37 35.32
CA THR A 1184 -6.87 -22.53 35.58
C THR A 1184 -7.19 -21.50 36.67
N ASP A 1185 -8.44 -21.04 36.76
CA ASP A 1185 -8.86 -20.04 37.74
C ASP A 1185 -8.74 -20.60 39.17
N VAL A 1186 -9.12 -21.86 39.39
CA VAL A 1186 -8.90 -22.60 40.64
C VAL A 1186 -7.41 -22.64 41.02
N LEU A 1187 -6.53 -23.02 40.09
CA LEU A 1187 -5.09 -23.10 40.37
C LEU A 1187 -4.50 -21.74 40.79
N VAL A 1188 -4.83 -20.68 40.06
CA VAL A 1188 -4.34 -19.32 40.34
C VAL A 1188 -4.87 -18.81 41.70
N ILE A 1189 -6.15 -19.04 41.99
CA ILE A 1189 -6.76 -18.65 43.27
C ILE A 1189 -6.08 -19.39 44.43
N LEU A 1190 -5.81 -20.69 44.29
CA LEU A 1190 -5.12 -21.47 45.32
C LEU A 1190 -3.68 -20.98 45.56
N ILE A 1191 -2.93 -20.66 44.50
CA ILE A 1191 -1.58 -20.09 44.60
C ILE A 1191 -1.64 -18.75 45.35
N GLY A 1192 -2.56 -17.86 44.96
CA GLY A 1192 -2.73 -16.57 45.62
C GLY A 1192 -3.19 -16.66 47.07
N PHE A 1193 -4.07 -17.63 47.38
CA PHE A 1193 -4.53 -17.91 48.74
C PHE A 1193 -3.39 -18.40 49.64
N LEU A 1194 -2.62 -19.39 49.19
CA LEU A 1194 -1.46 -19.89 49.93
C LEU A 1194 -0.36 -18.83 50.07
N GLY A 1195 -0.19 -17.97 49.07
CA GLY A 1195 0.73 -16.84 49.09
C GLY A 1195 0.46 -15.80 50.18
N LYS A 1196 -0.78 -15.71 50.68
CA LYS A 1196 -1.12 -14.82 51.82
C LYS A 1196 -0.73 -15.40 53.18
N LYS A 1197 -0.50 -16.72 53.27
CA LYS A 1197 -0.18 -17.39 54.54
C LYS A 1197 1.31 -17.27 54.86
N ASN A 1198 1.66 -17.30 56.15
CA ASN A 1198 3.06 -17.33 56.56
C ASN A 1198 3.69 -18.71 56.29
N LEU A 1199 5.02 -18.80 56.22
CA LEU A 1199 5.72 -20.05 55.86
C LEU A 1199 5.33 -21.24 56.77
N LYS A 1200 5.16 -21.00 58.08
CA LYS A 1200 4.71 -22.01 59.07
C LYS A 1200 3.28 -22.51 58.84
N GLU A 1201 2.42 -21.68 58.26
CA GLU A 1201 1.03 -22.03 57.93
C GLU A 1201 0.93 -22.70 56.56
N ARG A 1202 1.82 -22.34 55.62
CA ARG A 1202 1.91 -22.96 54.28
C ARG A 1202 2.38 -24.41 54.33
N THR A 1203 3.25 -24.76 55.28
CA THR A 1203 3.78 -26.12 55.45
C THR A 1203 2.87 -27.04 56.27
N ARG A 1204 1.76 -26.52 56.80
CA ARG A 1204 0.82 -27.28 57.66
C ARG A 1204 0.00 -28.31 56.88
N SER A 1205 -0.29 -28.04 55.60
CA SER A 1205 -1.07 -28.93 54.74
C SER A 1205 -0.56 -28.91 53.31
N THR A 1206 -0.32 -30.08 52.73
CA THR A 1206 0.05 -30.24 51.31
C THR A 1206 -1.20 -30.21 50.44
N ILE A 1207 -1.29 -29.23 49.53
CA ILE A 1207 -2.41 -29.06 48.61
C ILE A 1207 -2.03 -29.57 47.23
N ILE A 1208 -2.76 -30.57 46.74
CA ILE A 1208 -2.54 -31.21 45.45
C ILE A 1208 -3.78 -31.03 44.58
N MET A 1209 -3.61 -30.53 43.36
CA MET A 1209 -4.68 -30.45 42.36
C MET A 1209 -4.61 -31.65 41.40
N ASP A 1210 -5.66 -32.45 41.37
CA ASP A 1210 -5.86 -33.62 40.50
C ASP A 1210 -6.52 -33.16 39.19
N CYS A 1211 -5.70 -32.96 38.15
CA CYS A 1211 -6.07 -32.35 36.88
C CYS A 1211 -6.13 -33.38 35.74
N GLY A 1212 -7.01 -33.19 34.75
CA GLY A 1212 -7.10 -34.04 33.55
C GLY A 1212 -7.88 -35.35 33.74
N SER A 1213 -8.02 -36.17 32.70
CA SER A 1213 -8.78 -37.44 32.71
C SER A 1213 -8.12 -38.53 31.87
N GLY A 1214 -8.34 -39.81 32.20
CA GLY A 1214 -7.71 -40.95 31.51
C GLY A 1214 -6.18 -40.81 31.51
N ASN A 1215 -5.55 -41.04 30.34
CA ASN A 1215 -4.10 -40.94 30.15
C ASN A 1215 -3.53 -39.52 30.34
N SER A 1216 -4.38 -38.49 30.45
CA SER A 1216 -3.97 -37.10 30.70
C SER A 1216 -4.12 -36.66 32.16
N ARG A 1217 -4.58 -37.57 33.04
CA ARG A 1217 -4.74 -37.31 34.48
C ARG A 1217 -3.38 -37.21 35.15
N ARG A 1218 -3.19 -36.17 35.96
CA ARG A 1218 -1.93 -35.86 36.64
C ARG A 1218 -2.14 -35.02 37.90
N TYR A 1219 -1.15 -35.02 38.78
CA TYR A 1219 -1.19 -34.31 40.06
C TYR A 1219 -0.26 -33.10 40.05
N ILE A 1220 -0.82 -31.94 40.39
CA ILE A 1220 -0.10 -30.67 40.49
C ILE A 1220 0.05 -30.30 41.97
N ASN A 1221 1.28 -30.23 42.47
CA ASN A 1221 1.59 -29.85 43.85
C ASN A 1221 1.58 -28.32 43.98
N VAL A 1222 0.44 -27.77 44.41
CA VAL A 1222 0.22 -26.32 44.49
C VAL A 1222 1.09 -25.71 45.59
N THR A 1223 1.26 -26.40 46.72
CA THR A 1223 2.13 -25.95 47.82
C THR A 1223 3.59 -25.81 47.36
N ASN A 1224 4.10 -26.74 46.56
CA ASN A 1224 5.45 -26.67 45.98
C ASN A 1224 5.61 -25.48 45.02
N ILE A 1225 4.64 -25.28 44.11
CA ILE A 1225 4.66 -24.14 43.17
C ILE A 1225 4.69 -22.79 43.93
N VAL A 1226 3.90 -22.65 45.00
CA VAL A 1226 3.90 -21.43 45.83
C VAL A 1226 5.26 -21.19 46.46
N ASN A 1227 5.90 -22.23 47.01
CA ASN A 1227 7.23 -22.10 47.61
C ASN A 1227 8.27 -21.66 46.57
N VAL A 1228 8.28 -22.27 45.38
CA VAL A 1228 9.18 -21.90 44.27
C VAL A 1228 8.95 -20.45 43.83
N LEU A 1229 7.70 -20.00 43.76
CA LEU A 1229 7.38 -18.61 43.39
C LEU A 1229 7.86 -17.61 44.45
N GLU A 1230 7.66 -17.91 45.73
CA GLU A 1230 8.04 -17.05 46.84
C GLU A 1230 9.57 -17.03 47.09
N GLU A 1231 10.27 -18.13 46.81
CA GLU A 1231 11.74 -18.19 46.79
C GLU A 1231 12.32 -17.32 45.68
N ARG A 1232 11.69 -17.31 44.49
CA ARG A 1232 12.12 -16.44 43.37
C ARG A 1232 11.93 -14.98 43.69
N GLN A 1233 10.78 -14.62 44.25
CA GLN A 1233 10.49 -13.26 44.67
C GLN A 1233 9.39 -13.24 45.75
N PRO A 1234 9.67 -12.67 46.94
CA PRO A 1234 8.67 -12.54 47.98
C PRO A 1234 7.42 -11.78 47.49
N GLY A 1235 6.24 -12.34 47.73
CA GLY A 1235 4.94 -11.78 47.35
C GLY A 1235 4.50 -12.06 45.91
N LEU A 1236 5.29 -12.78 45.11
CA LEU A 1236 4.97 -13.10 43.72
C LEU A 1236 3.73 -14.00 43.59
N SER A 1237 3.57 -14.98 44.48
CA SER A 1237 2.40 -15.87 44.47
C SER A 1237 1.11 -15.10 44.73
N ARG A 1238 1.16 -14.10 45.62
CA ARG A 1238 0.03 -13.18 45.90
C ARG A 1238 -0.26 -12.24 44.72
N ALA A 1239 0.78 -11.74 44.06
CA ALA A 1239 0.64 -10.83 42.92
C ALA A 1239 0.01 -11.50 41.70
N LEU A 1240 0.21 -12.81 41.53
CA LEU A 1240 -0.29 -13.59 40.39
C LEU A 1240 -1.80 -13.47 40.19
N LEU A 1241 -2.58 -13.39 41.28
CA LEU A 1241 -4.04 -13.20 41.23
C LEU A 1241 -4.42 -11.89 40.50
N GLY A 1242 -3.69 -10.81 40.78
CA GLY A 1242 -3.90 -9.51 40.13
C GLY A 1242 -3.47 -9.50 38.67
N TYR A 1243 -2.36 -10.17 38.34
CA TYR A 1243 -1.91 -10.31 36.95
C TYR A 1243 -2.85 -11.16 36.09
N HIS A 1244 -3.43 -12.22 36.65
CA HIS A 1244 -4.36 -13.10 35.94
C HIS A 1244 -5.59 -12.35 35.41
N ALA A 1245 -6.03 -11.32 36.13
CA ALA A 1245 -7.08 -10.41 35.67
C ALA A 1245 -6.71 -9.68 34.36
N PHE A 1246 -5.44 -9.48 34.02
CA PHE A 1246 -5.02 -8.82 32.79
C PHE A 1246 -4.44 -9.78 31.73
N THR A 1247 -4.29 -11.06 32.07
CA THR A 1247 -3.67 -12.05 31.19
C THR A 1247 -4.59 -13.19 30.76
N GLY A 1248 -5.83 -13.26 31.28
CA GLY A 1248 -6.81 -14.25 30.81
C GLY A 1248 -7.91 -14.67 31.79
N CYS A 1249 -8.48 -13.77 32.61
CA CYS A 1249 -9.71 -14.07 33.34
C CYS A 1249 -10.95 -13.92 32.42
N ASP A 1250 -12.06 -14.59 32.72
CA ASP A 1250 -13.27 -14.56 31.89
C ASP A 1250 -13.98 -13.19 31.84
N PHE A 1251 -13.71 -12.31 32.82
CA PHE A 1251 -14.46 -11.05 33.02
C PHE A 1251 -13.73 -9.79 32.56
N THR A 1252 -12.45 -9.91 32.22
CA THR A 1252 -11.55 -8.78 31.93
C THR A 1252 -10.80 -9.03 30.63
N SER A 1253 -10.55 -7.96 29.85
CA SER A 1253 -9.81 -8.13 28.59
C SER A 1253 -8.34 -8.45 28.86
N SER A 1254 -7.80 -9.38 28.08
CA SER A 1254 -6.35 -9.54 27.96
C SER A 1254 -5.74 -8.37 27.20
N PHE A 1255 -4.46 -8.06 27.44
CA PHE A 1255 -3.71 -7.15 26.59
C PHE A 1255 -3.49 -7.76 25.19
N TYR A 1256 -3.70 -6.94 24.15
CA TYR A 1256 -3.36 -7.27 22.76
C TYR A 1256 -1.85 -7.48 22.63
N ARG A 1257 -1.44 -8.48 21.85
CA ARG A 1257 -0.03 -8.80 21.59
C ARG A 1257 0.57 -7.94 20.49
#